data_AF-T0J1D9-F1
#
_entry.id   AF-T0J1D9-F1
#
_cell.length_a   1.000
_cell.length_b   1.000
_cell.length_c   1.000
_cell.angle_alpha   90.00
_cell.angle_beta   90.00
_cell.angle_gamma   90.00
#
_symmetry.space_group_name_H-M   'P 1'
#
loop_
_entity.id
_entity.type
_entity.pdbx_description
1 polymer ?
#
loop_
_entity_poly.entity_id
_entity_poly.type
_entity_poly.pdbx_seq_one_letter_code
_entity_poly.pdbx_strand_id
1 'polypeptide(L)'
;MQNELIEQFTQYNKKEFYQWLIVSMVHPSNQKFGIRCELLIHTLISINEEKFSNKILIREEFEEFISWFEQKYSNHFLMMEDFEPFKQAKLIPLFLDGEKYYFFYGSLERPYEALKQFHEIVFSVNIEELNNIKSEFLFSLQRQTDILTKLRSDYEAQSENTSMYIPSLEFFNKYKSFFEVDCVDIKHLHNSKKIPPLTETEKMFDFGIDDSVSNAKIPQLETDDTDLKDSIYFYEMGINNFNGLYTKIDNKFFIIPFESHIETIYNLTSKIIYNEKFQYMDRINDSMFQRMMKMLSYFFSPPHRLDGLMDMSKNIHSKYFDTLAQIDSNKVILFKFIPHSNNLQNSIGDIAQKSFEELEKMKLVDELFMFRFERKKHMVNMNQTPIDMSEIKIMIIFEELTLNYMLGFAEDWKEKNIFIYNSLDIKPILQLLSEKETDNNTTLWQYLEAEKRQSLHNNNPIQMDALDSFAVYYENESFAIMGQQPDLMMFVTHSWSDFYHKHLYEKYQDNIYELVESSFPNKFNRIAHLGNSTYEYIDTSMIDGGRCVKHQNKLIWIVYPSNGFNLKDEEIRVSMFIAEFLSFYIDRYKESIFEFLKNFSFDINTQDFMISIFPDSFVKQNEDLEHLLQYANKIDDKENIVFSSQIRKYIYNEIFTAVVITSKLERLENTFGYKEHINPEKYIFKKFIESLLLALNIQSQKNSVSKFIENIWDIKERAFVLENKPVDNARLEGYQKPLLFQPSFIANVNQEMVNYLKQLSIESKEYWVEDAKQLNNLIFEFLQKKLEDRISQFDSSILIYAYKQIEYIEGKREKEKNQMKFDVEKYIEFDIHERYYKEKIETSELAVSAKHILHTTLKVTPQGAKSISEHDWYYLMACSKIINETIQRSDQLHYRLAKTGIEITSSYELIDIDKSSDIDFNAHYKQTTSSQIISAKNESTITESSEEEENTKVSSPFNEQLNSAWNSEYGFYLENMIKVMMALGRFEIKKDSYFPLSLLSVEEIFEHLKNIFKETVALGEIKKILAFLSLDFKTYSNYKYIDYSIDRLMRKKERLNLSPFIRIDDKYLFGHQLLLNAIDGWTFPLFEGDSPFSIDDTNLVKKELTKIHDKLDKDLEILTCKEAVKSLGEEFVRCNIDKFQTLSKKFQQKPSCGEIDLLVINPNTKMVFIMDAKNVNKKLHMSAIDRELNKFLKGKKSYLIKLNKKFDFIEENKDEILKHFKIEDKSGWKVKKGFVVNTLYISAFYKEKVDFVLIDDLGKFLQQDENL
;
A
#
# COMPACT_ATOMS: atom_id res chain seq x y z
N MET A 1 -22.96 -8.38 -50.69
CA MET A 1 -22.99 -7.07 -50.00
C MET A 1 -22.51 -5.91 -50.88
N GLN A 2 -21.25 -5.86 -51.30
CA GLN A 2 -20.64 -4.69 -51.99
C GLN A 2 -21.43 -4.17 -53.21
N ASN A 3 -21.87 -5.04 -54.12
CA ASN A 3 -22.63 -4.62 -55.31
C ASN A 3 -23.97 -3.95 -54.94
N GLU A 4 -24.66 -4.45 -53.92
CA GLU A 4 -25.92 -3.86 -53.45
C GLU A 4 -25.68 -2.51 -52.76
N LEU A 5 -24.61 -2.37 -51.99
CA LEU A 5 -24.21 -1.08 -51.40
C LEU A 5 -23.93 -0.05 -52.50
N ILE A 6 -23.24 -0.43 -53.58
CA ILE A 6 -22.99 0.45 -54.72
C ILE A 6 -24.31 0.89 -55.37
N GLU A 7 -25.27 -0.01 -55.56
CA GLU A 7 -26.60 0.31 -56.09
C GLU A 7 -27.38 1.28 -55.18
N GLN A 8 -27.27 1.15 -53.86
CA GLN A 8 -27.91 2.08 -52.93
C GLN A 8 -27.22 3.45 -52.94
N PHE A 9 -25.89 3.50 -52.90
CA PHE A 9 -25.14 4.77 -52.87
C PHE A 9 -25.30 5.60 -54.14
N THR A 10 -25.28 4.97 -55.31
CA THR A 10 -25.31 5.66 -56.62
C THR A 10 -26.64 6.37 -56.90
N GLN A 11 -27.68 6.10 -56.11
CA GLN A 11 -28.99 6.77 -56.21
C GLN A 11 -28.99 8.22 -55.70
N TYR A 12 -27.94 8.69 -55.02
CA TYR A 12 -27.91 9.97 -54.32
C TYR A 12 -26.64 10.78 -54.62
N ASN A 13 -26.51 11.98 -54.05
CA ASN A 13 -25.28 12.77 -54.12
C ASN A 13 -24.21 12.21 -53.17
N LYS A 14 -23.00 11.95 -53.70
CA LYS A 14 -21.88 11.36 -52.95
C LYS A 14 -21.48 12.19 -51.73
N LYS A 15 -21.40 13.52 -51.87
CA LYS A 15 -20.99 14.43 -50.80
C LYS A 15 -21.99 14.42 -49.64
N GLU A 16 -23.28 14.54 -49.92
CA GLU A 16 -24.31 14.53 -48.87
C GLU A 16 -24.36 13.19 -48.14
N PHE A 17 -24.24 12.07 -48.88
CA PHE A 17 -24.16 10.74 -48.29
C PHE A 17 -22.95 10.59 -47.36
N TYR A 18 -21.78 11.06 -47.80
CA TYR A 18 -20.56 11.05 -47.01
C TYR A 18 -20.71 11.85 -45.72
N GLN A 19 -21.28 13.06 -45.82
CA GLN A 19 -21.51 13.92 -44.66
C GLN A 19 -22.47 13.25 -43.66
N TRP A 20 -23.53 12.59 -44.13
CA TRP A 20 -24.46 11.89 -43.25
C TRP A 20 -23.80 10.73 -42.53
N LEU A 21 -23.01 9.91 -43.23
CA LEU A 21 -22.27 8.81 -42.63
C LEU A 21 -21.28 9.31 -41.56
N ILE A 22 -20.45 10.29 -41.89
CA ILE A 22 -19.38 10.72 -40.96
C ILE A 22 -19.92 11.48 -39.74
N VAL A 23 -21.01 12.25 -39.90
CA VAL A 23 -21.67 12.91 -38.77
C VAL A 23 -22.41 11.89 -37.89
N SER A 24 -22.99 10.84 -38.49
CA SER A 24 -23.57 9.74 -37.72
C SER A 24 -22.50 9.02 -36.92
N MET A 25 -21.35 8.74 -37.52
CA MET A 25 -20.26 8.01 -36.87
C MET A 25 -19.75 8.70 -35.59
N VAL A 26 -19.59 10.03 -35.58
CA VAL A 26 -19.12 10.75 -34.37
C VAL A 26 -20.18 10.86 -33.26
N HIS A 27 -21.41 10.41 -33.48
CA HIS A 27 -22.41 10.36 -32.44
C HIS A 27 -22.05 9.28 -31.41
N PRO A 28 -22.01 9.58 -30.08
CA PRO A 28 -21.58 8.61 -29.08
C PRO A 28 -22.32 7.26 -29.09
N SER A 29 -23.62 7.25 -29.40
CA SER A 29 -24.39 5.99 -29.53
C SER A 29 -23.94 5.10 -30.69
N ASN A 30 -23.16 5.63 -31.64
CA ASN A 30 -22.63 4.88 -32.77
C ASN A 30 -21.21 4.37 -32.58
N GLN A 31 -20.58 4.64 -31.42
CA GLN A 31 -19.22 4.17 -31.11
C GLN A 31 -19.07 2.65 -31.28
N LYS A 32 -20.07 1.88 -30.84
CA LYS A 32 -20.12 0.42 -30.99
C LYS A 32 -20.19 -0.04 -32.46
N PHE A 33 -20.71 0.81 -33.34
CA PHE A 33 -20.94 0.52 -34.76
C PHE A 33 -19.88 1.14 -35.68
N GLY A 34 -18.72 1.55 -35.13
CA GLY A 34 -17.65 2.22 -35.88
C GLY A 34 -17.24 1.45 -37.15
N ILE A 35 -17.03 0.13 -37.03
CA ILE A 35 -16.64 -0.74 -38.15
C ILE A 35 -17.66 -0.73 -39.30
N ARG A 36 -18.97 -0.71 -38.99
CA ARG A 36 -20.02 -0.58 -40.01
C ARG A 36 -19.91 0.75 -40.75
N CYS A 37 -19.75 1.85 -40.01
CA CYS A 37 -19.59 3.18 -40.59
C CYS A 37 -18.34 3.26 -41.48
N GLU A 38 -17.21 2.71 -41.03
CA GLU A 38 -15.97 2.66 -41.80
C GLU A 38 -16.12 1.88 -43.11
N LEU A 39 -16.75 0.70 -43.07
CA LEU A 39 -17.04 -0.10 -44.26
C LEU A 39 -17.90 0.68 -45.26
N LEU A 40 -18.97 1.34 -44.78
CA LEU A 40 -19.87 2.14 -45.60
C LEU A 40 -19.12 3.32 -46.24
N ILE A 41 -18.32 4.03 -45.47
CA ILE A 41 -17.52 5.18 -45.93
C ILE A 41 -16.46 4.75 -46.95
N HIS A 42 -15.72 3.68 -46.67
CA HIS A 42 -14.73 3.15 -47.59
C HIS A 42 -15.37 2.72 -48.91
N THR A 43 -16.48 1.97 -48.84
CA THR A 43 -17.24 1.55 -50.02
C THR A 43 -17.72 2.76 -50.81
N LEU A 44 -18.28 3.79 -50.16
CA LEU A 44 -18.73 5.02 -50.80
C LEU A 44 -17.58 5.76 -51.52
N ILE A 45 -16.43 5.91 -50.86
CA ILE A 45 -15.27 6.61 -51.43
C ILE A 45 -14.75 5.88 -52.68
N SER A 46 -14.75 4.55 -52.68
CA SER A 46 -14.27 3.71 -53.79
C SER A 46 -15.05 3.87 -55.11
N ILE A 47 -16.27 4.41 -55.06
CA ILE A 47 -17.14 4.58 -56.24
C ILE A 47 -16.76 5.87 -56.98
N ASN A 48 -16.59 5.77 -58.30
CA ASN A 48 -16.35 6.93 -59.17
C ASN A 48 -17.54 7.91 -59.11
N GLU A 49 -17.25 9.21 -58.94
CA GLU A 49 -18.22 10.32 -58.84
C GLU A 49 -19.21 10.35 -60.03
N GLU A 50 -18.77 9.95 -61.23
CA GLU A 50 -19.61 9.91 -62.43
C GLU A 50 -20.79 8.92 -62.36
N LYS A 51 -20.75 7.96 -61.42
CA LYS A 51 -21.81 6.94 -61.26
C LYS A 51 -22.99 7.42 -60.40
N PHE A 52 -22.89 8.58 -59.77
CA PHE A 52 -23.92 9.07 -58.85
C PHE A 52 -25.00 9.89 -59.59
N SER A 53 -26.27 9.68 -59.22
CA SER A 53 -27.42 10.34 -59.83
C SER A 53 -27.54 11.85 -59.51
N ASN A 54 -26.76 12.33 -58.52
CA ASN A 54 -26.83 13.68 -57.94
C ASN A 54 -28.19 14.06 -57.32
N LYS A 55 -29.04 13.08 -56.99
CA LYS A 55 -30.26 13.33 -56.19
C LYS A 55 -29.88 13.74 -54.76
N ILE A 56 -30.53 14.78 -54.23
CA ILE A 56 -30.33 15.23 -52.84
C ILE A 56 -30.77 14.13 -51.87
N LEU A 57 -29.97 13.84 -50.84
CA LEU A 57 -30.28 12.88 -49.78
C LEU A 57 -30.85 13.59 -48.55
N ILE A 58 -32.12 13.32 -48.23
CA ILE A 58 -32.76 13.83 -46.99
C ILE A 58 -32.65 12.83 -45.83
N ARG A 59 -32.91 13.28 -44.60
CA ARG A 59 -32.75 12.47 -43.38
C ARG A 59 -33.59 11.18 -43.43
N GLU A 60 -34.83 11.27 -43.88
CA GLU A 60 -35.75 10.13 -43.96
C GLU A 60 -35.22 9.04 -44.91
N GLU A 61 -34.63 9.44 -46.05
CA GLU A 61 -34.03 8.51 -47.01
C GLU A 61 -32.75 7.87 -46.46
N PHE A 62 -31.96 8.62 -45.69
CA PHE A 62 -30.79 8.07 -45.00
C PHE A 62 -31.19 7.11 -43.88
N GLU A 63 -32.27 7.41 -43.15
CA GLU A 63 -32.85 6.54 -42.13
C GLU A 63 -33.37 5.22 -42.72
N GLU A 64 -34.04 5.28 -43.86
CA GLU A 64 -34.44 4.08 -44.62
C GLU A 64 -33.22 3.26 -45.05
N PHE A 65 -32.15 3.90 -45.52
CA PHE A 65 -30.91 3.22 -45.90
C PHE A 65 -30.24 2.50 -44.72
N ILE A 66 -30.07 3.18 -43.57
CA ILE A 66 -29.47 2.57 -42.38
C ILE A 66 -30.34 1.42 -41.86
N SER A 67 -31.66 1.61 -41.82
CA SER A 67 -32.60 0.55 -41.42
C SER A 67 -32.51 -0.68 -42.34
N TRP A 68 -32.41 -0.47 -43.65
CA TRP A 68 -32.20 -1.54 -44.63
C TRP A 68 -30.87 -2.27 -44.39
N PHE A 69 -29.80 -1.51 -44.17
CA PHE A 69 -28.47 -2.07 -43.93
C PHE A 69 -28.45 -2.91 -42.64
N GLU A 70 -28.99 -2.38 -41.54
CA GLU A 70 -29.06 -3.09 -40.26
C GLU A 70 -29.89 -4.38 -40.37
N GLN A 71 -31.08 -4.33 -40.99
CA GLN A 71 -31.94 -5.50 -41.16
C GLN A 71 -31.27 -6.61 -41.97
N LYS A 72 -30.46 -6.25 -42.98
CA LYS A 72 -29.87 -7.21 -43.89
C LYS A 72 -28.52 -7.74 -43.43
N TYR A 73 -27.73 -6.93 -42.72
CA TYR A 73 -26.32 -7.20 -42.52
C TYR A 73 -25.84 -7.23 -41.07
N SER A 74 -26.66 -6.87 -40.07
CA SER A 74 -26.21 -6.82 -38.64
C SER A 74 -25.53 -8.10 -38.15
N ASN A 75 -25.99 -9.29 -38.59
CA ASN A 75 -25.39 -10.56 -38.16
C ASN A 75 -23.92 -10.72 -38.57
N HIS A 76 -23.45 -10.02 -39.61
CA HIS A 76 -22.06 -10.08 -40.06
C HIS A 76 -21.08 -9.38 -39.11
N PHE A 77 -21.58 -8.53 -38.20
CA PHE A 77 -20.77 -7.71 -37.29
C PHE A 77 -20.84 -8.17 -35.84
N LEU A 78 -21.68 -9.17 -35.51
CA LEU A 78 -21.96 -9.59 -34.13
C LEU A 78 -20.69 -9.85 -33.30
N MET A 79 -19.71 -10.56 -33.86
CA MET A 79 -18.46 -10.88 -33.14
C MET A 79 -17.53 -9.67 -32.97
N MET A 80 -17.48 -8.77 -33.96
CA MET A 80 -16.61 -7.58 -33.93
C MET A 80 -17.17 -6.47 -33.03
N GLU A 81 -18.47 -6.55 -32.74
CA GLU A 81 -19.20 -5.59 -31.90
C GLU A 81 -19.63 -6.25 -30.58
N ASP A 82 -19.03 -7.36 -30.15
CA ASP A 82 -19.37 -8.02 -28.88
C ASP A 82 -18.59 -7.42 -27.69
N PHE A 83 -18.71 -6.10 -27.53
CA PHE A 83 -18.10 -5.37 -26.41
C PHE A 83 -18.94 -4.15 -26.02
N GLU A 84 -18.71 -3.63 -24.81
CA GLU A 84 -19.29 -2.37 -24.33
C GLU A 84 -18.23 -1.26 -24.35
N PRO A 85 -18.25 -0.33 -25.32
CA PRO A 85 -17.21 0.69 -25.41
C PRO A 85 -17.23 1.65 -24.20
N PHE A 86 -16.04 2.07 -23.75
CA PHE A 86 -15.93 3.15 -22.77
C PHE A 86 -16.59 4.43 -23.31
N LYS A 87 -17.55 4.98 -22.55
CA LYS A 87 -18.41 6.09 -23.00
C LYS A 87 -17.58 7.28 -23.52
N GLN A 88 -17.69 7.60 -24.81
CA GLN A 88 -16.98 8.73 -25.44
C GLN A 88 -17.17 10.09 -24.73
N ALA A 89 -18.32 10.32 -24.08
CA ALA A 89 -18.58 11.54 -23.32
C ALA A 89 -17.72 11.68 -22.03
N LYS A 90 -17.18 10.58 -21.52
CA LYS A 90 -16.19 10.58 -20.44
C LYS A 90 -14.81 10.87 -21.04
N LEU A 91 -14.53 12.13 -21.29
CA LEU A 91 -13.28 12.56 -21.93
C LEU A 91 -12.05 12.23 -21.07
N ILE A 92 -11.16 11.39 -21.61
CA ILE A 92 -9.86 11.05 -21.04
C ILE A 92 -8.81 11.94 -21.72
N PRO A 93 -8.06 12.77 -20.97
CA PRO A 93 -7.08 13.66 -21.56
C PRO A 93 -5.81 12.91 -22.00
N LEU A 94 -5.35 13.22 -23.20
CA LEU A 94 -4.02 12.89 -23.68
C LEU A 94 -3.13 14.13 -23.56
N PHE A 95 -2.05 14.05 -22.78
CA PHE A 95 -1.09 15.13 -22.62
C PHE A 95 0.11 14.90 -23.54
N LEU A 96 0.40 15.84 -24.43
CA LEU A 96 1.55 15.82 -25.32
C LEU A 96 2.26 17.17 -25.24
N ASP A 97 3.53 17.17 -24.80
CA ASP A 97 4.38 18.36 -24.70
C ASP A 97 3.73 19.56 -23.98
N GLY A 98 2.93 19.27 -22.93
CA GLY A 98 2.24 20.26 -22.11
C GLY A 98 0.83 20.64 -22.58
N GLU A 99 0.43 20.20 -23.78
CA GLU A 99 -0.89 20.45 -24.34
C GLU A 99 -1.85 19.29 -24.06
N LYS A 100 -3.13 19.61 -23.87
CA LYS A 100 -4.20 18.66 -23.57
C LYS A 100 -5.08 18.41 -24.79
N TYR A 101 -5.16 17.15 -25.20
CA TYR A 101 -6.00 16.71 -26.32
C TYR A 101 -7.06 15.69 -25.87
N TYR A 102 -8.14 15.61 -26.63
CA TYR A 102 -9.12 14.54 -26.58
C TYR A 102 -9.22 13.87 -27.96
N PHE A 103 -9.50 12.57 -27.97
CA PHE A 103 -9.58 11.77 -29.17
C PHE A 103 -10.76 10.79 -29.10
N PHE A 104 -11.23 10.35 -30.26
CA PHE A 104 -12.26 9.32 -30.36
C PHE A 104 -11.63 7.97 -30.05
N TYR A 105 -12.20 7.24 -29.10
CA TYR A 105 -11.67 5.95 -28.67
C TYR A 105 -11.84 4.90 -29.77
N GLY A 106 -12.92 4.99 -30.54
CA GLY A 106 -13.24 4.11 -31.66
C GLY A 106 -13.41 2.65 -31.28
N SER A 107 -13.18 1.78 -32.27
CA SER A 107 -13.18 0.32 -32.14
C SER A 107 -11.79 -0.27 -31.85
N LEU A 108 -10.75 0.56 -31.76
CA LEU A 108 -9.40 0.11 -31.41
C LEU A 108 -9.36 -0.26 -29.92
N GLU A 109 -8.69 -1.36 -29.61
CA GLU A 109 -8.59 -1.86 -28.23
C GLU A 109 -7.70 -0.95 -27.35
N ARG A 110 -6.62 -0.39 -27.91
CA ARG A 110 -5.56 0.31 -27.15
C ARG A 110 -5.19 1.69 -27.73
N PRO A 111 -6.17 2.57 -27.98
CA PRO A 111 -5.93 3.82 -28.72
C PRO A 111 -5.10 4.82 -27.91
N TYR A 112 -5.21 4.85 -26.58
CA TYR A 112 -4.46 5.78 -25.73
C TYR A 112 -2.95 5.50 -25.75
N GLU A 113 -2.58 4.23 -25.59
CA GLU A 113 -1.20 3.75 -25.59
C GLU A 113 -0.57 3.91 -26.96
N ALA A 114 -1.31 3.57 -28.02
CA ALA A 114 -0.89 3.79 -29.40
C ALA A 114 -0.55 5.27 -29.67
N LEU A 115 -1.43 6.20 -29.29
CA LEU A 115 -1.16 7.63 -29.48
C LEU A 115 0.08 8.10 -28.72
N LYS A 116 0.31 7.59 -27.49
CA LYS A 116 1.51 7.92 -26.71
C LYS A 116 2.78 7.33 -27.33
N GLN A 117 2.78 6.06 -27.72
CA GLN A 117 3.93 5.43 -28.34
C GLN A 117 4.28 6.11 -29.66
N PHE A 118 3.26 6.43 -30.47
CA PHE A 118 3.45 7.21 -31.69
C PHE A 118 4.16 8.54 -31.43
N HIS A 119 3.67 9.33 -30.46
CA HIS A 119 4.32 10.58 -30.07
C HIS A 119 5.77 10.34 -29.65
N GLU A 120 6.03 9.36 -28.79
CA GLU A 120 7.37 9.06 -28.29
C GLU A 120 8.35 8.62 -29.39
N ILE A 121 7.91 7.80 -30.33
CA ILE A 121 8.76 7.33 -31.43
C ILE A 121 9.07 8.49 -32.39
N VAL A 122 8.05 9.22 -32.80
CA VAL A 122 8.15 10.17 -33.90
C VAL A 122 8.69 11.53 -33.43
N PHE A 123 8.28 12.01 -32.26
CA PHE A 123 8.63 13.35 -31.75
C PHE A 123 9.96 13.38 -31.00
N SER A 124 10.46 12.24 -30.50
CA SER A 124 11.77 12.17 -29.83
C SER A 124 12.95 12.46 -30.74
N VAL A 125 12.77 12.36 -32.06
CA VAL A 125 13.80 12.60 -33.07
C VAL A 125 13.42 13.74 -34.01
N ASN A 126 14.37 14.63 -34.30
CA ASN A 126 14.17 15.69 -35.29
C ASN A 126 14.58 15.18 -36.68
N ILE A 127 13.62 14.61 -37.41
CA ILE A 127 13.77 14.05 -38.76
C ILE A 127 12.81 14.78 -39.70
N GLU A 128 13.35 15.34 -40.78
CA GLU A 128 12.59 16.19 -41.71
C GLU A 128 11.48 15.40 -42.43
N GLU A 129 11.77 14.16 -42.82
CA GLU A 129 10.85 13.25 -43.50
C GLU A 129 9.61 12.90 -42.65
N LEU A 130 9.67 13.07 -41.33
CA LEU A 130 8.55 12.82 -40.40
C LEU A 130 7.76 14.09 -40.07
N ASN A 131 8.22 15.29 -40.46
CA ASN A 131 7.59 16.54 -40.05
C ASN A 131 6.14 16.69 -40.55
N ASN A 132 5.85 16.24 -41.77
CA ASN A 132 4.48 16.27 -42.30
C ASN A 132 3.55 15.39 -41.48
N ILE A 133 3.99 14.18 -41.12
CA ILE A 133 3.22 13.26 -40.28
C ILE A 133 2.99 13.86 -38.89
N LYS A 134 4.01 14.47 -38.28
CA LYS A 134 3.86 15.18 -36.98
C LYS A 134 2.79 16.25 -37.05
N SER A 135 2.80 17.07 -38.10
CA SER A 135 1.81 18.12 -38.30
C SER A 135 0.40 17.56 -38.53
N GLU A 136 0.26 16.51 -39.34
CA GLU A 136 -1.02 15.84 -39.60
C GLU A 136 -1.59 15.19 -38.32
N PHE A 137 -0.73 14.57 -37.50
CA PHE A 137 -1.09 13.99 -36.21
C PHE A 137 -1.63 15.04 -35.23
N LEU A 138 -0.90 16.13 -35.01
CA LEU A 138 -1.33 17.20 -34.11
C LEU A 138 -2.60 17.90 -34.63
N PHE A 139 -2.70 18.13 -35.94
CA PHE A 139 -3.91 18.69 -36.55
C PHE A 139 -5.12 17.78 -36.33
N SER A 140 -4.94 16.47 -36.50
CA SER A 140 -6.00 15.51 -36.24
C SER A 140 -6.45 15.57 -34.78
N LEU A 141 -5.53 15.53 -33.82
CA LEU A 141 -5.88 15.56 -32.40
C LEU A 141 -6.61 16.86 -32.02
N GLN A 142 -6.18 17.99 -32.57
CA GLN A 142 -6.86 19.27 -32.36
C GLN A 142 -8.31 19.22 -32.87
N ARG A 143 -8.53 18.71 -34.08
CA ARG A 143 -9.88 18.59 -34.66
C ARG A 143 -10.79 17.67 -33.85
N GLN A 144 -10.27 16.54 -33.40
CA GLN A 144 -10.99 15.62 -32.52
C GLN A 144 -11.37 16.31 -31.20
N THR A 145 -10.41 17.02 -30.59
CA THR A 145 -10.60 17.80 -29.36
C THR A 145 -11.72 18.83 -29.50
N ASP A 146 -11.74 19.58 -30.60
CA ASP A 146 -12.75 20.61 -30.88
C ASP A 146 -14.17 20.02 -30.98
N ILE A 147 -14.31 18.84 -31.59
CA ILE A 147 -15.60 18.16 -31.78
C ILE A 147 -16.07 17.54 -30.47
N LEU A 148 -15.21 16.78 -29.80
CA LEU A 148 -15.54 16.08 -28.55
C LEU A 148 -15.94 17.05 -27.44
N THR A 149 -15.26 18.20 -27.35
CA THR A 149 -15.61 19.26 -26.40
C THR A 149 -17.02 19.80 -26.66
N LYS A 150 -17.44 19.88 -27.93
CA LYS A 150 -18.80 20.31 -28.30
C LYS A 150 -19.84 19.22 -28.04
N LEU A 151 -19.54 17.96 -28.40
CA LEU A 151 -20.42 16.81 -28.18
C LEU A 151 -20.74 16.60 -26.70
N ARG A 152 -19.76 16.79 -25.81
CA ARG A 152 -19.97 16.70 -24.35
C ARG A 152 -21.08 17.61 -23.82
N SER A 153 -21.33 18.74 -24.48
CA SER A 153 -22.34 19.74 -24.08
C SER A 153 -23.64 19.65 -24.90
N ASP A 154 -23.73 18.72 -25.84
CA ASP A 154 -24.84 18.58 -26.77
C ASP A 154 -25.88 17.57 -26.25
N TYR A 155 -27.13 18.01 -26.07
CA TYR A 155 -28.20 17.18 -25.52
C TYR A 155 -28.46 15.91 -26.34
N GLU A 156 -28.41 16.02 -27.67
CA GLU A 156 -28.64 14.87 -28.54
C GLU A 156 -27.51 13.85 -28.43
N ALA A 157 -26.26 14.31 -28.37
CA ALA A 157 -25.09 13.44 -28.18
C ALA A 157 -25.10 12.67 -26.85
N GLN A 158 -25.83 13.15 -25.83
CA GLN A 158 -25.96 12.47 -24.55
C GLN A 158 -27.06 11.39 -24.53
N SER A 159 -27.79 11.20 -25.63
CA SER A 159 -28.83 10.18 -25.72
C SER A 159 -28.22 8.79 -26.00
N GLU A 160 -28.65 7.79 -25.25
CA GLU A 160 -28.23 6.40 -25.44
C GLU A 160 -29.21 5.69 -26.38
N ASN A 161 -28.67 4.95 -27.36
CA ASN A 161 -29.45 4.10 -28.26
C ASN A 161 -28.74 2.76 -28.44
N THR A 162 -29.51 1.71 -28.70
CA THR A 162 -29.05 0.32 -28.86
C THR A 162 -28.86 -0.10 -30.32
N SER A 163 -29.39 0.67 -31.27
CA SER A 163 -29.19 0.51 -32.72
C SER A 163 -28.36 1.67 -33.29
N MET A 164 -27.97 1.59 -34.56
CA MET A 164 -27.34 2.73 -35.23
C MET A 164 -28.23 3.97 -35.13
N TYR A 165 -27.74 4.99 -34.44
CA TYR A 165 -28.42 6.24 -34.22
C TYR A 165 -28.30 7.14 -35.45
N ILE A 166 -29.43 7.71 -35.87
CA ILE A 166 -29.49 8.63 -37.02
C ILE A 166 -29.69 10.05 -36.49
N PRO A 167 -28.69 10.93 -36.64
CA PRO A 167 -28.77 12.29 -36.13
C PRO A 167 -29.96 13.08 -36.65
N SER A 168 -30.44 14.01 -35.83
CA SER A 168 -31.40 15.02 -36.23
C SER A 168 -30.79 15.94 -37.29
N LEU A 169 -31.64 16.63 -38.05
CA LEU A 169 -31.18 17.63 -39.01
C LEU A 169 -30.43 18.79 -38.32
N GLU A 170 -30.77 19.11 -37.07
CA GLU A 170 -30.08 20.13 -36.27
C GLU A 170 -28.65 19.70 -35.94
N PHE A 171 -28.48 18.48 -35.42
CA PHE A 171 -27.17 17.89 -35.15
C PHE A 171 -26.34 17.78 -36.42
N PHE A 172 -26.92 17.25 -37.49
CA PHE A 172 -26.27 17.16 -38.79
C PHE A 172 -25.70 18.51 -39.27
N ASN A 173 -26.53 19.54 -39.26
CA ASN A 173 -26.12 20.88 -39.69
C ASN A 173 -25.05 21.50 -38.78
N LYS A 174 -25.05 21.15 -37.49
CA LYS A 174 -24.07 21.61 -36.51
C LYS A 174 -22.68 21.02 -36.74
N TYR A 175 -22.58 19.72 -37.07
CA TYR A 175 -21.29 19.02 -37.12
C TYR A 175 -20.72 18.79 -38.54
N LYS A 176 -21.54 18.82 -39.60
CA LYS A 176 -21.08 18.51 -40.97
C LYS A 176 -19.91 19.35 -41.49
N SER A 177 -19.76 20.60 -41.01
CA SER A 177 -18.71 21.51 -41.45
C SER A 177 -17.34 21.20 -40.84
N PHE A 178 -17.27 20.46 -39.73
CA PHE A 178 -15.99 20.11 -39.10
C PHE A 178 -15.13 19.14 -39.93
N PHE A 179 -15.77 18.42 -40.85
CA PHE A 179 -15.14 17.41 -41.69
C PHE A 179 -14.68 17.95 -43.04
N GLU A 180 -15.04 19.19 -43.42
CA GLU A 180 -14.56 19.84 -44.65
C GLU A 180 -13.25 20.59 -44.36
N VAL A 181 -12.24 20.45 -45.23
CA VAL A 181 -10.89 21.05 -45.06
C VAL A 181 -10.63 22.11 -46.12
N ASP A 182 -10.21 23.31 -45.69
CA ASP A 182 -9.92 24.44 -46.58
C ASP A 182 -8.60 24.27 -47.33
N CYS A 183 -8.56 24.78 -48.58
CA CYS A 183 -7.44 24.55 -49.49
C CYS A 183 -6.10 25.21 -49.09
N VAL A 184 -6.11 26.09 -48.08
CA VAL A 184 -4.93 26.85 -47.63
C VAL A 184 -4.02 26.00 -46.73
N ASP A 185 -4.57 24.96 -46.09
CA ASP A 185 -3.85 24.04 -45.20
C ASP A 185 -3.15 22.88 -45.95
N ILE A 186 -3.25 22.85 -47.30
CA ILE A 186 -2.88 21.71 -48.16
C ILE A 186 -1.36 21.45 -48.30
N LYS A 187 -0.49 22.43 -48.01
CA LYS A 187 0.97 22.29 -48.28
C LYS A 187 1.65 21.12 -47.56
N HIS A 188 1.02 20.58 -46.51
CA HIS A 188 1.55 19.52 -45.66
C HIS A 188 0.88 18.16 -45.88
N LEU A 189 -0.10 18.06 -46.80
CA LEU A 189 -0.91 16.84 -46.98
C LEU A 189 -0.20 15.78 -47.84
N HIS A 190 -0.01 14.57 -47.28
CA HIS A 190 0.57 13.43 -48.00
C HIS A 190 -0.23 13.02 -49.26
N ASN A 191 -1.54 13.32 -49.33
CA ASN A 191 -2.42 13.03 -50.47
C ASN A 191 -2.48 14.12 -51.56
N SER A 192 -1.64 15.17 -51.50
CA SER A 192 -1.70 16.29 -52.46
C SER A 192 -1.09 16.00 -53.84
N LYS A 193 -0.44 14.85 -54.05
CA LYS A 193 0.12 14.43 -55.34
C LYS A 193 -0.63 13.21 -55.88
N LYS A 194 -1.01 13.27 -57.17
CA LYS A 194 -1.79 12.28 -57.93
C LYS A 194 -1.61 10.84 -57.43
N ILE A 195 -2.73 10.23 -57.06
CA ILE A 195 -2.93 8.79 -56.87
C ILE A 195 -2.36 8.05 -58.10
N PRO A 196 -1.30 7.22 -57.96
CA PRO A 196 -1.09 6.15 -58.92
C PRO A 196 -2.23 5.14 -58.72
N PRO A 197 -2.80 4.58 -59.79
CA PRO A 197 -3.68 3.43 -59.63
C PRO A 197 -2.88 2.33 -58.95
N LEU A 198 -3.45 1.74 -57.89
CA LEU A 198 -2.95 0.50 -57.30
C LEU A 198 -2.64 -0.48 -58.43
N THR A 199 -1.39 -0.91 -58.52
CA THR A 199 -1.00 -1.94 -59.48
C THR A 199 -1.62 -3.27 -59.05
N GLU A 200 -1.90 -4.18 -59.99
CA GLU A 200 -2.43 -5.53 -59.68
C GLU A 200 -1.54 -6.30 -58.67
N THR A 201 -0.27 -5.93 -58.55
CA THR A 201 0.68 -6.42 -57.53
C THR A 201 0.42 -5.91 -56.10
N GLU A 202 -0.24 -4.77 -55.92
CA GLU A 202 -0.65 -4.27 -54.59
C GLU A 202 -2.02 -4.82 -54.16
N LYS A 203 -2.67 -5.65 -55.00
CA LYS A 203 -3.80 -6.50 -54.63
C LYS A 203 -3.38 -7.85 -54.04
N MET A 204 -2.08 -8.13 -53.96
CA MET A 204 -1.55 -9.35 -53.36
C MET A 204 -0.22 -9.00 -52.66
N PHE A 205 -0.30 -8.42 -51.46
CA PHE A 205 0.74 -8.69 -50.47
C PHE A 205 0.34 -10.00 -49.79
N ASP A 206 1.09 -11.03 -50.16
CA ASP A 206 1.20 -12.33 -49.52
C ASP A 206 1.19 -12.17 -47.99
N PHE A 207 0.10 -12.57 -47.34
CA PHE A 207 0.12 -12.88 -45.92
C PHE A 207 0.90 -14.18 -45.80
N GLY A 208 2.17 -14.08 -45.41
CA GLY A 208 3.02 -15.23 -45.14
C GLY A 208 2.45 -16.07 -44.00
N ILE A 209 1.54 -16.99 -44.33
CA ILE A 209 1.53 -18.31 -43.71
C ILE A 209 2.66 -19.04 -44.40
N ASP A 210 3.78 -19.23 -43.70
CA ASP A 210 4.78 -20.18 -44.13
C ASP A 210 4.09 -21.54 -44.28
N ASP A 211 4.10 -22.11 -45.49
CA ASP A 211 3.52 -23.42 -45.81
C ASP A 211 4.10 -24.56 -44.93
N SER A 212 5.13 -24.28 -44.13
CA SER A 212 5.69 -25.19 -43.14
C SER A 212 4.81 -25.45 -41.90
N VAL A 213 3.76 -24.66 -41.64
CA VAL A 213 2.83 -24.88 -40.49
C VAL A 213 1.62 -25.75 -40.84
N SER A 214 1.44 -26.11 -42.12
CA SER A 214 0.33 -26.98 -42.58
C SER A 214 0.39 -28.45 -42.11
N ASN A 215 1.38 -28.84 -41.30
CA ASN A 215 1.50 -30.20 -40.76
C ASN A 215 1.04 -30.38 -39.30
N ALA A 216 0.53 -29.35 -38.64
CA ALA A 216 -0.19 -29.54 -37.39
C ALA A 216 -1.64 -29.97 -37.70
N LYS A 217 -1.95 -31.25 -37.45
CA LYS A 217 -3.31 -31.81 -37.54
C LYS A 217 -4.27 -31.03 -36.63
N ILE A 218 -4.92 -30.01 -37.18
CA ILE A 218 -6.18 -29.50 -36.67
C ILE A 218 -7.22 -30.62 -36.93
N PRO A 219 -8.01 -31.05 -35.94
CA PRO A 219 -9.12 -31.96 -36.18
C PRO A 219 -10.04 -31.29 -37.22
N GLN A 220 -10.25 -31.96 -38.36
CA GLN A 220 -11.22 -31.53 -39.35
C GLN A 220 -12.61 -31.46 -38.69
N LEU A 221 -13.00 -30.27 -38.27
CA LEU A 221 -14.40 -29.89 -38.18
C LEU A 221 -14.83 -29.60 -39.62
N GLU A 222 -15.49 -30.58 -40.22
CA GLU A 222 -16.34 -30.36 -41.40
C GLU A 222 -17.46 -29.41 -40.98
N THR A 223 -17.27 -28.11 -41.21
CA THR A 223 -18.36 -27.14 -41.24
C THR A 223 -18.29 -26.38 -42.57
N ASP A 224 -19.20 -26.75 -43.47
CA ASP A 224 -19.54 -26.06 -44.73
C ASP A 224 -20.22 -24.70 -44.46
N ASP A 225 -19.59 -23.81 -43.68
CA ASP A 225 -20.14 -22.49 -43.38
C ASP A 225 -19.49 -21.42 -44.26
N THR A 226 -20.20 -21.06 -45.33
CA THR A 226 -19.95 -19.85 -46.14
C THR A 226 -19.92 -18.57 -45.29
N ASP A 227 -20.59 -18.57 -44.14
CA ASP A 227 -20.66 -17.44 -43.21
C ASP A 227 -19.30 -17.15 -42.53
N LEU A 228 -18.43 -18.17 -42.36
CA LEU A 228 -17.11 -17.99 -41.74
C LEU A 228 -16.08 -17.37 -42.70
N LYS A 229 -16.24 -17.60 -44.01
CA LYS A 229 -15.40 -16.96 -45.05
C LYS A 229 -15.79 -15.50 -45.26
N ASP A 230 -17.08 -15.21 -45.23
CA ASP A 230 -17.56 -13.83 -45.32
C ASP A 230 -17.14 -13.03 -44.07
N SER A 231 -17.17 -13.61 -42.86
CA SER A 231 -16.70 -12.92 -41.64
C SER A 231 -15.20 -12.63 -41.64
N ILE A 232 -14.35 -13.56 -42.12
CA ILE A 232 -12.91 -13.32 -42.32
C ILE A 232 -12.68 -12.22 -43.37
N TYR A 233 -13.45 -12.23 -44.46
CA TYR A 233 -13.40 -11.17 -45.48
C TYR A 233 -13.82 -9.79 -44.93
N PHE A 234 -14.77 -9.72 -43.99
CA PHE A 234 -15.15 -8.48 -43.31
C PHE A 234 -14.11 -8.00 -42.30
N TYR A 235 -13.44 -8.93 -41.60
CA TYR A 235 -12.30 -8.62 -40.73
C TYR A 235 -11.14 -8.03 -41.54
N GLU A 236 -10.83 -8.62 -42.70
CA GLU A 236 -9.80 -8.11 -43.63
C GLU A 236 -10.20 -6.76 -44.28
N MET A 237 -11.49 -6.51 -44.55
CA MET A 237 -11.99 -5.21 -45.02
C MET A 237 -12.06 -4.13 -43.94
N GLY A 238 -11.98 -4.47 -42.66
CA GLY A 238 -11.94 -3.49 -41.56
C GLY A 238 -10.56 -2.89 -41.30
N ILE A 239 -9.48 -3.54 -41.75
CA ILE A 239 -8.14 -3.34 -41.15
C ILE A 239 -7.12 -2.58 -42.02
N ASN A 240 -7.42 -2.10 -43.24
CA ASN A 240 -6.32 -1.53 -44.08
C ASN A 240 -6.68 -0.54 -45.20
N ASN A 241 -7.72 0.28 -45.04
CA ASN A 241 -8.38 0.85 -46.23
C ASN A 241 -8.12 2.33 -46.57
N PHE A 242 -7.48 3.11 -45.70
CA PHE A 242 -7.19 4.52 -45.98
C PHE A 242 -5.71 4.79 -46.23
N ASN A 243 -5.40 5.37 -47.40
CA ASN A 243 -4.04 5.76 -47.79
C ASN A 243 -3.62 7.15 -47.27
N GLY A 244 -4.45 7.79 -46.45
CA GLY A 244 -4.17 9.08 -45.82
C GLY A 244 -5.41 9.63 -45.11
N LEU A 245 -5.22 10.64 -44.25
CA LEU A 245 -6.26 11.21 -43.37
C LEU A 245 -7.37 12.00 -44.09
N TYR A 246 -7.29 12.11 -45.41
CA TYR A 246 -8.15 12.97 -46.20
C TYR A 246 -8.58 12.28 -47.49
N THR A 247 -9.85 12.44 -47.83
CA THR A 247 -10.43 12.06 -49.12
C THR A 247 -10.87 13.29 -49.89
N LYS A 248 -10.99 13.17 -51.22
CA LYS A 248 -11.44 14.25 -52.10
C LYS A 248 -12.80 13.89 -52.69
N ILE A 249 -13.79 14.75 -52.48
CA ILE A 249 -15.17 14.60 -52.98
C ILE A 249 -15.62 15.95 -53.54
N ASP A 250 -16.12 16.00 -54.78
CA ASP A 250 -16.62 17.22 -55.43
C ASP A 250 -15.61 18.39 -55.40
N ASN A 251 -14.33 18.10 -55.66
CA ASN A 251 -13.22 19.05 -55.57
C ASN A 251 -12.94 19.67 -54.19
N LYS A 252 -13.54 19.14 -53.12
CA LYS A 252 -13.27 19.53 -51.74
C LYS A 252 -12.59 18.39 -50.97
N PHE A 253 -11.78 18.74 -49.98
CA PHE A 253 -11.14 17.76 -49.11
C PHE A 253 -12.02 17.52 -47.88
N PHE A 254 -12.16 16.26 -47.53
CA PHE A 254 -12.86 15.83 -46.33
C PHE A 254 -11.95 14.96 -45.47
N ILE A 255 -12.03 15.15 -44.16
CA ILE A 255 -11.37 14.29 -43.17
C ILE A 255 -12.09 12.94 -43.19
N ILE A 256 -11.33 11.85 -43.16
CA ILE A 256 -11.87 10.48 -43.03
C ILE A 256 -12.36 10.24 -41.58
N PRO A 257 -12.93 9.09 -41.24
CA PRO A 257 -13.27 8.79 -39.85
C PRO A 257 -12.11 8.95 -38.87
N PHE A 258 -12.33 9.66 -37.77
CA PHE A 258 -11.29 9.90 -36.75
C PHE A 258 -10.77 8.62 -36.09
N GLU A 259 -11.60 7.59 -35.99
CA GLU A 259 -11.27 6.29 -35.40
C GLU A 259 -10.19 5.57 -36.24
N SER A 260 -10.21 5.73 -37.57
CA SER A 260 -9.21 5.15 -38.48
C SER A 260 -7.91 5.97 -38.57
N HIS A 261 -7.83 7.14 -37.92
CA HIS A 261 -6.66 8.03 -38.04
C HIS A 261 -5.41 7.44 -37.42
N ILE A 262 -5.53 6.78 -36.26
CA ILE A 262 -4.39 6.21 -35.54
C ILE A 262 -3.71 5.17 -36.42
N GLU A 263 -4.49 4.21 -36.94
CA GLU A 263 -3.99 3.17 -37.85
C GLU A 263 -3.40 3.75 -39.13
N THR A 264 -4.08 4.72 -39.75
CA THR A 264 -3.59 5.39 -40.96
C THR A 264 -2.22 6.05 -40.73
N ILE A 265 -2.04 6.75 -39.61
CA ILE A 265 -0.80 7.44 -39.26
C ILE A 265 0.31 6.44 -38.96
N TYR A 266 0.01 5.36 -38.24
CA TYR A 266 0.95 4.26 -38.00
C TYR A 266 1.43 3.65 -39.31
N ASN A 267 0.51 3.32 -40.21
CA ASN A 267 0.82 2.73 -41.52
C ASN A 267 1.68 3.66 -42.40
N LEU A 268 1.36 4.95 -42.44
CA LEU A 268 2.17 5.94 -43.17
C LEU A 268 3.58 6.03 -42.59
N THR A 269 3.69 6.05 -41.27
CA THR A 269 4.97 6.18 -40.56
C THR A 269 5.84 4.94 -40.72
N SER A 270 5.24 3.77 -40.58
CA SER A 270 5.85 2.46 -40.83
C SER A 270 6.43 2.37 -42.24
N LYS A 271 5.67 2.80 -43.27
CA LYS A 271 6.15 2.86 -44.68
C LYS A 271 7.35 3.79 -44.88
N ILE A 272 7.49 4.84 -44.07
CA ILE A 272 8.65 5.75 -44.13
C ILE A 272 9.85 5.13 -43.42
N ILE A 273 9.67 4.65 -42.20
CA ILE A 273 10.76 4.17 -41.33
C ILE A 273 11.34 2.85 -41.83
N TYR A 274 10.51 1.90 -42.27
CA TYR A 274 10.94 0.60 -42.77
C TYR A 274 11.31 0.59 -44.26
N ASN A 275 11.31 1.76 -44.90
CA ASN A 275 11.81 1.90 -46.25
C ASN A 275 13.32 1.60 -46.28
N GLU A 276 13.77 0.75 -47.21
CA GLU A 276 15.21 0.44 -47.35
C GLU A 276 16.10 1.67 -47.59
N LYS A 277 15.53 2.79 -48.06
CA LYS A 277 16.23 4.07 -48.25
C LYS A 277 16.23 4.97 -47.00
N PHE A 278 15.60 4.55 -45.90
CA PHE A 278 15.50 5.34 -44.67
C PHE A 278 16.84 5.36 -43.92
N GLN A 279 17.54 6.48 -44.01
CA GLN A 279 18.91 6.63 -43.48
C GLN A 279 19.01 6.92 -41.97
N TYR A 280 17.87 7.12 -41.28
CA TYR A 280 17.86 7.56 -39.87
C TYR A 280 17.48 6.46 -38.88
N MET A 281 17.48 5.21 -39.32
CA MET A 281 17.08 4.08 -38.48
C MET A 281 17.91 3.97 -37.19
N ASP A 282 19.21 4.22 -37.27
CA ASP A 282 20.09 4.23 -36.10
C ASP A 282 19.67 5.27 -35.06
N ARG A 283 19.23 6.47 -35.48
CA ARG A 283 18.76 7.51 -34.55
C ARG A 283 17.46 7.11 -33.86
N ILE A 284 16.56 6.42 -34.58
CA ILE A 284 15.31 5.91 -34.00
C ILE A 284 15.63 4.81 -32.98
N ASN A 285 16.53 3.88 -33.31
CA ASN A 285 16.97 2.82 -32.41
C ASN A 285 17.73 3.37 -31.18
N ASP A 286 18.59 4.37 -31.35
CA ASP A 286 19.25 5.06 -30.23
C ASP A 286 18.21 5.72 -29.31
N SER A 287 17.22 6.39 -29.89
CA SER A 287 16.12 7.01 -29.14
C SER A 287 15.29 5.95 -28.40
N MET A 288 14.95 4.83 -29.06
CA MET A 288 14.27 3.69 -28.45
C MET A 288 15.07 3.18 -27.24
N PHE A 289 16.37 2.96 -27.37
CA PHE A 289 17.23 2.52 -26.27
C PHE A 289 17.17 3.47 -25.08
N GLN A 290 17.27 4.79 -25.32
CA GLN A 290 17.16 5.79 -24.24
C GLN A 290 15.79 5.77 -23.57
N ARG A 291 14.70 5.62 -24.33
CA ARG A 291 13.33 5.52 -23.78
C ARG A 291 13.15 4.27 -22.94
N MET A 292 13.63 3.11 -23.40
CA MET A 292 13.56 1.86 -22.63
C MET A 292 14.38 1.95 -21.33
N MET A 293 15.61 2.49 -21.40
CA MET A 293 16.42 2.72 -20.22
C MET A 293 15.75 3.69 -19.23
N LYS A 294 15.12 4.76 -19.74
CA LYS A 294 14.38 5.73 -18.92
C LYS A 294 13.17 5.07 -18.24
N MET A 295 12.38 4.28 -18.98
CA MET A 295 11.26 3.50 -18.44
C MET A 295 11.71 2.58 -17.30
N LEU A 296 12.77 1.80 -17.51
CA LEU A 296 13.32 0.93 -16.46
C LEU A 296 13.88 1.74 -15.28
N SER A 297 14.42 2.94 -15.52
CA SER A 297 14.92 3.82 -14.45
C SER A 297 13.81 4.45 -13.62
N TYR A 298 12.60 4.60 -14.18
CA TYR A 298 11.41 5.04 -13.45
C TYR A 298 10.83 3.94 -12.55
N PHE A 299 11.05 2.67 -12.92
CA PHE A 299 10.57 1.55 -12.13
C PHE A 299 11.61 1.07 -11.10
N PHE A 300 12.84 0.81 -11.55
CA PHE A 300 13.93 0.31 -10.71
C PHE A 300 14.75 1.46 -10.13
N SER A 301 14.66 1.63 -8.82
CA SER A 301 15.49 2.60 -8.13
C SER A 301 16.99 2.25 -8.30
N PRO A 302 17.89 3.24 -8.28
CA PRO A 302 19.31 3.04 -8.60
C PRO A 302 20.05 1.93 -7.83
N PRO A 303 19.74 1.62 -6.54
CA PRO A 303 20.34 0.48 -5.85
C PRO A 303 20.06 -0.88 -6.51
N HIS A 304 18.91 -1.02 -7.18
CA HIS A 304 18.50 -2.27 -7.83
C HIS A 304 18.97 -2.36 -9.29
N ARG A 305 19.47 -1.26 -9.88
CA ARG A 305 20.02 -1.27 -11.24
C ARG A 305 21.51 -1.63 -11.19
N LEU A 306 21.90 -2.63 -11.97
CA LEU A 306 23.28 -3.11 -12.02
C LEU A 306 23.88 -2.85 -13.40
N ASP A 307 25.19 -2.68 -13.44
CA ASP A 307 25.92 -2.38 -14.69
C ASP A 307 26.41 -3.65 -15.41
N GLY A 308 26.44 -4.79 -14.73
CA GLY A 308 26.80 -6.06 -15.35
C GLY A 308 26.97 -7.23 -14.40
N LEU A 309 27.10 -8.41 -15.03
CA LEU A 309 27.50 -9.67 -14.43
C LEU A 309 28.93 -10.01 -14.89
N MET A 310 29.80 -10.41 -13.96
CA MET A 310 31.21 -10.74 -14.26
C MET A 310 31.64 -12.06 -13.63
N ASP A 311 32.28 -12.93 -14.41
CA ASP A 311 33.04 -14.08 -13.90
C ASP A 311 34.52 -13.68 -13.74
N MET A 312 35.06 -13.80 -12.52
CA MET A 312 36.46 -13.49 -12.20
C MET A 312 37.47 -14.41 -12.93
N SER A 313 37.04 -15.59 -13.39
CA SER A 313 37.88 -16.61 -14.02
C SER A 313 37.86 -16.59 -15.56
N LYS A 314 36.78 -16.10 -16.21
CA LYS A 314 36.60 -16.23 -17.67
C LYS A 314 36.24 -14.94 -18.45
N ASN A 315 36.20 -13.75 -17.83
CA ASN A 315 35.79 -12.52 -18.54
C ASN A 315 34.44 -12.68 -19.27
N ILE A 316 33.50 -13.46 -18.74
CA ILE A 316 32.12 -13.43 -19.23
C ILE A 316 31.53 -12.13 -18.70
N HIS A 317 31.60 -11.10 -19.53
CA HIS A 317 30.73 -9.94 -19.39
C HIS A 317 29.40 -10.32 -20.01
N SER A 318 28.30 -10.08 -19.32
CA SER A 318 26.95 -10.13 -19.90
C SER A 318 26.72 -9.02 -20.95
N LYS A 319 27.69 -8.71 -21.82
CA LYS A 319 27.61 -7.72 -22.92
C LYS A 319 26.48 -8.00 -23.91
N TYR A 320 25.92 -9.21 -23.87
CA TYR A 320 24.78 -9.56 -24.68
C TYR A 320 23.49 -8.86 -24.23
N PHE A 321 23.25 -8.80 -22.92
CA PHE A 321 22.08 -8.12 -22.34
C PHE A 321 22.36 -6.62 -22.24
N ASP A 322 21.33 -5.83 -22.49
CA ASP A 322 21.46 -4.37 -22.59
C ASP A 322 21.49 -3.70 -21.21
N THR A 323 20.78 -4.29 -20.24
CA THR A 323 20.80 -3.89 -18.83
C THR A 323 20.29 -5.02 -17.94
N LEU A 324 20.43 -4.89 -16.62
CA LEU A 324 19.88 -5.84 -15.67
C LEU A 324 19.45 -5.19 -14.34
N ALA A 325 18.47 -5.81 -13.69
CA ALA A 325 17.95 -5.38 -12.40
C ALA A 325 18.03 -6.50 -11.37
N GLN A 326 18.50 -6.16 -10.17
CA GLN A 326 18.47 -7.03 -9.01
C GLN A 326 17.15 -6.82 -8.26
N ILE A 327 16.32 -7.86 -8.23
CA ILE A 327 15.07 -7.86 -7.48
C ILE A 327 15.32 -8.21 -6.01
N ASP A 328 16.17 -9.22 -5.78
CA ASP A 328 16.55 -9.70 -4.44
C ASP A 328 18.01 -10.19 -4.51
N SER A 329 18.62 -10.50 -3.36
CA SER A 329 19.94 -11.12 -3.19
C SER A 329 20.23 -12.28 -4.15
N ASN A 330 19.19 -13.05 -4.53
CA ASN A 330 19.29 -14.19 -5.44
C ASN A 330 18.35 -14.11 -6.66
N LYS A 331 17.75 -12.95 -6.96
CA LYS A 331 16.79 -12.80 -8.08
C LYS A 331 17.21 -11.68 -9.00
N VAL A 332 17.39 -12.00 -10.28
CA VAL A 332 17.87 -11.07 -11.30
C VAL A 332 16.98 -11.12 -12.54
N ILE A 333 16.66 -9.95 -13.08
CA ILE A 333 16.03 -9.80 -14.39
C ILE A 333 17.05 -9.24 -15.38
N LEU A 334 17.26 -9.96 -16.47
CA LEU A 334 18.11 -9.54 -17.59
C LEU A 334 17.23 -8.94 -18.68
N PHE A 335 17.60 -7.76 -19.18
CA PHE A 335 16.83 -7.08 -20.23
C PHE A 335 17.56 -7.14 -21.56
N LYS A 336 16.81 -7.47 -22.61
CA LYS A 336 17.27 -7.39 -23.99
C LYS A 336 16.31 -6.55 -24.80
N PHE A 337 16.83 -5.55 -25.50
CA PHE A 337 16.08 -4.69 -26.41
C PHE A 337 16.29 -5.15 -27.84
N ILE A 338 15.20 -5.23 -28.60
CA ILE A 338 15.23 -5.60 -30.01
C ILE A 338 15.05 -4.32 -30.83
N PRO A 339 16.07 -3.91 -31.62
CA PRO A 339 15.94 -2.74 -32.48
C PRO A 339 14.87 -2.97 -33.54
N HIS A 340 14.28 -1.88 -34.03
CA HIS A 340 13.32 -1.94 -35.13
C HIS A 340 13.94 -2.64 -36.35
N SER A 341 13.18 -3.51 -37.02
CA SER A 341 13.64 -4.23 -38.22
C SER A 341 12.47 -4.66 -39.12
N ASN A 342 12.78 -4.93 -40.40
CA ASN A 342 11.78 -5.37 -41.39
C ASN A 342 11.36 -6.84 -41.22
N ASN A 343 12.05 -7.62 -40.38
CA ASN A 343 11.73 -9.02 -40.08
C ASN A 343 11.78 -9.26 -38.56
N LEU A 344 10.89 -8.57 -37.86
CA LEU A 344 10.90 -8.51 -36.40
C LEU A 344 10.57 -9.87 -35.77
N GLN A 345 9.64 -10.65 -36.34
CA GLN A 345 9.26 -11.96 -35.79
C GLN A 345 10.43 -12.94 -35.72
N ASN A 346 11.16 -13.11 -36.82
CA ASN A 346 12.35 -13.98 -36.85
C ASN A 346 13.42 -13.45 -35.89
N SER A 347 13.59 -12.12 -35.84
CA SER A 347 14.54 -11.48 -34.92
C SER A 347 14.20 -11.76 -33.45
N ILE A 348 12.91 -11.74 -33.08
CA ILE A 348 12.46 -12.06 -31.71
C ILE A 348 12.75 -13.52 -31.38
N GLY A 349 12.39 -14.46 -32.26
CA GLY A 349 12.64 -15.89 -32.06
C GLY A 349 14.13 -16.22 -31.90
N ASP A 350 14.96 -15.67 -32.79
CA ASP A 350 16.43 -15.85 -32.75
C ASP A 350 17.04 -15.26 -31.47
N ILE A 351 16.56 -14.08 -31.03
CA ILE A 351 17.02 -13.43 -29.81
C ILE A 351 16.56 -14.19 -28.56
N ALA A 352 15.34 -14.74 -28.54
CA ALA A 352 14.85 -15.57 -27.45
C ALA A 352 15.66 -16.86 -27.32
N GLN A 353 15.91 -17.56 -28.42
CA GLN A 353 16.76 -18.75 -28.45
C GLN A 353 18.19 -18.43 -27.98
N LYS A 354 18.80 -17.37 -28.50
CA LYS A 354 20.15 -16.95 -28.07
C LYS A 354 20.19 -16.53 -26.61
N SER A 355 19.14 -15.86 -26.11
CA SER A 355 19.01 -15.49 -24.70
C SER A 355 18.96 -16.72 -23.80
N PHE A 356 18.23 -17.76 -24.22
CA PHE A 356 18.20 -19.05 -23.54
C PHE A 356 19.58 -19.72 -23.50
N GLU A 357 20.30 -19.74 -24.62
CA GLU A 357 21.66 -20.29 -24.68
C GLU A 357 22.65 -19.55 -23.77
N GLU A 358 22.57 -18.22 -23.72
CA GLU A 358 23.39 -17.41 -22.80
C GLU A 358 23.03 -17.68 -21.34
N LEU A 359 21.74 -17.85 -21.02
CA LEU A 359 21.30 -18.23 -19.67
C LEU A 359 21.87 -19.60 -19.24
N GLU A 360 21.81 -20.60 -20.12
CA GLU A 360 22.39 -21.92 -19.85
C GLU A 360 23.91 -21.86 -19.70
N LYS A 361 24.61 -21.01 -20.46
CA LYS A 361 26.04 -20.76 -20.26
C LYS A 361 26.33 -20.13 -18.90
N MET A 362 25.51 -19.18 -18.46
CA MET A 362 25.65 -18.55 -17.14
C MET A 362 25.48 -19.56 -16.01
N LYS A 363 24.53 -20.50 -16.12
CA LYS A 363 24.32 -21.58 -15.14
C LYS A 363 25.50 -22.56 -15.00
N LEU A 364 26.45 -22.57 -15.94
CA LEU A 364 27.64 -23.43 -15.88
C LEU A 364 28.84 -22.78 -15.18
N VAL A 365 28.69 -21.55 -14.68
CA VAL A 365 29.74 -20.80 -13.98
C VAL A 365 29.55 -20.98 -12.48
N ASP A 366 30.64 -21.20 -11.74
CA ASP A 366 30.57 -21.45 -10.28
C ASP A 366 30.19 -20.18 -9.48
N GLU A 367 30.72 -19.01 -9.88
CA GLU A 367 30.47 -17.72 -9.21
C GLU A 367 30.32 -16.57 -10.24
N LEU A 368 29.18 -15.87 -10.22
CA LEU A 368 28.98 -14.61 -10.96
C LEU A 368 28.92 -13.45 -9.96
N PHE A 369 29.64 -12.37 -10.31
CA PHE A 369 29.73 -11.15 -9.52
C PHE A 369 28.79 -10.12 -10.11
N MET A 370 27.89 -9.60 -9.27
CA MET A 370 27.04 -8.46 -9.62
C MET A 370 27.78 -7.17 -9.25
N PHE A 371 27.93 -6.26 -10.21
CA PHE A 371 28.63 -5.00 -9.96
C PHE A 371 27.85 -3.79 -10.45
N ARG A 372 28.17 -2.66 -9.81
CA ARG A 372 27.74 -1.34 -10.20
C ARG A 372 28.93 -0.38 -10.19
N PHE A 373 28.94 0.61 -11.07
CA PHE A 373 29.88 1.72 -11.07
C PHE A 373 29.32 2.86 -10.23
N GLU A 374 30.07 3.26 -9.19
CA GLU A 374 29.80 4.49 -8.47
C GLU A 374 30.52 5.70 -9.11
N ARG A 375 30.15 6.91 -8.65
CA ARG A 375 30.45 8.28 -9.14
C ARG A 375 31.88 8.58 -9.65
N LYS A 376 32.86 7.70 -9.46
CA LYS A 376 34.26 7.83 -9.90
C LYS A 376 34.76 6.67 -10.76
N LYS A 377 33.87 5.88 -11.39
CA LYS A 377 34.20 4.61 -12.08
C LYS A 377 34.84 3.58 -11.14
N HIS A 378 34.58 3.69 -9.84
CA HIS A 378 34.93 2.62 -8.90
C HIS A 378 33.85 1.56 -9.00
N MET A 379 34.27 0.35 -9.35
CA MET A 379 33.40 -0.82 -9.36
C MET A 379 33.14 -1.21 -7.91
N VAL A 380 31.89 -1.12 -7.48
CA VAL A 380 31.45 -1.63 -6.19
C VAL A 380 30.87 -3.01 -6.44
N ASN A 381 31.46 -4.01 -5.78
CA ASN A 381 30.88 -5.34 -5.75
C ASN A 381 29.61 -5.27 -4.89
N MET A 382 28.46 -5.50 -5.52
CA MET A 382 27.17 -5.40 -4.85
C MET A 382 26.82 -6.69 -4.12
N ASN A 383 27.23 -7.85 -4.64
CA ASN A 383 27.06 -9.17 -4.02
C ASN A 383 27.87 -10.26 -4.76
N GLN A 384 28.36 -11.26 -4.00
CA GLN A 384 28.84 -12.54 -4.51
C GLN A 384 27.72 -13.58 -4.30
N THR A 385 26.99 -13.94 -5.35
CA THR A 385 25.96 -14.98 -5.25
C THR A 385 26.31 -16.12 -6.21
N PRO A 386 26.43 -17.38 -5.73
CA PRO A 386 26.56 -18.53 -6.61
C PRO A 386 25.35 -18.60 -7.56
N ILE A 387 25.58 -18.88 -8.85
CA ILE A 387 24.50 -18.88 -9.86
C ILE A 387 23.55 -20.04 -9.66
N ASP A 388 24.04 -21.18 -9.17
CA ASP A 388 23.22 -22.33 -8.82
C ASP A 388 22.13 -21.99 -7.77
N MET A 389 22.30 -20.88 -7.04
CA MET A 389 21.32 -20.37 -6.08
C MET A 389 20.51 -19.16 -6.58
N SER A 390 20.81 -18.65 -7.77
CA SER A 390 20.19 -17.45 -8.34
C SER A 390 19.09 -17.81 -9.33
N GLU A 391 17.90 -17.27 -9.10
CA GLU A 391 16.79 -17.34 -10.06
C GLU A 391 16.93 -16.18 -11.06
N ILE A 392 17.09 -16.51 -12.34
CA ILE A 392 17.27 -15.52 -13.41
C ILE A 392 16.08 -15.60 -14.37
N LYS A 393 15.48 -14.45 -14.65
CA LYS A 393 14.46 -14.26 -15.70
C LYS A 393 14.99 -13.32 -16.77
N ILE A 394 14.51 -13.50 -17.99
CA ILE A 394 14.88 -12.64 -19.12
C ILE A 394 13.63 -11.92 -19.61
N MET A 395 13.74 -10.62 -19.77
CA MET A 395 12.73 -9.79 -20.40
C MET A 395 13.26 -9.26 -21.73
N ILE A 396 12.62 -9.68 -22.80
CA ILE A 396 12.88 -9.21 -24.16
C ILE A 396 11.83 -8.15 -24.48
N ILE A 397 12.29 -6.94 -24.77
CA ILE A 397 11.42 -5.80 -25.07
C ILE A 397 11.70 -5.36 -26.50
N PHE A 398 10.65 -5.27 -27.31
CA PHE A 398 10.73 -4.78 -28.68
C PHE A 398 9.75 -3.63 -28.88
N GLU A 399 9.91 -2.91 -29.98
CA GLU A 399 9.00 -1.84 -30.38
C GLU A 399 8.64 -2.01 -31.85
N GLU A 400 7.34 -2.00 -32.15
CA GLU A 400 6.84 -2.13 -33.51
C GLU A 400 5.81 -1.03 -33.82
N LEU A 401 5.93 -0.43 -34.99
CA LEU A 401 4.99 0.56 -35.52
C LEU A 401 3.85 -0.10 -36.30
N THR A 402 3.12 -0.99 -35.64
CA THR A 402 1.87 -1.56 -36.14
C THR A 402 0.90 -1.72 -34.97
N LEU A 403 -0.39 -1.54 -35.22
CA LEU A 403 -1.44 -1.69 -34.20
C LEU A 403 -1.97 -3.13 -34.14
N ASN A 404 -1.82 -3.88 -35.23
CA ASN A 404 -2.33 -5.24 -35.38
C ASN A 404 -1.14 -6.18 -35.61
N TYR A 405 -0.63 -6.76 -34.53
CA TYR A 405 0.44 -7.75 -34.60
C TYR A 405 0.13 -8.95 -33.71
N MET A 406 0.12 -10.13 -34.31
CA MET A 406 0.01 -11.40 -33.59
C MET A 406 1.35 -12.15 -33.68
N LEU A 407 1.95 -12.39 -32.52
CA LEU A 407 3.15 -13.21 -32.39
C LEU A 407 2.76 -14.67 -32.14
N GLY A 408 3.06 -15.52 -33.11
CA GLY A 408 3.12 -16.96 -32.92
C GLY A 408 4.56 -17.40 -32.69
N PHE A 409 4.82 -18.09 -31.59
CA PHE A 409 6.12 -18.72 -31.32
C PHE A 409 5.99 -20.24 -31.41
N ALA A 410 7.03 -20.90 -31.90
CA ALA A 410 7.09 -22.37 -31.96
C ALA A 410 7.24 -23.01 -30.56
N GLU A 411 7.74 -22.24 -29.59
CA GLU A 411 7.95 -22.66 -28.20
C GLU A 411 7.29 -21.66 -27.25
N ASP A 412 6.82 -22.15 -26.10
CA ASP A 412 6.41 -21.27 -25.00
C ASP A 412 7.64 -20.82 -24.20
N TRP A 413 8.14 -19.64 -24.56
CA TRP A 413 9.30 -19.03 -23.92
C TRP A 413 9.10 -18.76 -22.42
N LYS A 414 7.85 -18.63 -21.93
CA LYS A 414 7.57 -18.36 -20.51
C LYS A 414 7.98 -19.55 -19.63
N GLU A 415 7.82 -20.78 -20.11
CA GLU A 415 8.29 -21.99 -19.42
C GLU A 415 9.81 -21.96 -19.16
N LYS A 416 10.56 -21.36 -20.09
CA LYS A 416 12.01 -21.18 -20.06
C LYS A 416 12.47 -19.91 -19.32
N ASN A 417 11.59 -19.23 -18.58
CA ASN A 417 11.83 -17.95 -17.89
C ASN A 417 12.15 -16.76 -18.84
N ILE A 418 11.67 -16.81 -20.08
CA ILE A 418 11.85 -15.74 -21.07
C ILE A 418 10.48 -15.12 -21.35
N PHE A 419 10.38 -13.83 -21.04
CA PHE A 419 9.16 -13.04 -21.20
C PHE A 419 9.38 -12.01 -22.30
N ILE A 420 8.50 -12.00 -23.29
CA ILE A 420 8.61 -11.15 -24.47
C ILE A 420 7.46 -10.15 -24.40
N TYR A 421 7.76 -8.86 -24.48
CA TYR A 421 6.77 -7.79 -24.40
C TYR A 421 7.01 -6.74 -25.49
N ASN A 422 5.94 -6.23 -26.09
CA ASN A 422 6.00 -4.96 -26.80
C ASN A 422 6.19 -3.82 -25.76
N SER A 423 6.89 -2.75 -26.13
CA SER A 423 7.00 -1.56 -25.29
C SER A 423 5.64 -0.96 -24.92
N LEU A 424 4.64 -1.10 -25.79
CA LEU A 424 3.25 -0.74 -25.53
C LEU A 424 2.63 -1.51 -24.35
N ASP A 425 3.06 -2.76 -24.11
CA ASP A 425 2.48 -3.63 -23.08
C ASP A 425 3.19 -3.45 -21.75
N ILE A 426 4.53 -3.52 -21.76
CA ILE A 426 5.28 -3.52 -20.51
C ILE A 426 5.25 -2.16 -19.80
N LYS A 427 5.11 -1.07 -20.55
CA LYS A 427 5.10 0.28 -19.97
C LYS A 427 3.90 0.52 -19.03
N PRO A 428 2.63 0.29 -19.42
CA PRO A 428 1.52 0.40 -18.49
C PRO A 428 1.58 -0.62 -17.34
N ILE A 429 2.09 -1.84 -17.59
CA ILE A 429 2.33 -2.83 -16.52
C ILE A 429 3.26 -2.26 -15.44
N LEU A 430 4.45 -1.77 -15.83
CA LEU A 430 5.41 -1.20 -14.88
C LEU A 430 4.85 0.05 -14.19
N GLN A 431 4.11 0.90 -14.91
CA GLN A 431 3.50 2.09 -14.33
C GLN A 431 2.50 1.71 -13.22
N LEU A 432 1.55 0.82 -13.50
CA LEU A 432 0.55 0.39 -12.53
C LEU A 432 1.17 -0.35 -11.34
N LEU A 433 2.15 -1.23 -11.58
CA LEU A 433 2.87 -1.90 -10.50
C LEU A 433 3.64 -0.91 -9.59
N SER A 434 4.10 0.23 -10.12
CA SER A 434 4.75 1.28 -9.33
C SER A 434 3.78 2.14 -8.50
N GLU A 435 2.48 2.10 -8.82
CA GLU A 435 1.44 2.82 -8.08
C GLU A 435 1.00 2.06 -6.81
N LYS A 436 1.32 0.76 -6.68
CA LYS A 436 1.04 -0.02 -5.46
C LYS A 436 1.94 0.41 -4.29
N GLU A 437 1.40 0.38 -3.07
CA GLU A 437 2.14 0.70 -1.84
C GLU A 437 3.16 -0.39 -1.42
N THR A 438 3.15 -1.53 -2.12
CA THR A 438 4.05 -2.68 -1.90
C THR A 438 5.42 -2.49 -2.57
N ASP A 439 6.40 -3.35 -2.24
CA ASP A 439 7.68 -3.38 -2.96
C ASP A 439 7.47 -3.75 -4.44
N ASN A 440 7.54 -2.74 -5.31
CA ASN A 440 7.25 -2.85 -6.74
C ASN A 440 8.14 -3.87 -7.45
N ASN A 441 9.41 -4.02 -7.06
CA ASN A 441 10.34 -4.98 -7.66
C ASN A 441 9.88 -6.42 -7.40
N THR A 442 9.48 -6.71 -6.15
CA THR A 442 8.93 -8.00 -5.75
C THR A 442 7.62 -8.28 -6.48
N THR A 443 6.74 -7.29 -6.63
CA THR A 443 5.45 -7.45 -7.32
C THR A 443 5.62 -7.79 -8.81
N LEU A 444 6.60 -7.18 -9.51
CA LEU A 444 6.92 -7.56 -10.89
C LEU A 444 7.36 -9.02 -10.97
N TRP A 445 8.25 -9.46 -10.07
CA TRP A 445 8.71 -10.84 -10.08
C TRP A 445 7.58 -11.85 -9.88
N GLN A 446 6.62 -11.52 -9.00
CA GLN A 446 5.44 -12.33 -8.74
C GLN A 446 4.51 -12.40 -9.94
N TYR A 447 4.27 -11.28 -10.62
CA TYR A 447 3.49 -11.26 -11.86
C TYR A 447 4.11 -12.21 -12.90
N LEU A 448 5.44 -12.14 -13.10
CA LEU A 448 6.14 -13.04 -14.01
C LEU A 448 6.06 -14.53 -13.58
N GLU A 449 6.08 -14.82 -12.27
CA GLU A 449 5.83 -16.19 -11.77
C GLU A 449 4.39 -16.65 -12.06
N ALA A 450 3.41 -15.77 -11.86
CA ALA A 450 2.01 -16.06 -12.08
C ALA A 450 1.75 -16.35 -13.56
N GLU A 451 2.30 -15.53 -14.46
CA GLU A 451 2.26 -15.72 -15.92
C GLU A 451 2.86 -17.05 -16.34
N LYS A 452 4.04 -17.40 -15.80
CA LYS A 452 4.66 -18.70 -16.06
C LYS A 452 3.79 -19.86 -15.60
N ARG A 453 3.25 -19.80 -14.38
CA ARG A 453 2.37 -20.89 -13.87
C ARG A 453 1.13 -21.03 -14.72
N GLN A 454 0.53 -19.93 -15.13
CA GLN A 454 -0.63 -19.93 -15.99
C GLN A 454 -0.33 -20.56 -17.36
N SER A 455 0.83 -20.23 -17.96
CA SER A 455 1.27 -20.83 -19.23
C SER A 455 1.39 -22.35 -19.18
N LEU A 456 1.84 -22.91 -18.05
CA LEU A 456 1.91 -24.37 -17.84
C LEU A 456 0.54 -25.07 -17.78
N HIS A 457 -0.55 -24.35 -17.52
CA HIS A 457 -1.91 -24.92 -17.40
C HIS A 457 -2.72 -24.76 -18.69
N ASN A 458 -2.46 -23.71 -19.47
CA ASN A 458 -3.11 -23.47 -20.76
C ASN A 458 -2.15 -23.82 -21.90
N ASN A 459 -2.36 -24.95 -22.57
CA ASN A 459 -1.65 -25.33 -23.82
C ASN A 459 -2.09 -24.44 -25.01
N ASN A 460 -1.96 -23.12 -24.92
CA ASN A 460 -2.25 -22.21 -26.01
C ASN A 460 -0.93 -21.66 -26.59
N PRO A 461 -0.51 -22.05 -27.80
CA PRO A 461 0.70 -21.53 -28.45
C PRO A 461 0.57 -20.06 -28.90
N ILE A 462 -0.61 -19.45 -28.72
CA ILE A 462 -0.87 -18.04 -28.97
C ILE A 462 -0.73 -17.32 -27.63
N GLN A 463 0.26 -16.44 -27.49
CA GLN A 463 0.28 -15.49 -26.37
C GLN A 463 -0.96 -14.60 -26.52
N MET A 464 -1.99 -14.84 -25.71
CA MET A 464 -3.08 -13.87 -25.50
C MET A 464 -2.47 -12.53 -25.05
N ASP A 465 -3.13 -11.41 -25.35
CA ASP A 465 -2.64 -10.07 -24.96
C ASP A 465 -2.29 -10.09 -23.46
N ALA A 466 -1.01 -9.87 -23.16
CA ALA A 466 -0.49 -9.95 -21.79
C ALA A 466 -1.16 -8.91 -20.87
N LEU A 467 -1.84 -7.92 -21.43
CA LEU A 467 -2.56 -6.90 -20.70
C LEU A 467 -3.94 -7.34 -20.21
N ASP A 468 -4.65 -8.18 -20.94
CA ASP A 468 -5.93 -8.73 -20.46
C ASP A 468 -5.69 -9.63 -19.23
N SER A 469 -4.64 -10.47 -19.28
CA SER A 469 -4.22 -11.22 -18.10
C SER A 469 -3.72 -10.29 -17.00
N PHE A 470 -2.94 -9.26 -17.33
CA PHE A 470 -2.46 -8.31 -16.35
C PHE A 470 -3.58 -7.52 -15.66
N ALA A 471 -4.66 -7.12 -16.34
CA ALA A 471 -5.81 -6.45 -15.72
C ALA A 471 -6.40 -7.33 -14.60
N VAL A 472 -6.66 -8.60 -14.91
CA VAL A 472 -7.16 -9.58 -13.94
C VAL A 472 -6.17 -9.81 -12.80
N TYR A 473 -4.87 -9.93 -13.11
CA TYR A 473 -3.83 -10.06 -12.09
C TYR A 473 -3.73 -8.82 -11.20
N TYR A 474 -3.83 -7.63 -11.78
CA TYR A 474 -3.63 -6.37 -11.06
C TYR A 474 -4.74 -6.14 -10.05
N GLU A 475 -5.99 -6.43 -10.43
CA GLU A 475 -7.18 -6.35 -9.56
C GLU A 475 -7.14 -7.37 -8.41
N ASN A 476 -6.66 -8.59 -8.67
CA ASN A 476 -6.69 -9.69 -7.70
C ASN A 476 -5.36 -9.96 -6.97
N GLU A 477 -4.27 -9.33 -7.42
CA GLU A 477 -2.86 -9.59 -7.05
C GLU A 477 -2.41 -11.05 -7.22
N SER A 478 -3.15 -11.82 -8.00
CA SER A 478 -2.98 -13.26 -8.21
C SER A 478 -3.94 -13.72 -9.31
N PHE A 479 -3.52 -14.68 -10.14
CA PHE A 479 -4.47 -15.41 -11.02
C PHE A 479 -5.33 -16.42 -10.26
N ALA A 480 -4.89 -16.83 -9.07
CA ALA A 480 -5.67 -17.68 -8.19
C ALA A 480 -6.57 -16.81 -7.32
N ILE A 481 -7.88 -16.96 -7.47
CA ILE A 481 -8.87 -16.31 -6.60
C ILE A 481 -9.03 -17.22 -5.38
N MET A 482 -8.69 -16.69 -4.19
CA MET A 482 -8.80 -17.39 -2.90
C MET A 482 -8.16 -18.80 -2.87
N GLY A 483 -7.13 -19.02 -3.69
CA GLY A 483 -6.37 -20.28 -3.75
C GLY A 483 -6.82 -21.27 -4.84
N GLN A 484 -7.87 -20.99 -5.63
CA GLN A 484 -8.19 -21.81 -6.80
C GLN A 484 -7.64 -21.20 -8.09
N GLN A 485 -6.88 -21.97 -8.87
CA GLN A 485 -6.69 -21.69 -10.29
C GLN A 485 -7.80 -22.37 -11.09
N PRO A 486 -8.50 -21.64 -12.00
CA PRO A 486 -9.48 -22.24 -12.90
C PRO A 486 -8.81 -23.29 -13.80
N ASP A 487 -9.51 -24.41 -14.06
CA ASP A 487 -9.03 -25.45 -15.00
C ASP A 487 -8.92 -24.90 -16.43
N LEU A 488 -9.72 -23.89 -16.76
CA LEU A 488 -9.63 -23.08 -17.98
C LEU A 488 -9.90 -21.62 -17.60
N MET A 489 -8.92 -20.75 -17.80
CA MET A 489 -9.08 -19.31 -17.64
C MET A 489 -9.21 -18.68 -19.02
N MET A 490 -10.42 -18.27 -19.39
CA MET A 490 -10.66 -17.43 -20.56
C MET A 490 -10.71 -15.99 -20.06
N PHE A 491 -9.77 -15.16 -20.51
CA PHE A 491 -9.91 -13.72 -20.32
C PHE A 491 -10.95 -13.21 -21.30
N VAL A 492 -11.85 -12.37 -20.80
CA VAL A 492 -12.79 -11.66 -21.65
C VAL A 492 -11.96 -10.74 -22.55
N THR A 493 -12.12 -10.88 -23.87
CA THR A 493 -11.46 -9.99 -24.84
C THR A 493 -11.80 -8.54 -24.52
N HIS A 494 -10.82 -7.63 -24.65
CA HIS A 494 -10.97 -6.19 -24.36
C HIS A 494 -11.08 -5.81 -22.87
N SER A 495 -10.86 -6.75 -21.95
CA SER A 495 -10.90 -6.48 -20.50
C SER A 495 -9.88 -5.42 -20.06
N TRP A 496 -8.70 -5.39 -20.69
CA TRP A 496 -7.70 -4.36 -20.47
C TRP A 496 -8.22 -2.98 -20.85
N SER A 497 -8.90 -2.87 -22.01
CA SER A 497 -9.41 -1.59 -22.50
C SER A 497 -10.40 -0.99 -21.51
N ASP A 498 -11.35 -1.79 -21.02
CA ASP A 498 -12.33 -1.36 -20.03
C ASP A 498 -11.67 -0.95 -18.71
N PHE A 499 -10.78 -1.80 -18.19
CA PHE A 499 -10.04 -1.55 -16.96
C PHE A 499 -9.21 -0.26 -17.06
N TYR A 500 -8.42 -0.12 -18.12
CA TYR A 500 -7.43 0.94 -18.25
C TYR A 500 -8.08 2.29 -18.57
N HIS A 501 -9.09 2.36 -19.44
CA HIS A 501 -9.82 3.61 -19.67
C HIS A 501 -10.55 4.09 -18.40
N LYS A 502 -11.14 3.17 -17.63
CA LYS A 502 -11.73 3.50 -16.32
C LYS A 502 -10.67 4.04 -15.37
N HIS A 503 -9.53 3.36 -15.25
CA HIS A 503 -8.40 3.81 -14.43
C HIS A 503 -7.92 5.21 -14.84
N LEU A 504 -7.70 5.46 -16.14
CA LEU A 504 -7.26 6.77 -16.64
C LEU A 504 -8.30 7.86 -16.38
N TYR A 505 -9.59 7.57 -16.58
CA TYR A 505 -10.67 8.52 -16.31
C TYR A 505 -10.75 8.89 -14.82
N GLU A 506 -10.58 7.92 -13.92
CA GLU A 506 -10.52 8.14 -12.47
C GLU A 506 -9.27 8.95 -12.08
N LYS A 507 -8.10 8.57 -12.63
CA LYS A 507 -6.81 9.26 -12.43
C LYS A 507 -6.84 10.72 -12.83
N TYR A 508 -7.54 11.06 -13.92
CA TYR A 508 -7.63 12.41 -14.47
C TYR A 508 -8.90 13.19 -14.10
N GLN A 509 -9.70 12.73 -13.12
CA GLN A 509 -10.83 13.52 -12.60
C GLN A 509 -10.37 14.87 -12.05
N ASP A 510 -9.19 14.87 -11.43
CA ASP A 510 -8.52 16.07 -10.98
C ASP A 510 -7.60 16.61 -12.08
N ASN A 511 -7.75 17.89 -12.43
CA ASN A 511 -6.87 18.54 -13.40
C ASN A 511 -5.43 18.78 -12.89
N ILE A 512 -5.02 18.19 -11.77
CA ILE A 512 -3.63 18.27 -11.27
C ILE A 512 -2.61 17.82 -12.33
N TYR A 513 -2.87 16.74 -13.07
CA TYR A 513 -1.98 16.27 -14.12
C TYR A 513 -1.83 17.31 -15.25
N GLU A 514 -2.92 17.96 -15.63
CA GLU A 514 -2.89 19.05 -16.62
C GLU A 514 -2.04 20.23 -16.13
N LEU A 515 -2.20 20.61 -14.87
CA LEU A 515 -1.46 21.73 -14.28
C LEU A 515 0.03 21.42 -14.14
N VAL A 516 0.39 20.18 -13.82
CA VAL A 516 1.79 19.75 -13.72
C VAL A 516 2.42 19.61 -15.10
N GLU A 517 1.76 18.95 -16.06
CA GLU A 517 2.26 18.79 -17.43
C GLU A 517 2.40 20.12 -18.16
N SER A 518 1.47 21.07 -17.97
CA SER A 518 1.60 22.41 -18.58
C SER A 518 2.78 23.21 -18.03
N SER A 519 3.19 22.97 -16.79
CA SER A 519 4.33 23.67 -16.16
C SER A 519 5.66 22.96 -16.43
N PHE A 520 5.66 21.62 -16.43
CA PHE A 520 6.84 20.79 -16.59
C PHE A 520 6.54 19.58 -17.50
N PRO A 521 6.43 19.79 -18.83
CA PRO A 521 6.07 18.73 -19.77
C PRO A 521 7.02 17.53 -19.69
N ASN A 522 6.48 16.31 -19.59
CA ASN A 522 7.21 15.04 -19.63
C ASN A 522 8.34 14.90 -18.57
N LYS A 523 8.28 15.69 -17.48
CA LYS A 523 9.35 15.74 -16.47
C LYS A 523 9.15 14.71 -15.36
N PHE A 524 7.94 14.61 -14.81
CA PHE A 524 7.67 13.82 -13.62
C PHE A 524 6.91 12.54 -14.00
N ASN A 525 7.30 11.40 -13.42
CA ASN A 525 6.67 10.11 -13.72
C ASN A 525 5.67 9.67 -12.66
N ARG A 526 5.62 10.35 -11.51
CA ARG A 526 4.68 10.07 -10.43
C ARG A 526 4.09 11.36 -9.87
N ILE A 527 2.77 11.37 -9.70
CA ILE A 527 2.02 12.40 -8.99
C ILE A 527 1.12 11.68 -7.98
N ALA A 528 1.21 12.04 -6.70
CA ALA A 528 0.47 11.40 -5.62
C ALA A 528 -0.34 12.44 -4.83
N HIS A 529 -1.62 12.17 -4.57
CA HIS A 529 -2.43 13.01 -3.70
C HIS A 529 -2.08 12.75 -2.23
N LEU A 530 -1.72 13.81 -1.49
CA LEU A 530 -1.32 13.69 -0.08
C LEU A 530 -2.46 14.04 0.90
N GLY A 531 -3.54 14.66 0.39
CA GLY A 531 -4.68 15.14 1.19
C GLY A 531 -5.07 16.58 0.85
N ASN A 532 -6.32 16.95 1.14
CA ASN A 532 -6.89 18.27 0.81
C ASN A 532 -6.57 18.68 -0.64
N SER A 533 -5.88 19.81 -0.86
CA SER A 533 -5.42 20.23 -2.19
C SER A 533 -3.91 20.08 -2.38
N THR A 534 -3.28 19.19 -1.64
CA THR A 534 -1.82 18.98 -1.65
C THR A 534 -1.45 17.71 -2.41
N TYR A 535 -0.43 17.81 -3.26
CA TYR A 535 0.08 16.71 -4.08
C TYR A 535 1.60 16.65 -4.00
N GLU A 536 2.17 15.47 -4.18
CA GLU A 536 3.58 15.22 -4.44
C GLU A 536 3.79 14.98 -5.94
N TYR A 537 4.88 15.49 -6.49
CA TYR A 537 5.32 15.21 -7.86
C TYR A 537 6.81 14.84 -7.85
N ILE A 538 7.18 13.77 -8.56
CA ILE A 538 8.55 13.25 -8.51
C ILE A 538 8.97 12.60 -9.83
N ASP A 539 10.22 12.85 -10.21
CA ASP A 539 11.03 12.04 -11.10
C ASP A 539 11.81 11.05 -10.24
N THR A 540 11.32 9.81 -10.21
CA THR A 540 11.90 8.70 -9.44
C THR A 540 13.29 8.27 -9.92
N SER A 541 13.65 8.56 -11.19
CA SER A 541 14.96 8.21 -11.73
C SER A 541 16.05 9.15 -11.25
N MET A 542 15.72 10.44 -11.10
CA MET A 542 16.62 11.51 -10.67
C MET A 542 16.48 11.85 -9.17
N ILE A 543 15.41 11.36 -8.53
CA ILE A 543 15.01 11.75 -7.17
C ILE A 543 14.83 13.27 -7.10
N ASP A 544 14.16 13.82 -8.12
CA ASP A 544 13.90 15.25 -8.28
C ASP A 544 12.40 15.50 -8.21
N GLY A 545 11.96 16.47 -7.41
CA GLY A 545 10.53 16.68 -7.21
C GLY A 545 10.21 17.64 -6.09
N GLY A 546 9.01 17.51 -5.55
CA GLY A 546 8.53 18.36 -4.47
C GLY A 546 7.06 18.11 -4.16
N ARG A 547 6.48 19.07 -3.44
CA ARG A 547 5.05 19.14 -3.18
C ARG A 547 4.46 20.35 -3.89
N CYS A 548 3.19 20.29 -4.23
CA CYS A 548 2.44 21.46 -4.68
C CYS A 548 1.10 21.55 -3.97
N VAL A 549 0.67 22.79 -3.74
CA VAL A 549 -0.68 23.08 -3.24
C VAL A 549 -1.48 23.64 -4.41
N LYS A 550 -2.60 23.00 -4.70
CA LYS A 550 -3.55 23.44 -5.73
C LYS A 550 -4.48 24.49 -5.15
N HIS A 551 -4.56 25.62 -5.86
CA HIS A 551 -5.52 26.68 -5.58
C HIS A 551 -6.18 27.07 -6.90
N GLN A 552 -7.46 26.69 -7.05
CA GLN A 552 -8.17 26.80 -8.32
C GLN A 552 -7.41 26.07 -9.45
N ASN A 553 -7.05 26.78 -10.53
CA ASN A 553 -6.29 26.25 -11.68
C ASN A 553 -4.80 26.69 -11.64
N LYS A 554 -4.24 26.90 -10.45
CA LYS A 554 -2.84 27.27 -10.25
C LYS A 554 -2.20 26.40 -9.17
N LEU A 555 -0.88 26.24 -9.28
CA LEU A 555 -0.08 25.46 -8.35
C LEU A 555 0.90 26.37 -7.61
N ILE A 556 0.94 26.22 -6.29
CA ILE A 556 2.03 26.74 -5.47
C ILE A 556 3.07 25.63 -5.38
N TRP A 557 4.23 25.86 -5.99
CA TRP A 557 5.30 24.87 -6.06
C TRP A 557 6.17 24.92 -4.81
N ILE A 558 6.42 23.77 -4.18
CA ILE A 558 7.36 23.59 -3.07
C ILE A 558 8.38 22.54 -3.50
N VAL A 559 9.51 23.00 -4.01
CA VAL A 559 10.52 22.18 -4.68
C VAL A 559 11.56 21.70 -3.66
N TYR A 560 11.83 20.40 -3.67
CA TYR A 560 12.95 19.81 -2.93
C TYR A 560 14.30 20.27 -3.51
N PRO A 561 15.41 20.11 -2.78
CA PRO A 561 16.71 20.43 -3.34
C PRO A 561 16.99 19.50 -4.53
N SER A 562 17.26 20.08 -5.69
CA SER A 562 17.51 19.35 -6.93
C SER A 562 18.74 18.44 -6.82
N ASN A 563 18.74 17.35 -7.56
CA ASN A 563 19.75 16.31 -7.62
C ASN A 563 19.88 15.53 -6.30
N GLY A 564 18.78 14.86 -5.92
CA GLY A 564 18.65 14.14 -4.64
C GLY A 564 19.81 13.17 -4.34
N PHE A 565 20.46 12.62 -5.37
CA PHE A 565 21.66 11.79 -5.21
C PHE A 565 22.79 12.51 -4.48
N ASN A 566 23.00 13.80 -4.72
CA ASN A 566 24.14 14.52 -4.15
C ASN A 566 23.89 15.03 -2.72
N LEU A 567 22.68 14.81 -2.17
CA LEU A 567 22.33 15.18 -0.81
C LEU A 567 22.69 14.09 0.20
N LYS A 568 22.94 14.50 1.44
CA LYS A 568 23.05 13.59 2.60
C LYS A 568 21.66 13.21 3.11
N ASP A 569 21.55 12.05 3.75
CA ASP A 569 20.27 11.58 4.32
C ASP A 569 19.60 12.59 5.26
N GLU A 570 20.38 13.26 6.12
CA GLU A 570 19.86 14.31 7.00
C GLU A 570 19.32 15.50 6.22
N GLU A 571 20.02 15.93 5.16
CA GLU A 571 19.63 17.05 4.29
C GLU A 571 18.28 16.76 3.59
N ILE A 572 18.05 15.51 3.18
CA ILE A 572 16.79 15.06 2.61
C ILE A 572 15.68 15.09 3.68
N ARG A 573 15.92 14.51 4.86
CA ARG A 573 14.92 14.44 5.96
C ARG A 573 14.45 15.83 6.38
N VAL A 574 15.37 16.76 6.61
CA VAL A 574 15.01 18.14 7.01
C VAL A 574 14.25 18.86 5.90
N SER A 575 14.61 18.64 4.63
CA SER A 575 13.94 19.28 3.49
C SER A 575 12.50 18.79 3.32
N MET A 576 12.29 17.47 3.43
CA MET A 576 10.96 16.88 3.36
C MET A 576 10.05 17.38 4.49
N PHE A 577 10.56 17.43 5.73
CA PHE A 577 9.81 17.94 6.88
C PHE A 577 9.37 19.40 6.70
N ILE A 578 10.28 20.27 6.21
CA ILE A 578 9.95 21.68 5.99
C ILE A 578 8.99 21.87 4.82
N ALA A 579 9.10 21.06 3.76
CA ALA A 579 8.14 21.08 2.67
C ALA A 579 6.74 20.70 3.15
N GLU A 580 6.65 19.69 4.01
CA GLU A 580 5.39 19.27 4.62
C GLU A 580 4.77 20.37 5.46
N PHE A 581 5.55 20.94 6.37
CA PHE A 581 5.16 22.10 7.18
C PHE A 581 4.61 23.25 6.33
N LEU A 582 5.33 23.65 5.27
CA LEU A 582 4.90 24.75 4.40
C LEU A 582 3.65 24.38 3.60
N SER A 583 3.59 23.17 3.04
CA SER A 583 2.44 22.72 2.25
C SER A 583 1.15 22.72 3.08
N PHE A 584 1.21 22.21 4.31
CA PHE A 584 0.06 22.17 5.22
C PHE A 584 -0.50 23.56 5.54
N TYR A 585 0.36 24.49 5.96
CA TYR A 585 -0.11 25.82 6.34
C TYR A 585 -0.50 26.69 5.15
N ILE A 586 0.14 26.52 4.00
CA ILE A 586 -0.28 27.17 2.76
C ILE A 586 -1.65 26.62 2.36
N ASP A 587 -1.85 25.30 2.34
CA ASP A 587 -3.13 24.70 1.94
C ASP A 587 -4.29 25.14 2.84
N ARG A 588 -4.06 25.14 4.16
CA ARG A 588 -5.06 25.57 5.16
C ARG A 588 -5.46 27.04 5.01
N TYR A 589 -4.49 27.93 4.78
CA TYR A 589 -4.70 29.38 4.82
C TYR A 589 -4.66 30.08 3.45
N LYS A 590 -4.56 29.33 2.33
CA LYS A 590 -4.37 29.88 0.98
C LYS A 590 -5.37 30.98 0.61
N GLU A 591 -6.65 30.80 0.90
CA GLU A 591 -7.70 31.79 0.59
C GLU A 591 -7.39 33.13 1.26
N SER A 592 -7.12 33.11 2.56
CA SER A 592 -6.80 34.32 3.33
C SER A 592 -5.43 34.91 2.96
N ILE A 593 -4.44 34.07 2.65
CA ILE A 593 -3.11 34.51 2.20
C ILE A 593 -3.23 35.27 0.90
N PHE A 594 -3.92 34.71 -0.10
CA PHE A 594 -4.03 35.36 -1.41
C PHE A 594 -4.95 36.57 -1.40
N GLU A 595 -6.01 36.58 -0.58
CA GLU A 595 -6.79 37.79 -0.34
C GLU A 595 -5.94 38.90 0.30
N PHE A 596 -5.10 38.54 1.28
CA PHE A 596 -4.18 39.49 1.92
C PHE A 596 -3.13 40.03 0.95
N LEU A 597 -2.49 39.16 0.16
CA LEU A 597 -1.46 39.53 -0.81
C LEU A 597 -2.02 40.34 -2.00
N LYS A 598 -3.31 40.16 -2.34
CA LYS A 598 -3.99 40.97 -3.36
C LYS A 598 -3.99 42.46 -3.05
N ASN A 599 -4.05 42.84 -1.77
CA ASN A 599 -3.91 44.24 -1.33
C ASN A 599 -2.54 44.85 -1.66
N PHE A 600 -1.57 44.00 -2.03
CA PHE A 600 -0.19 44.36 -2.30
C PHE A 600 0.23 44.03 -3.74
N SER A 601 -0.73 44.00 -4.67
CA SER A 601 -0.51 43.78 -6.10
C SER A 601 0.04 42.41 -6.47
N PHE A 602 -0.22 41.39 -5.64
CA PHE A 602 -0.01 39.99 -6.02
C PHE A 602 -1.34 39.29 -6.27
N ASP A 603 -1.54 38.75 -7.47
CA ASP A 603 -2.71 37.94 -7.81
C ASP A 603 -2.28 36.57 -8.35
N ILE A 604 -2.49 35.54 -7.51
CA ILE A 604 -2.16 34.14 -7.80
C ILE A 604 -2.83 33.62 -9.08
N ASN A 605 -3.94 34.22 -9.52
CA ASN A 605 -4.60 33.83 -10.77
C ASN A 605 -3.80 34.26 -12.02
N THR A 606 -2.90 35.23 -11.86
CA THR A 606 -2.10 35.80 -12.97
C THR A 606 -0.59 35.64 -12.79
N GLN A 607 -0.14 35.25 -11.60
CA GLN A 607 1.27 35.15 -11.24
C GLN A 607 1.58 33.79 -10.63
N ASP A 608 2.76 33.27 -10.92
CA ASP A 608 3.21 31.98 -10.39
C ASP A 608 3.86 32.15 -9.00
N PHE A 609 3.83 31.07 -8.21
CA PHE A 609 4.39 31.04 -6.87
C PHE A 609 5.24 29.77 -6.68
N MET A 610 6.54 29.96 -6.50
CA MET A 610 7.48 28.88 -6.24
C MET A 610 8.27 29.10 -4.94
N ILE A 611 8.41 28.02 -4.19
CA ILE A 611 9.18 27.91 -2.97
C ILE A 611 10.22 26.82 -3.22
N SER A 612 11.50 27.08 -2.98
CA SER A 612 12.56 26.09 -3.11
C SER A 612 13.34 25.97 -1.81
N ILE A 613 13.56 24.73 -1.36
CA ILE A 613 14.21 24.43 -0.09
C ILE A 613 15.68 24.10 -0.32
N PHE A 614 16.56 24.65 0.52
CA PHE A 614 18.00 24.50 0.41
C PHE A 614 18.65 24.26 1.78
N PRO A 615 19.20 23.06 2.04
CA PRO A 615 20.04 22.81 3.20
C PRO A 615 21.29 23.69 3.20
N ASP A 616 21.64 24.25 4.36
CA ASP A 616 22.73 25.23 4.48
C ASP A 616 24.09 24.65 4.10
N SER A 617 24.34 23.37 4.41
CA SER A 617 25.54 22.63 4.02
C SER A 617 25.63 22.47 2.50
N PHE A 618 24.52 22.17 1.83
CA PHE A 618 24.44 22.01 0.38
C PHE A 618 24.74 23.33 -0.32
N VAL A 619 24.16 24.45 0.15
CA VAL A 619 24.47 25.80 -0.36
C VAL A 619 25.95 26.14 -0.21
N LYS A 620 26.57 25.80 0.93
CA LYS A 620 27.99 26.08 1.20
C LYS A 620 28.96 25.26 0.32
N GLN A 621 28.50 24.15 -0.26
CA GLN A 621 29.32 23.23 -1.06
C GLN A 621 29.09 23.36 -2.57
N ASN A 622 27.99 24.01 -2.99
CA ASN A 622 27.61 24.11 -4.40
C ASN A 622 27.86 25.53 -4.93
N GLU A 623 28.80 25.66 -5.87
CA GLU A 623 29.18 26.94 -6.50
C GLU A 623 27.99 27.60 -7.22
N ASP A 624 27.05 26.81 -7.78
CA ASP A 624 25.86 27.34 -8.46
C ASP A 624 24.88 28.06 -7.51
N LEU A 625 25.03 27.83 -6.19
CA LEU A 625 24.19 28.41 -5.14
C LEU A 625 24.87 29.55 -4.37
N GLU A 626 25.96 30.12 -4.88
CA GLU A 626 26.72 31.20 -4.22
C GLU A 626 25.84 32.41 -3.82
N HIS A 627 24.84 32.73 -4.64
CA HIS A 627 23.88 33.80 -4.38
C HIS A 627 23.03 33.59 -3.09
N LEU A 628 22.96 32.36 -2.57
CA LEU A 628 22.27 32.01 -1.32
C LEU A 628 23.21 31.98 -0.10
N LEU A 629 24.53 32.09 -0.30
CA LEU A 629 25.53 31.92 0.76
C LEU A 629 25.33 32.89 1.93
N GLN A 630 24.91 34.13 1.65
CA GLN A 630 24.61 35.12 2.68
C GLN A 630 23.46 34.72 3.62
N TYR A 631 22.53 33.86 3.17
CA TYR A 631 21.44 33.33 3.98
C TYR A 631 21.87 32.05 4.70
N ALA A 632 22.65 31.18 4.05
CA ALA A 632 23.24 30.00 4.68
C ALA A 632 24.20 30.35 5.82
N ASN A 633 24.86 31.51 5.75
CA ASN A 633 25.72 32.03 6.82
C ASN A 633 24.95 32.62 8.01
N LYS A 634 23.63 32.86 7.87
CA LYS A 634 22.76 33.28 9.00
C LYS A 634 22.26 32.10 9.82
N ILE A 635 22.41 30.86 9.34
CA ILE A 635 21.98 29.66 10.05
C ILE A 635 22.94 29.41 11.22
N ASP A 636 22.46 29.65 12.44
CA ASP A 636 23.22 29.59 13.70
C ASP A 636 22.33 29.08 14.85
N ASP A 637 22.85 28.92 16.06
CA ASP A 637 22.10 28.33 17.18
C ASP A 637 20.78 29.06 17.53
N LYS A 638 20.53 30.27 17.00
CA LYS A 638 19.30 31.05 17.19
C LYS A 638 18.36 31.00 15.98
N GLU A 639 18.89 30.84 14.77
CA GLU A 639 18.13 30.87 13.52
C GLU A 639 18.35 29.58 12.72
N ASN A 640 17.30 28.76 12.60
CA ASN A 640 17.36 27.46 11.92
C ASN A 640 16.73 27.48 10.51
N ILE A 641 15.94 28.51 10.20
CA ILE A 641 15.21 28.63 8.93
C ILE A 641 15.23 30.09 8.49
N VAL A 642 15.71 30.36 7.28
CA VAL A 642 15.75 31.71 6.70
C VAL A 642 14.95 31.72 5.40
N PHE A 643 13.94 32.59 5.35
CA PHE A 643 13.16 32.83 4.14
C PHE A 643 13.70 34.04 3.38
N SER A 644 13.88 33.90 2.07
CA SER A 644 14.23 34.99 1.17
C SER A 644 13.36 34.97 -0.07
N SER A 645 12.47 35.95 -0.18
CA SER A 645 11.54 36.06 -1.30
C SER A 645 11.93 37.19 -2.25
N GLN A 646 11.72 36.99 -3.56
CA GLN A 646 11.97 37.98 -4.60
C GLN A 646 10.99 37.83 -5.77
N ILE A 647 10.73 38.93 -6.49
CA ILE A 647 9.95 38.89 -7.73
C ILE A 647 10.89 38.63 -8.91
N ARG A 648 10.69 37.54 -9.64
CA ARG A 648 11.47 37.21 -10.84
C ARG A 648 10.76 37.74 -12.08
N LYS A 649 11.16 38.94 -12.52
CA LYS A 649 10.52 39.62 -13.68
C LYS A 649 10.73 38.93 -15.02
N TYR A 650 11.78 38.11 -15.17
CA TYR A 650 12.12 37.45 -16.43
C TYR A 650 11.32 36.16 -16.70
N ILE A 651 10.62 35.64 -15.68
CA ILE A 651 9.82 34.41 -15.74
C ILE A 651 8.43 34.79 -15.19
N TYR A 652 7.53 35.21 -16.08
CA TYR A 652 6.08 35.34 -15.82
C TYR A 652 5.64 36.11 -14.55
N ASN A 653 6.42 37.08 -14.07
CA ASN A 653 6.09 37.87 -12.87
C ASN A 653 5.86 36.98 -11.63
N GLU A 654 6.68 35.94 -11.48
CA GLU A 654 6.68 34.94 -10.40
C GLU A 654 7.18 35.51 -9.06
N ILE A 655 6.53 35.12 -7.95
CA ILE A 655 7.12 35.21 -6.61
C ILE A 655 7.92 33.93 -6.33
N PHE A 656 9.23 34.10 -6.10
CA PHE A 656 10.13 33.01 -5.74
C PHE A 656 10.61 33.18 -4.29
N THR A 657 10.44 32.13 -3.46
CA THR A 657 10.96 32.06 -2.10
C THR A 657 12.04 30.99 -1.98
N ALA A 658 13.27 31.39 -1.67
CA ALA A 658 14.30 30.47 -1.19
C ALA A 658 14.13 30.25 0.32
N VAL A 659 14.07 28.98 0.74
CA VAL A 659 14.03 28.57 2.15
C VAL A 659 15.36 27.92 2.47
N VAL A 660 16.26 28.66 3.13
CA VAL A 660 17.53 28.10 3.59
C VAL A 660 17.35 27.53 4.98
N ILE A 661 17.63 26.24 5.16
CA ILE A 661 17.35 25.50 6.40
C ILE A 661 18.61 24.87 6.95
N THR A 662 18.67 24.67 8.26
CA THR A 662 19.73 23.87 8.86
C THR A 662 19.72 22.45 8.32
N SER A 663 20.90 21.95 7.96
CA SER A 663 21.14 20.55 7.59
C SER A 663 21.12 19.58 8.77
N LYS A 664 21.08 20.08 10.02
CA LYS A 664 21.13 19.27 11.24
C LYS A 664 19.73 19.05 11.80
N LEU A 665 19.29 17.79 11.85
CA LEU A 665 17.97 17.42 12.37
C LEU A 665 17.76 17.85 13.84
N GLU A 666 18.75 17.63 14.70
CA GLU A 666 18.75 18.01 16.12
C GLU A 666 18.42 19.50 16.36
N ARG A 667 18.83 20.38 15.44
CA ARG A 667 18.54 21.82 15.55
C ARG A 667 17.09 22.14 15.20
N LEU A 668 16.49 21.42 14.27
CA LEU A 668 15.05 21.50 14.02
C LEU A 668 14.26 20.91 15.18
N GLU A 669 14.73 19.82 15.81
CA GLU A 669 14.11 19.27 17.02
C GLU A 669 14.08 20.29 18.17
N ASN A 670 15.13 21.11 18.34
CA ASN A 670 15.09 22.20 19.32
C ASN A 670 14.03 23.28 19.03
N THR A 671 13.67 23.44 17.75
CA THR A 671 12.69 24.43 17.29
C THR A 671 11.27 23.87 17.32
N PHE A 672 11.09 22.63 16.84
CA PHE A 672 9.80 21.97 16.68
C PHE A 672 9.51 20.92 17.76
N GLY A 673 10.42 20.67 18.70
CA GLY A 673 10.20 19.81 19.86
C GLY A 673 9.16 20.39 20.82
N TYR A 674 8.59 19.56 21.68
CA TYR A 674 7.51 19.96 22.57
C TYR A 674 8.02 20.94 23.63
N LYS A 675 7.35 22.08 23.75
CA LYS A 675 7.58 23.11 24.77
C LYS A 675 6.22 23.69 25.12
N GLU A 676 5.78 23.50 26.36
CA GLU A 676 4.53 24.10 26.83
C GLU A 676 4.53 25.61 26.54
N HIS A 677 3.41 26.12 26.01
CA HIS A 677 3.12 27.55 25.81
C HIS A 677 3.92 28.32 24.72
N ILE A 678 4.74 27.66 23.89
CA ILE A 678 5.37 28.29 22.71
C ILE A 678 4.90 27.56 21.43
N ASN A 679 4.25 28.29 20.51
CA ASN A 679 3.90 27.79 19.18
C ASN A 679 4.91 28.36 18.14
N PRO A 680 6.02 27.65 17.86
CA PRO A 680 7.04 28.08 16.91
C PRO A 680 6.53 28.06 15.47
N GLU A 681 5.54 27.21 15.16
CA GLU A 681 4.94 27.09 13.82
C GLU A 681 4.32 28.42 13.38
N LYS A 682 3.55 29.07 14.26
CA LYS A 682 2.97 30.40 14.01
C LYS A 682 4.04 31.46 13.71
N TYR A 683 5.15 31.42 14.44
CA TYR A 683 6.24 32.37 14.28
C TYR A 683 7.03 32.15 12.99
N ILE A 684 7.32 30.89 12.63
CA ILE A 684 8.01 30.52 11.39
C ILE A 684 7.13 30.87 10.19
N PHE A 685 5.84 30.55 10.24
CA PHE A 685 4.90 30.89 9.18
C PHE A 685 4.74 32.40 9.03
N LYS A 686 4.72 33.15 10.14
CA LYS A 686 4.77 34.61 10.13
C LYS A 686 6.02 35.13 9.41
N LYS A 687 7.21 34.60 9.69
CA LYS A 687 8.46 34.98 8.99
C LYS A 687 8.38 34.73 7.49
N PHE A 688 7.76 33.62 7.08
CA PHE A 688 7.49 33.33 5.68
C PHE A 688 6.63 34.44 5.04
N ILE A 689 5.49 34.79 5.64
CA ILE A 689 4.63 35.89 5.14
C ILE A 689 5.35 37.25 5.14
N GLU A 690 6.15 37.55 6.19
CA GLU A 690 6.97 38.76 6.23
C GLU A 690 7.94 38.83 5.04
N SER A 691 8.55 37.70 4.66
CA SER A 691 9.45 37.65 3.51
C SER A 691 8.74 37.96 2.20
N LEU A 692 7.50 37.49 2.01
CA LEU A 692 6.71 37.75 0.80
C LEU A 692 6.41 39.25 0.65
N LEU A 693 6.04 39.93 1.74
CA LEU A 693 5.78 41.38 1.70
C LEU A 693 7.04 42.21 1.44
N LEU A 694 8.21 41.76 1.93
CA LEU A 694 9.49 42.40 1.62
C LEU A 694 9.78 42.34 0.11
N ALA A 695 9.51 41.20 -0.53
CA ALA A 695 9.66 41.03 -1.98
C ALA A 695 8.76 41.98 -2.80
N LEU A 696 7.57 42.28 -2.27
CA LEU A 696 6.61 43.23 -2.84
C LEU A 696 6.95 44.71 -2.55
N ASN A 697 8.18 45.00 -2.09
CA ASN A 697 8.72 46.35 -1.80
C ASN A 697 7.99 47.14 -0.70
N ILE A 698 7.47 46.46 0.33
CA ILE A 698 6.74 47.11 1.43
C ILE A 698 7.61 47.16 2.69
N GLN A 699 8.16 48.34 3.00
CA GLN A 699 9.22 48.50 4.01
C GLN A 699 8.76 48.57 5.49
N SER A 700 7.46 48.67 5.83
CA SER A 700 7.05 48.95 7.24
C SER A 700 5.79 48.21 7.73
N GLN A 701 5.86 46.90 8.04
CA GLN A 701 4.62 46.14 8.27
C GLN A 701 4.65 44.95 9.26
N LYS A 702 5.58 44.91 10.23
CA LYS A 702 5.51 43.87 11.31
C LYS A 702 4.15 43.81 12.00
N ASN A 703 3.46 44.94 12.17
CA ASN A 703 2.15 45.00 12.83
C ASN A 703 1.00 44.48 11.95
N SER A 704 1.00 44.71 10.62
CA SER A 704 -0.07 44.21 9.75
C SER A 704 0.04 42.70 9.53
N VAL A 705 1.25 42.15 9.39
CA VAL A 705 1.44 40.69 9.34
C VAL A 705 1.05 40.04 10.66
N SER A 706 1.43 40.62 11.80
CA SER A 706 1.01 40.10 13.11
C SER A 706 -0.51 40.03 13.23
N LYS A 707 -1.20 41.12 12.86
CA LYS A 707 -2.67 41.17 12.87
C LYS A 707 -3.31 40.17 11.91
N PHE A 708 -2.75 40.02 10.71
CA PHE A 708 -3.22 39.03 9.74
C PHE A 708 -3.10 37.62 10.28
N ILE A 709 -1.90 37.24 10.76
CA ILE A 709 -1.66 35.92 11.33
C ILE A 709 -2.53 35.66 12.57
N GLU A 710 -2.74 36.66 13.45
CA GLU A 710 -3.64 36.53 14.59
C GLU A 710 -5.11 36.29 14.20
N ASN A 711 -5.55 36.82 13.06
CA ASN A 711 -6.93 36.67 12.60
C ASN A 711 -7.21 35.30 11.97
N ILE A 712 -6.24 34.73 11.25
CA ILE A 712 -6.43 33.47 10.50
C ILE A 712 -6.03 32.23 11.30
N TRP A 713 -5.15 32.38 12.30
CA TRP A 713 -4.57 31.24 12.99
C TRP A 713 -5.56 30.60 13.95
N ASP A 714 -6.17 29.50 13.52
CA ASP A 714 -7.25 28.79 14.22
C ASP A 714 -6.76 27.54 14.97
N ILE A 715 -5.57 27.04 14.63
CA ILE A 715 -4.96 25.89 15.31
C ILE A 715 -4.42 26.31 16.67
N LYS A 716 -5.08 25.83 17.74
CA LYS A 716 -4.67 26.06 19.13
C LYS A 716 -3.56 25.10 19.56
N GLU A 717 -3.70 23.83 19.19
CA GLU A 717 -2.71 22.78 19.36
C GLU A 717 -1.56 22.93 18.32
N ARG A 718 -0.50 22.14 18.45
CA ARG A 718 0.60 22.12 17.47
C ARG A 718 0.29 21.11 16.37
N ALA A 719 0.53 21.44 15.11
CA ALA A 719 0.38 20.48 14.01
C ALA A 719 1.70 19.73 13.77
N PHE A 720 2.83 20.42 13.95
CA PHE A 720 4.17 19.89 13.72
C PHE A 720 4.99 19.83 15.00
N VAL A 721 5.21 18.60 15.47
CA VAL A 721 6.16 18.33 16.55
C VAL A 721 7.20 17.36 16.05
N LEU A 722 8.45 17.80 16.04
CA LEU A 722 9.61 16.98 15.72
C LEU A 722 10.27 16.59 17.03
N GLU A 723 9.83 15.49 17.62
CA GLU A 723 10.52 14.86 18.74
C GLU A 723 10.97 13.46 18.34
N ASN A 724 12.28 13.26 18.43
CA ASN A 724 12.88 11.96 18.39
C ASN A 724 13.14 11.59 19.85
N LYS A 725 12.09 11.26 20.63
CA LYS A 725 12.37 10.50 21.86
C LYS A 725 13.02 9.21 21.38
N PRO A 726 14.32 9.00 21.66
CA PRO A 726 14.96 7.77 21.25
C PRO A 726 14.14 6.66 21.90
N VAL A 727 13.76 5.65 21.10
CA VAL A 727 13.42 4.36 21.71
C VAL A 727 14.60 3.94 22.59
N ASP A 728 14.33 3.24 23.68
CA ASP A 728 15.40 2.81 24.60
C ASP A 728 16.49 2.01 23.85
N ASN A 729 16.13 1.38 22.71
CA ASN A 729 17.06 0.77 21.77
C ASN A 729 17.74 1.80 20.83
N ALA A 730 18.91 2.29 21.23
CA ALA A 730 19.74 3.19 20.42
C ALA A 730 20.18 2.62 19.05
N ARG A 731 20.01 1.32 18.79
CA ARG A 731 20.39 0.67 17.53
C ARG A 731 19.21 0.45 16.57
N LEU A 732 17.99 0.91 16.91
CA LEU A 732 16.80 0.63 16.13
C LEU A 732 16.93 1.09 14.66
N GLU A 733 17.59 2.22 14.40
CA GLU A 733 17.82 2.73 13.04
C GLU A 733 18.78 1.86 12.21
N GLY A 734 19.59 1.00 12.85
CA GLY A 734 20.49 0.08 12.17
C GLY A 734 19.81 -1.19 11.64
N TYR A 735 18.54 -1.43 11.98
CA TYR A 735 17.76 -2.57 11.49
C TYR A 735 17.03 -2.18 10.18
N GLN A 736 16.91 -3.13 9.26
CA GLN A 736 16.05 -2.97 8.08
C GLN A 736 14.58 -2.90 8.50
N LYS A 737 13.79 -2.10 7.76
CA LYS A 737 12.33 -2.01 7.95
C LYS A 737 11.69 -3.41 7.80
N PRO A 738 10.56 -3.66 8.46
CA PRO A 738 9.93 -4.95 8.43
C PRO A 738 9.21 -5.12 7.11
N LEU A 739 9.32 -6.30 6.53
CA LEU A 739 8.59 -6.65 5.33
C LEU A 739 7.11 -6.91 5.68
N LEU A 740 6.20 -6.15 5.05
CA LEU A 740 4.76 -6.27 5.26
C LEU A 740 4.19 -7.52 4.56
N PHE A 741 3.00 -7.99 4.98
CA PHE A 741 2.36 -9.10 4.28
C PHE A 741 2.03 -8.74 2.83
N GLN A 742 2.20 -9.70 1.93
CA GLN A 742 1.95 -9.54 0.50
C GLN A 742 0.80 -10.48 0.08
N PRO A 743 -0.33 -9.96 -0.43
CA PRO A 743 -1.50 -10.77 -0.77
C PRO A 743 -1.20 -11.91 -1.75
N SER A 744 -0.34 -11.68 -2.73
CA SER A 744 0.12 -12.71 -3.69
C SER A 744 0.79 -13.92 -3.04
N PHE A 745 1.62 -13.72 -2.01
CA PHE A 745 2.23 -14.83 -1.26
C PHE A 745 1.21 -15.57 -0.39
N ILE A 746 0.25 -14.85 0.20
CA ILE A 746 -0.86 -15.46 0.94
C ILE A 746 -1.71 -16.32 -0.01
N ALA A 747 -2.03 -15.81 -1.20
CA ALA A 747 -2.76 -16.54 -2.24
C ALA A 747 -2.01 -17.80 -2.68
N ASN A 748 -0.69 -17.72 -2.85
CA ASN A 748 0.15 -18.89 -3.16
C ASN A 748 0.06 -19.98 -2.08
N VAL A 749 0.21 -19.62 -0.80
CA VAL A 749 0.11 -20.60 0.30
C VAL A 749 -1.31 -21.17 0.40
N ASN A 750 -2.33 -20.33 0.19
CA ASN A 750 -3.72 -20.80 0.14
C ASN A 750 -3.95 -21.79 -1.01
N GLN A 751 -3.38 -21.55 -2.19
CA GLN A 751 -3.46 -22.50 -3.31
C GLN A 751 -2.82 -23.84 -2.99
N GLU A 752 -1.67 -23.83 -2.33
CA GLU A 752 -0.98 -25.05 -1.91
C GLU A 752 -1.81 -25.85 -0.90
N MET A 753 -2.49 -25.17 0.02
CA MET A 753 -3.44 -25.76 0.96
C MET A 753 -4.68 -26.33 0.26
N VAL A 754 -5.28 -25.59 -0.68
CA VAL A 754 -6.42 -26.07 -1.49
C VAL A 754 -6.05 -27.34 -2.25
N ASN A 755 -4.89 -27.36 -2.91
CA ASN A 755 -4.40 -28.53 -3.63
C ASN A 755 -4.21 -29.73 -2.71
N TYR A 756 -3.71 -29.51 -1.50
CA TYR A 756 -3.59 -30.57 -0.49
C TYR A 756 -4.96 -31.12 -0.05
N LEU A 757 -5.95 -30.26 0.21
CA LEU A 757 -7.31 -30.68 0.56
C LEU A 757 -7.99 -31.46 -0.57
N LYS A 758 -7.81 -31.04 -1.83
CA LYS A 758 -8.28 -31.76 -3.02
C LYS A 758 -7.65 -33.15 -3.13
N GLN A 759 -6.34 -33.26 -2.93
CA GLN A 759 -5.62 -34.55 -2.94
C GLN A 759 -6.17 -35.53 -1.87
N LEU A 760 -6.60 -35.00 -0.72
CA LEU A 760 -7.21 -35.79 0.35
C LEU A 760 -8.71 -36.07 0.17
N SER A 761 -9.30 -35.62 -0.94
CA SER A 761 -10.74 -35.81 -1.24
C SER A 761 -11.67 -35.24 -0.16
N ILE A 762 -11.30 -34.10 0.44
CA ILE A 762 -12.15 -33.39 1.41
C ILE A 762 -13.34 -32.78 0.67
N GLU A 763 -14.57 -33.08 1.12
CA GLU A 763 -15.80 -32.60 0.46
C GLU A 763 -16.00 -31.08 0.63
N SER A 764 -16.50 -30.42 -0.42
CA SER A 764 -17.02 -29.06 -0.35
C SER A 764 -18.32 -29.01 0.44
N LYS A 765 -18.28 -28.55 1.68
CA LYS A 765 -19.45 -28.36 2.57
C LYS A 765 -19.07 -27.52 3.79
N GLU A 766 -20.07 -27.19 4.60
CA GLU A 766 -19.86 -26.66 5.96
C GLU A 766 -19.45 -27.78 6.93
N TYR A 767 -18.35 -27.56 7.65
CA TYR A 767 -17.83 -28.38 8.73
C TYR A 767 -18.13 -27.67 10.07
N TRP A 768 -18.65 -28.42 11.03
CA TRP A 768 -19.04 -27.88 12.33
C TRP A 768 -18.46 -28.71 13.48
N VAL A 769 -18.21 -28.05 14.61
CA VAL A 769 -17.83 -28.68 15.89
C VAL A 769 -16.61 -29.61 15.77
N GLU A 770 -16.79 -30.94 15.76
CA GLU A 770 -15.67 -31.90 15.74
C GLU A 770 -15.10 -32.09 14.34
N ASP A 771 -15.94 -32.05 13.31
CA ASP A 771 -15.48 -32.17 11.91
C ASP A 771 -14.64 -30.93 11.53
N ALA A 772 -15.06 -29.75 11.97
CA ALA A 772 -14.29 -28.51 11.80
C ALA A 772 -12.92 -28.56 12.52
N LYS A 773 -12.87 -29.14 13.73
CA LYS A 773 -11.60 -29.32 14.45
C LYS A 773 -10.65 -30.28 13.74
N GLN A 774 -11.17 -31.40 13.22
CA GLN A 774 -10.37 -32.36 12.47
C GLN A 774 -9.79 -31.73 11.21
N LEU A 775 -10.62 -31.02 10.44
CA LEU A 775 -10.19 -30.27 9.27
C LEU A 775 -9.13 -29.22 9.61
N ASN A 776 -9.36 -28.43 10.66
CA ASN A 776 -8.41 -27.39 11.09
C ASN A 776 -7.05 -27.97 11.52
N ASN A 777 -7.04 -29.09 12.25
CA ASN A 777 -5.80 -29.76 12.64
C ASN A 777 -5.03 -30.29 11.42
N LEU A 778 -5.75 -30.82 10.43
CA LEU A 778 -5.16 -31.32 9.19
C LEU A 778 -4.50 -30.21 8.37
N ILE A 779 -5.15 -29.04 8.30
CA ILE A 779 -4.60 -27.83 7.68
C ILE A 779 -3.36 -27.36 8.45
N PHE A 780 -3.44 -27.29 9.78
CA PHE A 780 -2.32 -26.87 10.64
C PHE A 780 -1.08 -27.76 10.46
N GLU A 781 -1.26 -29.09 10.46
CA GLU A 781 -0.15 -30.03 10.28
C GLU A 781 0.53 -29.88 8.91
N PHE A 782 -0.26 -29.71 7.85
CA PHE A 782 0.27 -29.46 6.51
C PHE A 782 1.10 -28.18 6.44
N LEU A 783 0.53 -27.06 6.89
CA LEU A 783 1.19 -25.76 6.86
C LEU A 783 2.45 -25.74 7.72
N GLN A 784 2.39 -26.30 8.93
CA GLN A 784 3.52 -26.33 9.84
C GLN A 784 4.66 -27.21 9.31
N LYS A 785 4.34 -28.36 8.72
CA LYS A 785 5.33 -29.20 8.05
C LYS A 785 5.97 -28.45 6.89
N LYS A 786 5.18 -27.74 6.09
CA LYS A 786 5.68 -26.97 4.96
C LYS A 786 6.64 -25.85 5.39
N LEU A 787 6.29 -25.16 6.48
CA LEU A 787 7.17 -24.16 7.09
C LEU A 787 8.49 -24.79 7.56
N GLU A 788 8.45 -25.93 8.24
CA GLU A 788 9.65 -26.65 8.69
C GLU A 788 10.52 -27.14 7.52
N ASP A 789 9.91 -27.74 6.50
CA ASP A 789 10.59 -28.22 5.29
C ASP A 789 11.29 -27.06 4.57
N ARG A 790 10.63 -25.90 4.44
CA ARG A 790 11.24 -24.72 3.83
C ARG A 790 12.38 -24.15 4.69
N ILE A 791 12.20 -24.06 6.01
CA ILE A 791 13.24 -23.59 6.94
C ILE A 791 14.48 -24.48 6.89
N SER A 792 14.32 -25.79 6.73
CA SER A 792 15.43 -26.76 6.69
C SER A 792 16.41 -26.55 5.52
N GLN A 793 15.99 -25.86 4.47
CA GLN A 793 16.80 -25.56 3.29
C GLN A 793 17.80 -24.42 3.51
N PHE A 794 17.60 -23.61 4.55
CA PHE A 794 18.44 -22.46 4.85
C PHE A 794 19.60 -22.80 5.80
N ASP A 795 20.63 -21.97 5.74
CA ASP A 795 21.72 -21.93 6.72
C ASP A 795 21.34 -21.04 7.94
N SER A 796 22.31 -20.74 8.81
CA SER A 796 22.08 -19.94 10.02
C SER A 796 21.65 -18.48 9.77
N SER A 797 21.71 -17.98 8.52
CA SER A 797 21.27 -16.63 8.17
C SER A 797 19.81 -16.36 8.51
N ILE A 798 18.92 -17.38 8.39
CA ILE A 798 17.50 -17.25 8.72
C ILE A 798 17.27 -16.87 10.18
N LEU A 799 18.08 -17.40 11.09
CA LEU A 799 18.00 -17.07 12.52
C LEU A 799 18.30 -15.58 12.75
N ILE A 800 19.38 -15.09 12.15
CA ILE A 800 19.82 -13.70 12.27
C ILE A 800 18.80 -12.76 11.64
N TYR A 801 18.31 -13.09 10.45
CA TYR A 801 17.33 -12.30 9.73
C TYR A 801 16.00 -12.20 10.50
N ALA A 802 15.46 -13.34 10.96
CA ALA A 802 14.24 -13.36 11.75
C ALA A 802 14.37 -12.53 13.04
N TYR A 803 15.50 -12.66 13.74
CA TYR A 803 15.74 -11.89 14.97
C TYR A 803 15.79 -10.38 14.66
N LYS A 804 16.52 -9.96 13.61
CA LYS A 804 16.58 -8.55 13.18
C LYS A 804 15.20 -7.97 12.85
N GLN A 805 14.37 -8.73 12.14
CA GLN A 805 12.99 -8.32 11.82
C GLN A 805 12.16 -8.13 13.10
N ILE A 806 12.24 -9.07 14.06
CA ILE A 806 11.51 -8.97 15.34
C ILE A 806 11.95 -7.76 16.16
N GLU A 807 13.25 -7.48 16.25
CA GLU A 807 13.79 -6.30 16.95
C GLU A 807 13.22 -5.01 16.37
N TYR A 808 13.19 -4.87 15.03
CA TYR A 808 12.59 -3.69 14.41
C TYR A 808 11.10 -3.61 14.72
N ILE A 809 10.34 -4.69 14.52
CA ILE A 809 8.88 -4.69 14.71
C ILE A 809 8.51 -4.29 16.15
N GLU A 810 9.22 -4.84 17.14
CA GLU A 810 8.99 -4.52 18.55
C GLU A 810 9.42 -3.08 18.89
N GLY A 811 10.49 -2.57 18.29
CA GLY A 811 10.90 -1.17 18.47
C GLY A 811 9.97 -0.19 17.77
N LYS A 812 9.42 -0.57 16.60
CA LYS A 812 8.36 0.16 15.91
C LYS A 812 7.12 0.26 16.78
N ARG A 813 6.72 -0.82 17.46
CA ARG A 813 5.59 -0.80 18.41
C ARG A 813 5.82 0.18 19.56
N GLU A 814 7.02 0.22 20.13
CA GLU A 814 7.36 1.19 21.18
C GLU A 814 7.33 2.63 20.63
N LYS A 815 7.91 2.84 19.45
CA LYS A 815 7.90 4.13 18.76
C LYS A 815 6.47 4.61 18.46
N GLU A 816 5.60 3.74 17.95
CA GLU A 816 4.18 4.02 17.70
C GLU A 816 3.46 4.39 18.99
N LYS A 817 3.70 3.66 20.10
CA LYS A 817 3.14 3.98 21.41
C LYS A 817 3.61 5.34 21.93
N ASN A 818 4.90 5.68 21.76
CA ASN A 818 5.44 6.98 22.15
C ASN A 818 4.90 8.10 21.25
N GLN A 819 4.82 7.87 19.94
CA GLN A 819 4.25 8.79 18.97
C GLN A 819 2.78 9.11 19.27
N MET A 820 2.01 8.09 19.66
CA MET A 820 0.62 8.22 20.06
C MET A 820 0.44 9.18 21.24
N LYS A 821 1.39 9.20 22.20
CA LYS A 821 1.36 10.17 23.32
C LYS A 821 1.38 11.61 22.80
N PHE A 822 2.20 11.89 21.80
CA PHE A 822 2.32 13.22 21.21
C PHE A 822 1.17 13.57 20.28
N ASP A 823 0.75 12.64 19.43
CA ASP A 823 -0.26 12.88 18.41
C ASP A 823 -1.62 13.21 19.03
N VAL A 824 -1.91 12.69 20.21
CA VAL A 824 -3.09 12.99 21.02
C VAL A 824 -3.14 14.45 21.50
N GLU A 825 -2.00 15.13 21.56
CA GLU A 825 -1.86 16.54 21.95
C GLU A 825 -1.70 17.49 20.74
N LYS A 826 -1.67 16.93 19.52
CA LYS A 826 -1.53 17.68 18.27
C LYS A 826 -2.86 17.92 17.58
N TYR A 827 -2.84 18.90 16.68
CA TYR A 827 -3.88 19.01 15.67
C TYR A 827 -3.66 17.95 14.58
N ILE A 828 -4.63 17.08 14.41
CA ILE A 828 -4.63 16.01 13.40
C ILE A 828 -6.00 15.99 12.72
N GLU A 829 -6.01 15.90 11.38
CA GLU A 829 -7.26 15.96 10.57
C GLU A 829 -8.02 14.62 10.52
N PHE A 830 -7.38 13.50 10.85
CA PHE A 830 -7.96 12.15 10.83
C PHE A 830 -8.25 11.60 12.23
N ASP A 831 -9.06 10.53 12.30
CA ASP A 831 -9.34 9.83 13.56
C ASP A 831 -8.10 9.07 14.07
N ILE A 832 -7.43 9.66 15.04
CA ILE A 832 -6.27 9.10 15.76
C ILE A 832 -6.58 7.69 16.28
N HIS A 833 -7.80 7.44 16.79
CA HIS A 833 -8.18 6.14 17.34
C HIS A 833 -8.19 5.05 16.26
N GLU A 834 -8.75 5.36 15.09
CA GLU A 834 -8.84 4.39 13.98
C GLU A 834 -7.45 4.06 13.42
N ARG A 835 -6.61 5.08 13.21
CA ARG A 835 -5.24 4.89 12.70
C ARG A 835 -4.42 3.99 13.61
N TYR A 836 -4.31 4.35 14.90
CA TYR A 836 -3.50 3.57 15.85
C TYR A 836 -4.07 2.17 16.09
N TYR A 837 -5.39 1.98 15.95
CA TYR A 837 -6.00 0.65 15.99
C TYR A 837 -5.54 -0.22 14.82
N LYS A 838 -5.55 0.29 13.58
CA LYS A 838 -5.07 -0.42 12.39
C LYS A 838 -3.58 -0.76 12.48
N GLU A 839 -2.74 0.23 12.81
CA GLU A 839 -1.29 0.05 12.96
C GLU A 839 -0.95 -1.00 14.04
N LYS A 840 -1.65 -0.97 15.18
CA LYS A 840 -1.45 -1.93 16.27
C LYS A 840 -1.77 -3.37 15.87
N ILE A 841 -2.82 -3.59 15.07
CA ILE A 841 -3.18 -4.93 14.57
C ILE A 841 -2.08 -5.43 13.64
N GLU A 842 -1.70 -4.63 12.65
CA GLU A 842 -0.67 -4.99 11.67
C GLU A 842 0.67 -5.29 12.35
N THR A 843 1.16 -4.40 13.22
CA THR A 843 2.40 -4.60 13.98
C THR A 843 2.32 -5.83 14.89
N SER A 844 1.13 -6.21 15.36
CA SER A 844 0.93 -7.43 16.16
C SER A 844 1.01 -8.70 15.30
N GLU A 845 0.34 -8.73 14.15
CA GLU A 845 0.37 -9.87 13.22
C GLU A 845 1.79 -10.14 12.71
N LEU A 846 2.54 -9.08 12.37
CA LEU A 846 3.94 -9.18 11.95
C LEU A 846 4.82 -9.77 13.05
N ALA A 847 4.70 -9.26 14.29
CA ALA A 847 5.51 -9.74 15.42
C ALA A 847 5.24 -11.22 15.74
N VAL A 848 3.96 -11.62 15.75
CA VAL A 848 3.53 -12.99 16.03
C VAL A 848 4.07 -13.93 14.93
N SER A 849 3.95 -13.54 13.66
CA SER A 849 4.43 -14.35 12.54
C SER A 849 5.96 -14.51 12.53
N ALA A 850 6.70 -13.41 12.70
CA ALA A 850 8.16 -13.45 12.73
C ALA A 850 8.70 -14.29 13.92
N LYS A 851 8.07 -14.20 15.10
CA LYS A 851 8.44 -15.02 16.26
C LYS A 851 8.15 -16.50 16.04
N HIS A 852 7.04 -16.84 15.38
CA HIS A 852 6.72 -18.23 15.05
C HIS A 852 7.77 -18.84 14.10
N ILE A 853 8.23 -18.08 13.10
CA ILE A 853 9.32 -18.50 12.21
C ILE A 853 10.61 -18.73 13.01
N LEU A 854 10.96 -17.84 13.93
CA LEU A 854 12.16 -17.98 14.76
C LEU A 854 12.06 -19.21 15.69
N HIS A 855 10.93 -19.41 16.36
CA HIS A 855 10.71 -20.62 17.18
C HIS A 855 10.80 -21.91 16.33
N THR A 856 10.24 -21.89 15.13
CA THR A 856 10.32 -23.03 14.19
C THR A 856 11.76 -23.25 13.74
N THR A 857 12.54 -22.20 13.51
CA THR A 857 13.98 -22.27 13.19
C THR A 857 14.77 -22.96 14.31
N LEU A 858 14.48 -22.61 15.57
CA LEU A 858 15.10 -23.25 16.73
C LEU A 858 14.68 -24.72 16.90
N LYS A 859 13.53 -25.13 16.37
CA LYS A 859 13.11 -26.53 16.35
C LYS A 859 13.81 -27.33 15.25
N VAL A 860 13.81 -26.80 14.03
CA VAL A 860 14.33 -27.49 12.83
C VAL A 860 15.85 -27.60 12.87
N THR A 861 16.53 -26.59 13.41
CA THR A 861 18.00 -26.42 13.30
C THR A 861 18.44 -26.31 11.83
N PRO A 862 18.57 -25.09 11.29
CA PRO A 862 18.89 -24.90 9.87
C PRO A 862 20.31 -25.43 9.57
N GLN A 863 20.38 -26.45 8.71
CA GLN A 863 21.62 -27.10 8.24
C GLN A 863 21.73 -27.09 6.71
N GLY A 864 20.87 -26.33 6.04
CA GLY A 864 20.89 -26.18 4.59
C GLY A 864 22.03 -25.29 4.11
N ALA A 865 22.14 -25.15 2.79
CA ALA A 865 23.19 -24.35 2.15
C ALA A 865 22.70 -22.97 1.67
N LYS A 866 21.39 -22.72 1.69
CA LYS A 866 20.79 -21.50 1.14
C LYS A 866 20.80 -20.37 2.17
N SER A 867 21.24 -19.17 1.79
CA SER A 867 21.03 -17.97 2.62
C SER A 867 19.59 -17.45 2.44
N ILE A 868 18.99 -16.90 3.49
CA ILE A 868 17.65 -16.30 3.45
C ILE A 868 17.64 -15.03 2.56
N SER A 869 16.59 -14.88 1.75
CA SER A 869 16.31 -13.70 0.92
C SER A 869 15.03 -12.99 1.37
N GLU A 870 14.75 -11.77 0.88
CA GLU A 870 13.50 -11.05 1.19
C GLU A 870 12.27 -11.78 0.64
N HIS A 871 12.36 -12.28 -0.60
CA HIS A 871 11.34 -13.12 -1.22
C HIS A 871 11.05 -14.38 -0.41
N ASP A 872 12.09 -15.05 0.10
CA ASP A 872 11.92 -16.22 0.97
C ASP A 872 11.22 -15.83 2.28
N TRP A 873 11.57 -14.69 2.86
CA TRP A 873 10.93 -14.18 4.07
C TRP A 873 9.45 -13.88 3.87
N TYR A 874 9.06 -13.25 2.76
CA TYR A 874 7.64 -13.02 2.44
C TYR A 874 6.83 -14.32 2.39
N TYR A 875 7.39 -15.38 1.79
CA TYR A 875 6.75 -16.70 1.77
C TYR A 875 6.62 -17.29 3.19
N LEU A 876 7.69 -17.24 3.99
CA LEU A 876 7.66 -17.73 5.38
C LEU A 876 6.65 -16.95 6.24
N MET A 877 6.56 -15.63 6.06
CA MET A 877 5.58 -14.77 6.73
C MET A 877 4.15 -15.10 6.32
N ALA A 878 3.88 -15.35 5.03
CA ALA A 878 2.58 -15.80 4.55
C ALA A 878 2.18 -17.17 5.15
N CYS A 879 3.08 -18.16 5.12
CA CYS A 879 2.86 -19.45 5.79
C CYS A 879 2.57 -19.25 7.28
N SER A 880 3.39 -18.45 7.97
CA SER A 880 3.22 -18.22 9.39
C SER A 880 1.93 -17.48 9.73
N LYS A 881 1.49 -16.52 8.91
CA LYS A 881 0.23 -15.80 9.08
C LYS A 881 -0.95 -16.78 9.05
N ILE A 882 -1.03 -17.61 8.01
CA ILE A 882 -2.12 -18.58 7.85
C ILE A 882 -2.08 -19.65 8.95
N ILE A 883 -0.88 -20.05 9.41
CA ILE A 883 -0.73 -20.92 10.59
C ILE A 883 -1.32 -20.25 11.85
N ASN A 884 -1.03 -18.96 12.07
CA ASN A 884 -1.54 -18.22 13.22
C ASN A 884 -3.07 -18.06 13.16
N GLU A 885 -3.64 -17.79 11.98
CA GLU A 885 -5.10 -17.79 11.77
C GLU A 885 -5.71 -19.17 12.10
N THR A 886 -5.06 -20.25 11.65
CA THR A 886 -5.47 -21.64 11.95
C THR A 886 -5.40 -21.95 13.46
N ILE A 887 -4.42 -21.41 14.19
CA ILE A 887 -4.32 -21.52 15.65
C ILE A 887 -5.46 -20.75 16.34
N GLN A 888 -5.72 -19.51 15.92
CA GLN A 888 -6.80 -18.70 16.47
C GLN A 888 -8.17 -19.37 16.28
N ARG A 889 -8.41 -19.94 15.09
CA ARG A 889 -9.60 -20.72 14.78
C ARG A 889 -9.74 -21.97 15.66
N SER A 890 -8.64 -22.69 15.88
CA SER A 890 -8.61 -23.84 16.82
C SER A 890 -9.06 -23.42 18.21
N ASP A 891 -8.59 -22.27 18.70
CA ASP A 891 -8.95 -21.75 20.01
C ASP A 891 -10.44 -21.37 20.08
N GLN A 892 -10.99 -20.73 19.06
CA GLN A 892 -12.42 -20.44 18.96
C GLN A 892 -13.27 -21.72 18.96
N LEU A 893 -12.88 -22.73 18.16
CA LEU A 893 -13.54 -24.04 18.09
C LEU A 893 -13.48 -24.80 19.44
N HIS A 894 -12.43 -24.58 20.23
CA HIS A 894 -12.22 -25.25 21.52
C HIS A 894 -13.01 -24.58 22.67
N TYR A 895 -12.90 -23.26 22.83
CA TYR A 895 -13.53 -22.54 23.95
C TYR A 895 -14.98 -22.12 23.68
N ARG A 896 -15.44 -22.17 22.42
CA ARG A 896 -16.86 -21.97 22.01
C ARG A 896 -17.46 -20.64 22.52
N LEU A 897 -16.66 -19.58 22.53
CA LEU A 897 -17.12 -18.23 22.88
C LEU A 897 -18.06 -17.64 21.80
N ALA A 898 -17.91 -18.12 20.57
CA ALA A 898 -18.84 -17.97 19.45
C ALA A 898 -19.14 -19.36 18.86
N LYS A 899 -20.26 -19.50 18.14
CA LYS A 899 -20.55 -20.74 17.39
C LYS A 899 -19.82 -20.64 16.05
N THR A 900 -18.66 -21.30 15.96
CA THR A 900 -17.76 -21.23 14.81
C THR A 900 -17.76 -22.52 13.98
N GLY A 901 -17.51 -22.40 12.68
CA GLY A 901 -17.43 -23.49 11.71
C GLY A 901 -16.47 -23.15 10.56
N ILE A 902 -16.22 -24.10 9.66
CA ILE A 902 -15.38 -23.92 8.47
C ILE A 902 -16.21 -24.33 7.25
N GLU A 903 -16.38 -23.45 6.29
CA GLU A 903 -16.94 -23.79 4.98
C GLU A 903 -15.82 -24.05 3.98
N ILE A 904 -15.92 -25.16 3.27
CA ILE A 904 -15.21 -25.37 2.01
C ILE A 904 -16.23 -25.18 0.89
N THR A 905 -16.07 -24.12 0.10
CA THR A 905 -16.98 -23.82 -1.01
C THR A 905 -16.79 -24.80 -2.17
N SER A 906 -17.65 -24.74 -3.20
CA SER A 906 -17.48 -25.53 -4.43
C SER A 906 -16.22 -25.17 -5.20
N SER A 907 -15.69 -23.96 -5.01
CA SER A 907 -14.37 -23.50 -5.47
C SER A 907 -13.21 -23.95 -4.56
N TYR A 908 -13.48 -24.71 -3.49
CA TYR A 908 -12.55 -25.10 -2.44
C TYR A 908 -11.98 -23.93 -1.62
N GLU A 909 -12.70 -22.81 -1.56
CA GLU A 909 -12.33 -21.68 -0.70
C GLU A 909 -12.62 -22.02 0.76
N LEU A 910 -11.71 -21.65 1.67
CA LEU A 910 -11.92 -21.78 3.11
C LEU A 910 -12.51 -20.50 3.68
N ILE A 911 -13.73 -20.60 4.18
CA ILE A 911 -14.43 -19.47 4.82
C ILE A 911 -14.69 -19.81 6.29
N ASP A 912 -14.32 -18.88 7.17
CA ASP A 912 -14.61 -18.96 8.58
C ASP A 912 -16.05 -18.53 8.86
N ILE A 913 -16.84 -19.46 9.39
CA ILE A 913 -18.25 -19.18 9.70
C ILE A 913 -18.35 -18.82 11.18
N ASP A 914 -18.47 -17.53 11.47
CA ASP A 914 -18.74 -17.02 12.81
C ASP A 914 -20.22 -16.66 12.99
N LYS A 915 -20.94 -17.41 13.83
CA LYS A 915 -22.26 -16.97 14.33
C LYS A 915 -22.09 -16.08 15.56
N SER A 916 -23.01 -15.12 15.73
CA SER A 916 -23.05 -14.10 16.79
C SER A 916 -22.39 -14.53 18.11
N SER A 917 -21.38 -13.78 18.52
CA SER A 917 -20.74 -13.89 19.84
C SER A 917 -21.66 -13.32 20.93
N ASP A 918 -21.60 -13.92 22.12
CA ASP A 918 -22.23 -13.34 23.33
C ASP A 918 -21.39 -12.19 23.93
N ILE A 919 -20.22 -11.89 23.35
CA ILE A 919 -19.26 -10.85 23.77
C ILE A 919 -19.12 -9.81 22.66
N ASP A 920 -19.24 -8.52 23.01
CA ASP A 920 -18.91 -7.40 22.12
C ASP A 920 -17.42 -7.05 22.18
N PHE A 921 -16.61 -7.78 21.40
CA PHE A 921 -15.16 -7.55 21.31
C PHE A 921 -14.82 -6.16 20.75
N ASN A 922 -15.62 -5.64 19.83
CA ASN A 922 -15.39 -4.33 19.21
C ASN A 922 -15.53 -3.20 20.24
N ALA A 923 -16.57 -3.24 21.08
CA ALA A 923 -16.72 -2.29 22.17
C ALA A 923 -15.56 -2.38 23.18
N HIS A 924 -15.12 -3.60 23.52
CA HIS A 924 -13.97 -3.81 24.41
C HIS A 924 -12.68 -3.17 23.88
N TYR A 925 -12.37 -3.40 22.60
CA TYR A 925 -11.17 -2.86 21.98
C TYR A 925 -11.22 -1.33 21.88
N LYS A 926 -12.36 -0.76 21.46
CA LYS A 926 -12.55 0.70 21.41
C LYS A 926 -12.33 1.34 22.78
N GLN A 927 -12.96 0.80 23.83
CA GLN A 927 -12.82 1.36 25.17
C GLN A 927 -11.40 1.19 25.73
N THR A 928 -10.73 0.08 25.45
CA THR A 928 -9.31 -0.12 25.84
C THR A 928 -8.40 0.92 25.17
N THR A 929 -8.56 1.15 23.86
CA THR A 929 -7.79 2.17 23.12
C THR A 929 -8.06 3.56 23.69
N SER A 930 -9.32 3.89 23.99
CA SER A 930 -9.67 5.17 24.63
C SER A 930 -9.04 5.33 26.01
N SER A 931 -9.06 4.28 26.86
CA SER A 931 -8.37 4.31 28.16
C SER A 931 -6.87 4.50 28.00
N GLN A 932 -6.22 3.83 27.04
CA GLN A 932 -4.80 4.01 26.75
C GLN A 932 -4.46 5.46 26.34
N ILE A 933 -5.32 6.09 25.55
CA ILE A 933 -5.20 7.50 25.15
C ILE A 933 -5.34 8.43 26.36
N ILE A 934 -6.32 8.18 27.22
CA ILE A 934 -6.53 8.98 28.44
C ILE A 934 -5.35 8.82 29.42
N SER A 935 -4.86 7.60 29.64
CA SER A 935 -3.68 7.36 30.46
C SER A 935 -2.43 8.04 29.88
N ALA A 936 -2.26 8.01 28.56
CA ALA A 936 -1.17 8.72 27.89
C ALA A 936 -1.21 10.24 28.15
N LYS A 937 -2.40 10.86 28.11
CA LYS A 937 -2.60 12.29 28.45
C LYS A 937 -2.28 12.61 29.91
N ASN A 938 -2.56 11.70 30.83
CA ASN A 938 -2.34 11.92 32.26
C ASN A 938 -0.88 11.68 32.65
N GLU A 939 -0.17 10.77 31.98
CA GLU A 939 1.27 10.54 32.20
C GLU A 939 2.11 11.71 31.68
N SER A 940 1.79 12.28 30.51
CA SER A 940 2.53 13.43 29.95
C SER A 940 2.55 14.61 30.92
N THR A 941 1.43 14.87 31.61
CA THR A 941 1.30 15.94 32.62
C THR A 941 2.12 15.69 33.90
N ILE A 942 2.50 14.44 34.20
CA ILE A 942 3.24 14.09 35.43
C ILE A 942 4.76 14.11 35.18
N THR A 943 5.21 13.73 33.98
CA THR A 943 6.65 13.71 33.64
C THR A 943 7.31 15.09 33.70
N GLU A 944 6.58 16.20 33.48
CA GLU A 944 7.15 17.55 33.59
C GLU A 944 7.41 18.01 35.04
N SER A 945 6.90 17.28 36.03
CA SER A 945 7.05 17.60 37.46
C SER A 945 8.13 16.79 38.18
N SER A 946 8.78 15.83 37.52
CA SER A 946 9.61 14.81 38.19
C SER A 946 11.06 14.68 37.67
N GLU A 947 11.51 15.50 36.72
CA GLU A 947 12.90 15.42 36.22
C GLU A 947 13.97 15.95 37.20
N GLU A 948 13.61 16.55 38.34
CA GLU A 948 14.61 17.04 39.32
C GLU A 948 14.87 16.12 40.52
N GLU A 949 14.15 15.01 40.72
CA GLU A 949 14.34 14.15 41.90
C GLU A 949 14.41 12.65 41.59
N GLU A 950 15.47 12.17 40.93
CA GLU A 950 15.80 10.74 41.04
C GLU A 950 17.31 10.47 40.89
N ASN A 951 18.10 11.15 41.72
CA ASN A 951 19.48 10.75 42.01
C ASN A 951 19.62 10.51 43.52
N THR A 952 18.96 9.49 44.07
CA THR A 952 19.35 8.91 45.37
C THR A 952 18.77 7.50 45.58
N LYS A 953 19.66 6.51 45.68
CA LYS A 953 19.45 5.12 46.16
C LYS A 953 18.26 4.36 45.55
N VAL A 954 18.54 3.60 44.48
CA VAL A 954 17.67 2.54 43.95
C VAL A 954 17.38 1.51 45.06
N SER A 955 16.20 1.59 45.67
CA SER A 955 15.63 0.47 46.41
C SER A 955 15.23 -0.63 45.42
N SER A 956 15.38 -1.90 45.79
CA SER A 956 14.92 -3.01 44.95
C SER A 956 13.43 -2.83 44.64
N PRO A 957 13.00 -2.89 43.37
CA PRO A 957 11.58 -2.77 43.02
C PRO A 957 10.79 -4.00 43.50
N PHE A 958 11.45 -5.13 43.74
CA PHE A 958 10.84 -6.34 44.28
C PHE A 958 11.00 -6.43 45.79
N ASN A 959 9.97 -6.96 46.46
CA ASN A 959 10.01 -7.31 47.87
C ASN A 959 11.13 -8.35 48.14
N GLU A 960 11.93 -8.14 49.19
CA GLU A 960 13.02 -9.04 49.62
C GLU A 960 12.60 -10.51 49.75
N GLN A 961 11.35 -10.77 50.16
CA GLN A 961 10.79 -12.12 50.32
C GLN A 961 10.66 -12.83 48.96
N LEU A 962 10.16 -12.13 47.94
CA LEU A 962 10.05 -12.65 46.58
C LEU A 962 11.44 -12.91 45.99
N ASN A 963 12.37 -11.96 46.18
CA ASN A 963 13.75 -12.09 45.69
C ASN A 963 14.49 -13.28 46.36
N SER A 964 14.27 -13.50 47.65
CA SER A 964 14.84 -14.62 48.40
C SER A 964 14.24 -15.98 48.00
N ALA A 965 12.92 -16.03 47.78
CA ALA A 965 12.26 -17.22 47.27
C ALA A 965 12.77 -17.58 45.87
N TRP A 966 12.97 -16.57 45.01
CA TRP A 966 13.53 -16.75 43.67
C TRP A 966 14.94 -17.34 43.69
N ASN A 967 15.83 -16.78 44.53
CA ASN A 967 17.19 -17.29 44.67
C ASN A 967 17.23 -18.71 45.22
N SER A 968 16.31 -19.06 46.12
CA SER A 968 16.21 -20.43 46.66
C SER A 968 15.78 -21.44 45.59
N GLU A 969 14.86 -21.05 44.71
CA GLU A 969 14.29 -21.92 43.67
C GLU A 969 15.21 -22.04 42.43
N TYR A 970 15.77 -20.91 41.96
CA TYR A 970 16.48 -20.83 40.68
C TYR A 970 17.99 -20.54 40.83
N GLY A 971 18.47 -20.25 42.03
CA GLY A 971 19.90 -20.13 42.34
C GLY A 971 20.56 -18.80 41.95
N PHE A 972 19.77 -17.76 41.68
CA PHE A 972 20.19 -16.37 41.44
C PHE A 972 19.11 -15.39 41.91
N TYR A 973 19.45 -14.13 42.16
CA TYR A 973 18.49 -13.11 42.58
C TYR A 973 17.71 -12.54 41.38
N LEU A 974 16.40 -12.37 41.55
CA LEU A 974 15.51 -11.80 40.54
C LEU A 974 15.92 -10.37 40.17
N GLU A 975 16.34 -9.57 41.14
CA GLU A 975 16.84 -8.21 40.87
C GLU A 975 18.08 -8.21 39.99
N ASN A 976 18.97 -9.19 40.13
CA ASN A 976 20.21 -9.29 39.35
C ASN A 976 19.89 -9.72 37.92
N MET A 977 18.87 -10.56 37.73
CA MET A 977 18.33 -10.90 36.41
C MET A 977 17.85 -9.64 35.67
N ILE A 978 17.05 -8.79 36.32
CA ILE A 978 16.59 -7.53 35.71
C ILE A 978 17.76 -6.56 35.45
N LYS A 979 18.70 -6.41 36.40
CA LYS A 979 19.91 -5.57 36.22
C LYS A 979 20.73 -6.01 35.01
N VAL A 980 20.93 -7.31 34.82
CA VAL A 980 21.68 -7.87 33.67
C VAL A 980 20.96 -7.55 32.35
N MET A 981 19.66 -7.83 32.24
CA MET A 981 18.90 -7.52 31.01
C MET A 981 18.86 -6.02 30.73
N MET A 982 18.62 -5.18 31.75
CA MET A 982 18.57 -3.73 31.61
C MET A 982 19.91 -3.16 31.15
N ALA A 983 21.02 -3.69 31.69
CA ALA A 983 22.33 -3.23 31.29
C ALA A 983 22.65 -3.58 29.83
N LEU A 984 22.38 -4.83 29.42
CA LEU A 984 22.61 -5.29 28.05
C LEU A 984 21.64 -4.66 27.03
N GLY A 985 20.44 -4.26 27.45
CA GLY A 985 19.46 -3.60 26.60
C GLY A 985 19.70 -2.10 26.40
N ARG A 986 20.19 -1.37 27.43
CA ARG A 986 20.32 0.10 27.40
C ARG A 986 21.72 0.61 27.07
N PHE A 987 22.78 -0.08 27.48
CA PHE A 987 24.14 0.45 27.32
C PHE A 987 24.79 -0.03 26.02
N GLU A 988 25.59 0.84 25.40
CA GLU A 988 26.20 0.56 24.12
C GLU A 988 27.24 -0.57 24.23
N ILE A 989 26.97 -1.66 23.54
CA ILE A 989 27.92 -2.75 23.33
C ILE A 989 28.78 -2.42 22.09
N LYS A 990 30.03 -2.87 22.05
CA LYS A 990 30.89 -2.70 20.87
C LYS A 990 30.25 -3.33 19.62
N LYS A 991 30.31 -2.65 18.47
CA LYS A 991 29.80 -3.16 17.19
C LYS A 991 30.64 -4.35 16.71
N ASP A 992 29.98 -5.43 16.34
CA ASP A 992 30.55 -6.65 15.76
C ASP A 992 29.94 -6.92 14.36
N SER A 993 30.25 -8.07 13.76
CA SER A 993 29.70 -8.48 12.45
C SER A 993 28.20 -8.79 12.46
N TYR A 994 27.58 -8.92 13.64
CA TYR A 994 26.16 -9.20 13.81
C TYR A 994 25.32 -7.93 14.03
N PHE A 995 25.97 -6.76 14.09
CA PHE A 995 25.30 -5.47 14.22
C PHE A 995 24.09 -5.37 13.26
N PRO A 996 22.95 -4.85 13.73
CA PRO A 996 22.67 -4.26 15.05
C PRO A 996 22.45 -5.23 16.23
N LEU A 997 22.45 -6.55 16.03
CA LEU A 997 22.44 -7.55 17.11
C LEU A 997 23.80 -7.63 17.81
N SER A 998 23.90 -8.45 18.86
CA SER A 998 25.17 -8.77 19.54
C SER A 998 25.32 -10.28 19.71
N LEU A 999 26.54 -10.80 19.48
CA LEU A 999 26.90 -12.20 19.76
C LEU A 999 28.13 -12.26 20.68
N LEU A 1000 27.91 -12.52 21.97
CA LEU A 1000 28.95 -12.45 22.99
C LEU A 1000 29.10 -13.76 23.79
N SER A 1001 30.31 -14.05 24.24
CA SER A 1001 30.58 -15.04 25.29
C SER A 1001 30.16 -14.52 26.66
N VAL A 1002 30.03 -15.42 27.65
CA VAL A 1002 29.71 -15.02 29.03
C VAL A 1002 30.79 -14.10 29.61
N GLU A 1003 32.05 -14.37 29.29
CA GLU A 1003 33.19 -13.60 29.77
C GLU A 1003 33.18 -12.17 29.21
N GLU A 1004 32.81 -11.99 27.93
CA GLU A 1004 32.62 -10.65 27.33
C GLU A 1004 31.43 -9.91 27.97
N ILE A 1005 30.31 -10.60 28.22
CA ILE A 1005 29.16 -10.04 28.94
C ILE A 1005 29.57 -9.59 30.35
N PHE A 1006 30.32 -10.42 31.07
CA PHE A 1006 30.77 -10.10 32.42
C PHE A 1006 31.66 -8.85 32.46
N GLU A 1007 32.65 -8.76 31.57
CA GLU A 1007 33.52 -7.59 31.48
C GLU A 1007 32.74 -6.32 31.10
N HIS A 1008 31.76 -6.43 30.20
CA HIS A 1008 30.88 -5.31 29.86
C HIS A 1008 30.07 -4.82 31.09
N LEU A 1009 29.43 -5.74 31.83
CA LEU A 1009 28.67 -5.42 33.04
C LEU A 1009 29.55 -4.83 34.15
N LYS A 1010 30.80 -5.28 34.25
CA LYS A 1010 31.78 -4.79 35.23
C LYS A 1010 32.14 -3.32 35.06
N ASN A 1011 32.12 -2.84 33.81
CA ASN A 1011 32.37 -1.44 33.48
C ASN A 1011 31.17 -0.53 33.78
N ILE A 1012 29.96 -1.08 33.88
CA ILE A 1012 28.71 -0.34 34.12
C ILE A 1012 28.43 -0.22 35.62
N PHE A 1013 28.53 -1.33 36.37
CA PHE A 1013 28.12 -1.37 37.78
C PHE A 1013 29.30 -1.22 38.76
N LYS A 1014 29.10 -0.42 39.84
CA LYS A 1014 30.07 -0.30 40.95
C LYS A 1014 30.14 -1.58 41.81
N GLU A 1015 29.01 -2.24 42.01
CA GLU A 1015 28.90 -3.56 42.66
C GLU A 1015 28.45 -4.56 41.60
N THR A 1016 29.29 -5.54 41.30
CA THR A 1016 29.12 -6.39 40.11
C THR A 1016 28.47 -7.72 40.48
N VAL A 1017 27.50 -8.14 39.67
CA VAL A 1017 26.88 -9.47 39.81
C VAL A 1017 27.96 -10.53 39.59
N ALA A 1018 28.02 -11.53 40.44
CA ALA A 1018 29.04 -12.57 40.36
C ALA A 1018 28.94 -13.34 39.04
N LEU A 1019 30.08 -13.67 38.41
CA LEU A 1019 30.14 -14.42 37.14
C LEU A 1019 29.34 -15.74 37.20
N GLY A 1020 29.40 -16.46 38.32
CA GLY A 1020 28.65 -17.70 38.51
C GLY A 1020 27.13 -17.49 38.52
N GLU A 1021 26.67 -16.33 38.99
CA GLU A 1021 25.25 -15.95 38.97
C GLU A 1021 24.82 -15.52 37.56
N ILE A 1022 25.65 -14.74 36.86
CA ILE A 1022 25.43 -14.38 35.44
C ILE A 1022 25.29 -15.63 34.57
N LYS A 1023 26.15 -16.64 34.77
CA LYS A 1023 26.05 -17.93 34.05
C LYS A 1023 24.68 -18.59 34.22
N LYS A 1024 24.12 -18.56 35.44
CA LYS A 1024 22.79 -19.11 35.72
C LYS A 1024 21.67 -18.27 35.11
N ILE A 1025 21.78 -16.94 35.22
CA ILE A 1025 20.82 -15.99 34.63
C ILE A 1025 20.73 -16.19 33.12
N LEU A 1026 21.87 -16.17 32.42
CA LEU A 1026 21.92 -16.35 30.97
C LEU A 1026 21.36 -17.73 30.58
N ALA A 1027 21.76 -18.80 31.26
CA ALA A 1027 21.21 -20.14 31.01
C ALA A 1027 19.69 -20.20 31.23
N PHE A 1028 19.16 -19.53 32.26
CA PHE A 1028 17.73 -19.48 32.55
C PHE A 1028 16.96 -18.68 31.48
N LEU A 1029 17.55 -17.63 30.92
CA LEU A 1029 16.91 -16.75 29.93
C LEU A 1029 17.22 -17.13 28.48
N SER A 1030 17.86 -18.27 28.23
CA SER A 1030 18.25 -18.68 26.88
C SER A 1030 17.33 -19.72 26.26
N LEU A 1031 17.21 -19.63 24.95
CA LEU A 1031 16.74 -20.67 24.04
C LEU A 1031 17.95 -21.21 23.27
N ASP A 1032 17.82 -22.41 22.71
CA ASP A 1032 18.80 -23.05 21.86
C ASP A 1032 18.11 -23.97 20.83
N PHE A 1033 18.90 -24.55 19.91
CA PHE A 1033 18.42 -25.49 18.90
C PHE A 1033 17.85 -26.81 19.45
N LYS A 1034 17.95 -27.06 20.76
CA LYS A 1034 17.39 -28.25 21.41
C LYS A 1034 16.11 -27.94 22.17
N THR A 1035 15.80 -26.67 22.40
CA THR A 1035 14.70 -26.21 23.26
C THR A 1035 13.35 -26.79 22.86
N TYR A 1036 13.08 -26.85 21.55
CA TYR A 1036 11.81 -27.35 21.01
C TYR A 1036 11.91 -28.74 20.35
N SER A 1037 13.08 -29.40 20.43
CA SER A 1037 13.33 -30.69 19.75
C SER A 1037 12.32 -31.79 20.08
N ASN A 1038 11.79 -31.79 21.31
CA ASN A 1038 10.81 -32.77 21.80
C ASN A 1038 9.34 -32.29 21.70
N TYR A 1039 9.09 -31.10 21.16
CA TYR A 1039 7.74 -30.52 21.11
C TYR A 1039 7.00 -31.03 19.87
N LYS A 1040 5.74 -31.45 20.05
CA LYS A 1040 4.85 -31.71 18.91
C LYS A 1040 4.47 -30.37 18.25
N TYR A 1041 3.99 -30.41 17.01
CA TYR A 1041 3.57 -29.22 16.25
C TYR A 1041 2.72 -28.25 17.06
N ILE A 1042 1.72 -28.76 17.78
CA ILE A 1042 0.81 -27.92 18.57
C ILE A 1042 1.44 -27.36 19.86
N ASP A 1043 2.50 -27.98 20.39
CA ASP A 1043 3.06 -27.65 21.72
C ASP A 1043 3.96 -26.41 21.72
N TYR A 1044 4.41 -25.96 20.55
CA TYR A 1044 5.16 -24.72 20.36
C TYR A 1044 4.39 -23.67 19.54
N SER A 1045 3.08 -23.85 19.33
CA SER A 1045 2.24 -22.75 18.89
C SER A 1045 2.29 -21.60 19.90
N ILE A 1046 2.13 -20.36 19.43
CA ILE A 1046 2.32 -19.17 20.26
C ILE A 1046 1.46 -19.21 21.52
N ASP A 1047 0.18 -19.59 21.42
CA ASP A 1047 -0.71 -19.68 22.58
C ASP A 1047 -0.28 -20.73 23.63
N ARG A 1048 0.33 -21.84 23.19
CA ARG A 1048 0.89 -22.82 24.13
C ARG A 1048 2.20 -22.32 24.74
N LEU A 1049 3.04 -21.64 23.96
CA LEU A 1049 4.26 -21.00 24.45
C LEU A 1049 3.97 -19.87 25.44
N MET A 1050 2.84 -19.19 25.36
CA MET A 1050 2.42 -18.17 26.35
C MET A 1050 2.25 -18.73 27.78
N ARG A 1051 2.21 -20.05 27.95
CA ARG A 1051 2.20 -20.71 29.26
C ARG A 1051 3.57 -21.20 29.72
N LYS A 1052 4.60 -21.09 28.87
CA LYS A 1052 5.96 -21.60 29.05
C LYS A 1052 6.97 -20.45 29.16
N LYS A 1053 8.11 -20.71 29.82
CA LYS A 1053 9.23 -19.74 29.91
C LYS A 1053 9.98 -19.66 28.58
N GLU A 1054 10.01 -20.77 27.85
CA GLU A 1054 10.72 -20.98 26.59
C GLU A 1054 10.02 -20.24 25.43
N ARG A 1055 9.98 -18.91 25.50
CA ARG A 1055 9.49 -18.02 24.43
C ARG A 1055 10.34 -16.76 24.39
N LEU A 1056 10.52 -16.18 23.22
CA LEU A 1056 11.37 -14.99 23.02
C LEU A 1056 11.05 -13.82 23.95
N ASN A 1057 9.77 -13.56 24.23
CA ASN A 1057 9.34 -12.46 25.12
C ASN A 1057 9.79 -12.61 26.58
N LEU A 1058 10.25 -13.80 27.01
CA LEU A 1058 10.77 -14.03 28.37
C LEU A 1058 12.21 -14.53 28.37
N SER A 1059 12.60 -15.24 27.31
CA SER A 1059 13.94 -15.81 27.11
C SER A 1059 14.54 -15.21 25.82
N PRO A 1060 15.01 -13.95 25.86
CA PRO A 1060 15.46 -13.24 24.66
C PRO A 1060 16.82 -13.71 24.15
N PHE A 1061 17.60 -14.47 24.93
CA PHE A 1061 18.90 -14.94 24.47
C PHE A 1061 18.76 -16.20 23.62
N ILE A 1062 19.55 -16.30 22.56
CA ILE A 1062 19.71 -17.53 21.78
C ILE A 1062 21.15 -18.00 21.94
N ARG A 1063 21.33 -19.16 22.56
CA ARG A 1063 22.63 -19.76 22.76
C ARG A 1063 23.09 -20.45 21.48
N ILE A 1064 24.22 -20.00 20.95
CA ILE A 1064 24.92 -20.59 19.80
C ILE A 1064 26.30 -21.00 20.31
N ASP A 1065 26.51 -22.30 20.43
CA ASP A 1065 27.71 -22.89 21.04
C ASP A 1065 27.98 -22.37 22.48
N ASP A 1066 29.05 -21.59 22.66
CA ASP A 1066 29.49 -20.96 23.90
C ASP A 1066 29.12 -19.47 23.99
N LYS A 1067 28.37 -18.95 23.00
CA LYS A 1067 27.97 -17.55 22.90
C LYS A 1067 26.44 -17.37 22.96
N TYR A 1068 26.04 -16.12 23.17
CA TYR A 1068 24.65 -15.70 23.31
C TYR A 1068 24.36 -14.59 22.28
N LEU A 1069 23.44 -14.88 21.37
CA LEU A 1069 22.86 -13.93 20.43
C LEU A 1069 21.69 -13.22 21.11
N PHE A 1070 21.66 -11.90 21.03
CA PHE A 1070 20.54 -11.10 21.52
C PHE A 1070 20.47 -9.74 20.83
N GLY A 1071 19.27 -9.15 20.88
CA GLY A 1071 19.03 -7.77 20.51
C GLY A 1071 18.62 -6.93 21.72
N HIS A 1072 18.65 -5.61 21.56
CA HIS A 1072 18.44 -4.67 22.65
C HIS A 1072 16.95 -4.52 22.98
N GLN A 1073 16.10 -4.47 21.95
CA GLN A 1073 14.67 -4.27 22.11
C GLN A 1073 13.99 -5.43 22.82
N LEU A 1074 14.29 -6.68 22.42
CA LEU A 1074 13.68 -7.84 23.07
C LEU A 1074 14.12 -8.00 24.52
N LEU A 1075 15.33 -7.57 24.89
CA LEU A 1075 15.75 -7.53 26.29
C LEU A 1075 14.90 -6.55 27.11
N LEU A 1076 14.68 -5.36 26.57
CA LEU A 1076 13.85 -4.34 27.21
C LEU A 1076 12.39 -4.81 27.34
N ASN A 1077 11.82 -5.36 26.27
CA ASN A 1077 10.47 -5.93 26.30
C ASN A 1077 10.36 -7.15 27.23
N ALA A 1078 11.44 -7.93 27.38
CA ALA A 1078 11.46 -9.06 28.31
C ALA A 1078 11.44 -8.59 29.77
N ILE A 1079 12.06 -7.45 30.11
CA ILE A 1079 11.97 -6.87 31.45
C ILE A 1079 10.50 -6.64 31.81
N ASP A 1080 9.74 -5.98 30.95
CA ASP A 1080 8.30 -5.77 31.11
C ASP A 1080 7.52 -7.09 31.20
N GLY A 1081 7.86 -8.06 30.34
CA GLY A 1081 7.28 -9.39 30.38
C GLY A 1081 7.48 -10.13 31.71
N TRP A 1082 8.58 -9.84 32.41
CA TRP A 1082 8.86 -10.37 33.74
C TRP A 1082 8.26 -9.52 34.86
N THR A 1083 8.40 -8.20 34.82
CA THR A 1083 8.06 -7.29 35.92
C THR A 1083 6.56 -7.14 36.10
N PHE A 1084 5.80 -6.88 35.03
CA PHE A 1084 4.36 -6.58 35.13
C PHE A 1084 3.57 -7.71 35.81
N PRO A 1085 3.69 -8.99 35.40
CA PRO A 1085 2.94 -10.06 36.05
C PRO A 1085 3.35 -10.25 37.51
N LEU A 1086 4.65 -10.11 37.83
CA LEU A 1086 5.15 -10.28 39.20
C LEU A 1086 4.63 -9.19 40.15
N PHE A 1087 4.49 -7.95 39.68
CA PHE A 1087 3.87 -6.87 40.46
C PHE A 1087 2.38 -7.08 40.69
N GLU A 1088 1.67 -7.70 39.75
CA GLU A 1088 0.26 -8.09 39.91
C GLU A 1088 0.06 -9.35 40.79
N GLY A 1089 1.14 -9.93 41.32
CA GLY A 1089 1.10 -11.17 42.10
C GLY A 1089 0.83 -12.41 41.24
N ASP A 1090 1.24 -12.39 39.97
CA ASP A 1090 1.16 -13.51 39.03
C ASP A 1090 2.54 -13.94 38.51
N SER A 1091 2.58 -15.11 37.87
CA SER A 1091 3.76 -15.58 37.15
C SER A 1091 3.56 -15.40 35.63
N PRO A 1092 4.61 -14.99 34.88
CA PRO A 1092 4.53 -14.86 33.43
C PRO A 1092 4.45 -16.21 32.68
N PHE A 1093 4.67 -17.32 33.39
CA PHE A 1093 4.53 -18.68 32.88
C PHE A 1093 3.89 -19.59 33.94
N SER A 1094 3.61 -20.84 33.59
CA SER A 1094 2.98 -21.78 34.53
C SER A 1094 4.02 -22.30 35.53
N ILE A 1095 3.76 -22.08 36.82
CA ILE A 1095 4.58 -22.60 37.93
C ILE A 1095 3.71 -23.47 38.85
N ASP A 1096 4.32 -24.51 39.43
CA ASP A 1096 3.66 -25.44 40.34
C ASP A 1096 3.28 -24.78 41.68
N ASP A 1097 2.18 -25.22 42.31
CA ASP A 1097 1.71 -24.67 43.60
C ASP A 1097 2.68 -24.94 44.77
N THR A 1098 3.56 -25.94 44.63
CA THR A 1098 4.62 -26.25 45.60
C THR A 1098 5.80 -25.28 45.54
N ASN A 1099 5.95 -24.54 44.44
CA ASN A 1099 7.04 -23.60 44.19
C ASN A 1099 7.02 -22.44 45.20
N LEU A 1100 8.19 -22.08 45.75
CA LEU A 1100 8.30 -21.02 46.77
C LEU A 1100 7.87 -19.65 46.23
N VAL A 1101 8.18 -19.36 44.96
CA VAL A 1101 7.80 -18.10 44.30
C VAL A 1101 6.28 -17.97 44.19
N LYS A 1102 5.57 -19.06 43.88
CA LYS A 1102 4.10 -19.04 43.77
C LYS A 1102 3.44 -18.60 45.08
N LYS A 1103 3.94 -19.08 46.22
CA LYS A 1103 3.42 -18.73 47.55
C LYS A 1103 3.58 -17.24 47.86
N GLU A 1104 4.73 -16.65 47.51
CA GLU A 1104 4.96 -15.21 47.70
C GLU A 1104 4.10 -14.36 46.75
N LEU A 1105 3.94 -14.79 45.49
CA LEU A 1105 3.07 -14.12 44.53
C LEU A 1105 1.60 -14.10 44.98
N THR A 1106 1.09 -15.20 45.57
CA THR A 1106 -0.26 -15.23 46.15
C THR A 1106 -0.43 -14.20 47.27
N LYS A 1107 0.58 -14.01 48.13
CA LYS A 1107 0.51 -12.97 49.18
C LYS A 1107 0.47 -11.56 48.60
N ILE A 1108 1.16 -11.32 47.49
CA ILE A 1108 1.13 -10.03 46.78
C ILE A 1108 -0.27 -9.80 46.21
N HIS A 1109 -0.84 -10.80 45.53
CA HIS A 1109 -2.20 -10.73 44.99
C HIS A 1109 -3.26 -10.48 46.08
N ASP A 1110 -3.21 -11.23 47.19
CA ASP A 1110 -4.11 -11.06 48.34
C ASP A 1110 -4.02 -9.66 48.97
N LYS A 1111 -2.85 -9.01 48.88
CA LYS A 1111 -2.67 -7.63 49.32
C LYS A 1111 -3.32 -6.65 48.35
N LEU A 1112 -3.11 -6.81 47.04
CA LEU A 1112 -3.70 -5.95 46.02
C LEU A 1112 -5.24 -5.99 46.04
N ASP A 1113 -5.82 -7.16 46.28
CA ASP A 1113 -7.27 -7.33 46.44
C ASP A 1113 -7.81 -6.45 47.58
N LYS A 1114 -7.14 -6.49 48.74
CA LYS A 1114 -7.50 -5.66 49.91
C LYS A 1114 -7.27 -4.17 49.66
N ASP A 1115 -6.19 -3.83 48.96
CA ASP A 1115 -5.89 -2.43 48.63
C ASP A 1115 -6.98 -1.86 47.71
N LEU A 1116 -7.49 -2.64 46.75
CA LEU A 1116 -8.61 -2.24 45.89
C LEU A 1116 -9.91 -2.03 46.71
N GLU A 1117 -10.23 -2.89 47.68
CA GLU A 1117 -11.37 -2.70 48.59
C GLU A 1117 -11.24 -1.37 49.37
N ILE A 1118 -10.05 -1.07 49.89
CA ILE A 1118 -9.77 0.17 50.62
C ILE A 1118 -9.90 1.40 49.72
N LEU A 1119 -9.34 1.36 48.50
CA LEU A 1119 -9.43 2.44 47.53
C LEU A 1119 -10.88 2.69 47.10
N THR A 1120 -11.63 1.62 46.85
CA THR A 1120 -13.05 1.65 46.52
C THR A 1120 -13.85 2.41 47.59
N CYS A 1121 -13.59 2.09 48.87
CA CYS A 1121 -14.21 2.80 49.99
C CYS A 1121 -13.83 4.29 50.05
N LYS A 1122 -12.54 4.61 49.88
CA LYS A 1122 -12.04 5.98 49.92
C LYS A 1122 -12.64 6.85 48.81
N GLU A 1123 -12.70 6.35 47.58
CA GLU A 1123 -13.23 7.13 46.46
C GLU A 1123 -14.75 7.36 46.62
N ALA A 1124 -15.48 6.37 47.13
CA ALA A 1124 -16.91 6.54 47.44
C ALA A 1124 -17.15 7.59 48.54
N VAL A 1125 -16.38 7.54 49.65
CA VAL A 1125 -16.46 8.54 50.74
C VAL A 1125 -16.12 9.93 50.24
N LYS A 1126 -15.06 10.07 49.45
CA LYS A 1126 -14.68 11.35 48.82
C LYS A 1126 -15.78 11.91 47.93
N SER A 1127 -16.51 11.04 47.22
CA SER A 1127 -17.52 11.46 46.24
C SER A 1127 -18.87 11.83 46.85
N LEU A 1128 -19.28 11.18 47.95
CA LEU A 1128 -20.64 11.32 48.51
C LEU A 1128 -20.68 11.66 50.00
N GLY A 1129 -19.59 11.48 50.75
CA GLY A 1129 -19.54 11.70 52.21
C GLY A 1129 -19.59 10.40 53.02
N GLU A 1130 -18.93 10.40 54.19
CA GLU A 1130 -18.79 9.22 55.06
C GLU A 1130 -20.15 8.74 55.62
N GLU A 1131 -21.07 9.67 55.86
CA GLU A 1131 -22.38 9.38 56.40
C GLU A 1131 -23.20 8.45 55.49
N PHE A 1132 -22.96 8.49 54.17
CA PHE A 1132 -23.69 7.76 53.14
C PHE A 1132 -22.99 6.49 52.63
N VAL A 1133 -21.81 6.15 53.17
CA VAL A 1133 -20.98 5.04 52.69
C VAL A 1133 -20.69 4.05 53.82
N ARG A 1134 -20.84 2.75 53.57
CA ARG A 1134 -20.41 1.67 54.47
C ARG A 1134 -19.60 0.66 53.66
N CYS A 1135 -18.49 0.20 54.22
CA CYS A 1135 -17.54 -0.69 53.54
C CYS A 1135 -17.29 -1.95 54.39
N ASN A 1136 -16.90 -3.05 53.73
CA ASN A 1136 -16.49 -4.33 54.33
C ASN A 1136 -17.47 -4.83 55.41
N ILE A 1137 -18.75 -4.91 55.02
CA ILE A 1137 -19.85 -5.26 55.90
C ILE A 1137 -19.95 -6.77 56.01
N ASP A 1138 -19.23 -7.34 56.98
CA ASP A 1138 -19.36 -8.76 57.35
C ASP A 1138 -20.28 -8.96 58.58
N LYS A 1139 -20.48 -7.91 59.39
CA LYS A 1139 -21.37 -7.93 60.58
C LYS A 1139 -22.61 -7.07 60.36
N PHE A 1140 -23.65 -7.62 59.75
CA PHE A 1140 -24.84 -6.86 59.32
C PHE A 1140 -25.67 -6.24 60.45
N GLN A 1141 -25.47 -6.69 61.69
CA GLN A 1141 -26.08 -6.05 62.88
C GLN A 1141 -25.66 -4.58 63.08
N THR A 1142 -24.55 -4.15 62.45
CA THR A 1142 -24.13 -2.75 62.44
C THR A 1142 -25.05 -1.86 61.59
N LEU A 1143 -25.78 -2.44 60.64
CA LEU A 1143 -26.79 -1.75 59.83
C LEU A 1143 -28.17 -1.78 60.51
N SER A 1144 -28.58 -2.94 61.03
CA SER A 1144 -29.80 -3.06 61.84
C SER A 1144 -29.69 -4.25 62.79
N LYS A 1145 -30.05 -4.06 64.06
CA LYS A 1145 -30.09 -5.14 65.07
C LYS A 1145 -31.06 -6.28 64.70
N LYS A 1146 -31.97 -6.04 63.75
CA LYS A 1146 -32.90 -7.04 63.22
C LYS A 1146 -32.22 -8.04 62.27
N PHE A 1147 -31.08 -7.68 61.68
CA PHE A 1147 -30.37 -8.55 60.77
C PHE A 1147 -29.62 -9.65 61.52
N GLN A 1148 -29.48 -10.81 60.89
CA GLN A 1148 -28.55 -11.84 61.35
C GLN A 1148 -27.13 -11.27 61.30
N GLN A 1149 -26.27 -11.70 62.23
CA GLN A 1149 -24.89 -11.21 62.28
C GLN A 1149 -24.15 -11.49 60.96
N LYS A 1150 -24.33 -12.68 60.39
CA LYS A 1150 -23.77 -13.11 59.11
C LYS A 1150 -24.86 -13.76 58.23
N PRO A 1151 -25.58 -12.98 57.41
CA PRO A 1151 -26.58 -13.53 56.50
C PRO A 1151 -25.95 -14.40 55.41
N SER A 1152 -26.75 -15.24 54.75
CA SER A 1152 -26.29 -16.19 53.73
C SER A 1152 -25.77 -15.54 52.44
N CYS A 1153 -25.93 -14.22 52.27
CA CYS A 1153 -25.42 -13.45 51.14
C CYS A 1153 -23.91 -13.14 51.22
N GLY A 1154 -23.29 -13.32 52.39
CA GLY A 1154 -21.86 -13.04 52.60
C GLY A 1154 -21.55 -11.57 52.90
N GLU A 1155 -20.26 -11.22 52.91
CA GLU A 1155 -19.77 -9.85 53.14
C GLU A 1155 -20.13 -8.92 51.97
N ILE A 1156 -20.43 -7.64 52.22
CA ILE A 1156 -20.59 -6.59 51.19
C ILE A 1156 -19.37 -5.67 51.23
N ASP A 1157 -18.63 -5.58 50.12
CA ASP A 1157 -17.39 -4.79 50.03
C ASP A 1157 -17.73 -3.28 50.09
N LEU A 1158 -18.75 -2.83 49.35
CA LEU A 1158 -19.22 -1.44 49.34
C LEU A 1158 -20.76 -1.33 49.29
N LEU A 1159 -21.33 -0.54 50.20
CA LEU A 1159 -22.74 -0.11 50.23
C LEU A 1159 -22.82 1.42 50.29
N VAL A 1160 -23.46 2.04 49.30
CA VAL A 1160 -23.55 3.51 49.15
C VAL A 1160 -24.99 3.94 48.97
N ILE A 1161 -25.35 5.07 49.58
CA ILE A 1161 -26.63 5.75 49.38
C ILE A 1161 -26.39 7.09 48.69
N ASN A 1162 -27.06 7.35 47.56
CA ASN A 1162 -27.06 8.68 46.94
C ASN A 1162 -28.47 9.29 47.08
N PRO A 1163 -28.68 10.24 48.00
CA PRO A 1163 -29.96 10.92 48.18
C PRO A 1163 -30.41 11.77 46.98
N ASN A 1164 -29.46 12.30 46.19
CA ASN A 1164 -29.77 13.17 45.06
C ASN A 1164 -30.41 12.38 43.92
N THR A 1165 -29.93 11.16 43.66
CA THR A 1165 -30.44 10.28 42.59
C THR A 1165 -31.41 9.21 43.11
N LYS A 1166 -31.63 9.14 44.44
CA LYS A 1166 -32.41 8.08 45.12
C LYS A 1166 -31.92 6.66 44.78
N MET A 1167 -30.60 6.47 44.75
CA MET A 1167 -29.96 5.20 44.40
C MET A 1167 -29.26 4.57 45.61
N VAL A 1168 -29.42 3.26 45.78
CA VAL A 1168 -28.63 2.43 46.69
C VAL A 1168 -27.66 1.59 45.85
N PHE A 1169 -26.35 1.79 45.99
CA PHE A 1169 -25.36 1.00 45.27
C PHE A 1169 -24.80 -0.10 46.15
N ILE A 1170 -24.70 -1.31 45.59
CA ILE A 1170 -24.05 -2.47 46.21
C ILE A 1170 -22.95 -2.90 45.26
N MET A 1171 -21.70 -2.78 45.69
CA MET A 1171 -20.58 -3.08 44.81
C MET A 1171 -19.59 -4.01 45.47
N ASP A 1172 -19.05 -4.91 44.66
CA ASP A 1172 -17.97 -5.80 45.03
C ASP A 1172 -16.67 -5.35 44.35
N ALA A 1173 -15.61 -5.15 45.12
CA ALA A 1173 -14.29 -4.86 44.56
C ALA A 1173 -13.66 -6.17 44.09
N LYS A 1174 -13.25 -6.24 42.82
CA LYS A 1174 -12.70 -7.48 42.23
C LYS A 1174 -11.46 -7.18 41.39
N ASN A 1175 -10.37 -7.78 41.80
CA ASN A 1175 -9.11 -7.80 41.09
C ASN A 1175 -8.84 -9.23 40.59
N VAL A 1176 -8.70 -9.39 39.28
CA VAL A 1176 -8.42 -10.65 38.62
C VAL A 1176 -7.30 -10.38 37.63
N ASN A 1177 -6.28 -11.23 37.61
CA ASN A 1177 -5.18 -11.04 36.68
C ASN A 1177 -5.69 -11.10 35.23
N LYS A 1178 -5.59 -9.98 34.52
CA LYS A 1178 -6.11 -9.84 33.16
C LYS A 1178 -5.22 -10.60 32.18
N LYS A 1179 -5.81 -11.50 31.41
CA LYS A 1179 -5.12 -12.25 30.35
C LYS A 1179 -6.03 -12.33 29.12
N LEU A 1180 -5.47 -12.03 27.95
CA LEU A 1180 -6.25 -11.80 26.73
C LEU A 1180 -6.36 -13.01 25.78
N HIS A 1181 -5.73 -14.15 26.11
CA HIS A 1181 -5.87 -15.36 25.31
C HIS A 1181 -7.19 -16.10 25.62
N MET A 1182 -7.78 -16.78 24.64
CA MET A 1182 -9.15 -17.31 24.71
C MET A 1182 -9.42 -18.19 25.93
N SER A 1183 -8.45 -19.00 26.32
CA SER A 1183 -8.56 -19.84 27.53
C SER A 1183 -8.69 -19.05 28.83
N ALA A 1184 -8.04 -17.89 28.91
CA ALA A 1184 -8.15 -17.03 30.07
C ALA A 1184 -9.45 -16.24 30.06
N ILE A 1185 -9.92 -15.81 28.88
CA ILE A 1185 -11.22 -15.16 28.71
C ILE A 1185 -12.34 -16.09 29.19
N ASP A 1186 -12.32 -17.37 28.78
CA ASP A 1186 -13.30 -18.35 29.27
C ASP A 1186 -13.23 -18.53 30.80
N ARG A 1187 -12.03 -18.58 31.39
CA ARG A 1187 -11.87 -18.64 32.86
C ARG A 1187 -12.37 -17.38 33.56
N GLU A 1188 -12.11 -16.20 32.99
CA GLU A 1188 -12.58 -14.92 33.48
C GLU A 1188 -14.11 -14.88 33.49
N LEU A 1189 -14.74 -15.25 32.37
CA LEU A 1189 -16.20 -15.34 32.24
C LEU A 1189 -16.80 -16.36 33.21
N ASN A 1190 -16.16 -17.50 33.41
CA ASN A 1190 -16.59 -18.49 34.39
C ASN A 1190 -16.46 -17.97 35.84
N LYS A 1191 -15.44 -17.14 36.12
CA LYS A 1191 -15.20 -16.55 37.45
C LYS A 1191 -16.17 -15.41 37.75
N PHE A 1192 -16.41 -14.50 36.80
CA PHE A 1192 -17.33 -13.38 36.97
C PHE A 1192 -18.80 -13.77 36.80
N LEU A 1193 -19.16 -14.50 35.74
CA LEU A 1193 -20.54 -14.62 35.27
C LEU A 1193 -21.08 -16.06 35.31
N LYS A 1194 -20.45 -17.02 34.61
CA LYS A 1194 -21.05 -18.32 34.26
C LYS A 1194 -20.92 -19.45 35.30
N GLY A 1195 -19.90 -19.43 36.16
CA GLY A 1195 -19.59 -20.55 37.07
C GLY A 1195 -20.60 -20.70 38.22
N LYS A 1196 -20.79 -21.93 38.73
CA LYS A 1196 -21.68 -22.22 39.88
C LYS A 1196 -21.37 -21.42 41.17
N LYS A 1197 -20.16 -20.88 41.27
CA LYS A 1197 -19.67 -20.04 42.37
C LYS A 1197 -19.18 -18.67 41.86
N SER A 1198 -19.71 -18.20 40.73
CA SER A 1198 -19.29 -16.95 40.10
C SER A 1198 -19.55 -15.75 41.00
N TYR A 1199 -18.82 -14.66 40.74
CA TYR A 1199 -18.99 -13.41 41.47
C TYR A 1199 -20.39 -12.83 41.31
N LEU A 1200 -21.00 -12.95 40.12
CA LEU A 1200 -22.35 -12.46 39.87
C LEU A 1200 -23.40 -13.20 40.71
N ILE A 1201 -23.30 -14.53 40.88
CA ILE A 1201 -24.21 -15.28 41.76
C ILE A 1201 -24.11 -14.77 43.20
N LYS A 1202 -22.89 -14.45 43.67
CA LYS A 1202 -22.69 -13.91 45.02
C LYS A 1202 -23.25 -12.49 45.14
N LEU A 1203 -22.95 -11.63 44.16
CA LEU A 1203 -23.46 -10.26 44.11
C LEU A 1203 -24.99 -10.21 44.04
N ASN A 1204 -25.62 -11.13 43.30
CA ASN A 1204 -27.08 -11.26 43.25
C ASN A 1204 -27.68 -11.56 44.64
N LYS A 1205 -27.07 -12.46 45.41
CA LYS A 1205 -27.54 -12.72 46.78
C LYS A 1205 -27.42 -11.50 47.69
N LYS A 1206 -26.38 -10.68 47.52
CA LYS A 1206 -26.19 -9.42 48.26
C LYS A 1206 -27.25 -8.40 47.85
N PHE A 1207 -27.52 -8.29 46.54
CA PHE A 1207 -28.57 -7.46 45.98
C PHE A 1207 -29.95 -7.83 46.52
N ASP A 1208 -30.33 -9.10 46.44
CA ASP A 1208 -31.63 -9.60 46.91
C ASP A 1208 -31.82 -9.28 48.40
N PHE A 1209 -30.78 -9.50 49.22
CA PHE A 1209 -30.82 -9.16 50.64
C PHE A 1209 -31.08 -7.67 50.89
N ILE A 1210 -30.40 -6.78 50.18
CA ILE A 1210 -30.56 -5.33 50.37
C ILE A 1210 -31.90 -4.84 49.81
N GLU A 1211 -32.36 -5.38 48.68
CA GLU A 1211 -33.67 -5.02 48.11
C GLU A 1211 -34.81 -5.45 49.05
N GLU A 1212 -34.78 -6.68 49.59
CA GLU A 1212 -35.74 -7.18 50.57
C GLU A 1212 -35.74 -6.37 51.88
N ASN A 1213 -34.61 -5.78 52.24
CA ASN A 1213 -34.42 -5.04 53.50
C ASN A 1213 -34.23 -3.52 53.29
N LYS A 1214 -34.58 -2.99 52.10
CA LYS A 1214 -34.28 -1.62 51.66
C LYS A 1214 -34.72 -0.55 52.64
N ASP A 1215 -35.91 -0.71 53.24
CA ASP A 1215 -36.45 0.24 54.21
C ASP A 1215 -35.67 0.32 55.53
N GLU A 1216 -35.05 -0.78 55.96
CA GLU A 1216 -34.18 -0.83 57.14
C GLU A 1216 -32.79 -0.27 56.80
N ILE A 1217 -32.32 -0.46 55.56
CA ILE A 1217 -31.08 0.16 55.06
C ILE A 1217 -31.23 1.68 54.98
N LEU A 1218 -32.28 2.21 54.35
CA LEU A 1218 -32.54 3.66 54.28
C LEU A 1218 -32.66 4.28 55.68
N LYS A 1219 -33.27 3.55 56.62
CA LYS A 1219 -33.37 3.98 58.02
C LYS A 1219 -32.00 4.09 58.70
N HIS A 1220 -31.08 3.16 58.45
CA HIS A 1220 -29.69 3.24 58.96
C HIS A 1220 -28.98 4.50 58.49
N PHE A 1221 -29.19 4.89 57.24
CA PHE A 1221 -28.65 6.10 56.64
C PHE A 1221 -29.46 7.38 56.93
N LYS A 1222 -30.46 7.31 57.83
CA LYS A 1222 -31.32 8.44 58.23
C LYS A 1222 -32.08 9.11 57.07
N ILE A 1223 -32.47 8.34 56.07
CA ILE A 1223 -33.30 8.81 54.95
C ILE A 1223 -34.78 8.74 55.35
N GLU A 1224 -35.46 9.89 55.36
CA GLU A 1224 -36.88 10.00 55.73
C GLU A 1224 -37.82 9.64 54.57
N ASP A 1225 -37.50 10.07 53.34
CA ASP A 1225 -38.26 9.74 52.13
C ASP A 1225 -37.85 8.36 51.59
N LYS A 1226 -38.72 7.37 51.76
CA LYS A 1226 -38.49 5.99 51.29
C LYS A 1226 -39.03 5.72 49.88
N SER A 1227 -39.68 6.69 49.25
CA SER A 1227 -40.36 6.48 47.97
C SER A 1227 -39.42 6.68 46.77
N GLY A 1228 -39.52 5.78 45.79
CA GLY A 1228 -38.81 5.89 44.52
C GLY A 1228 -37.34 5.44 44.53
N TRP A 1229 -36.86 4.81 45.62
CA TRP A 1229 -35.48 4.32 45.70
C TRP A 1229 -35.25 3.03 44.91
N LYS A 1230 -34.19 3.02 44.09
CA LYS A 1230 -33.73 1.86 43.33
C LYS A 1230 -32.42 1.33 43.90
N VAL A 1231 -32.21 0.02 43.83
CA VAL A 1231 -30.92 -0.60 44.14
C VAL A 1231 -30.20 -0.91 42.84
N LYS A 1232 -28.90 -0.61 42.78
CA LYS A 1232 -28.01 -0.91 41.67
C LYS A 1232 -26.83 -1.73 42.17
N LYS A 1233 -26.38 -2.68 41.36
CA LYS A 1233 -25.26 -3.57 41.70
C LYS A 1233 -24.19 -3.54 40.63
N GLY A 1234 -22.93 -3.66 41.03
CA GLY A 1234 -21.82 -3.72 40.09
C GLY A 1234 -20.54 -4.25 40.71
N PHE A 1235 -19.53 -4.40 39.86
CA PHE A 1235 -18.16 -4.67 40.28
C PHE A 1235 -17.33 -3.40 40.18
N VAL A 1236 -16.56 -3.08 41.23
CA VAL A 1236 -15.47 -2.11 41.13
C VAL A 1236 -14.20 -2.86 40.76
N VAL A 1237 -13.56 -2.42 39.69
CA VAL A 1237 -12.46 -3.15 39.07
C VAL A 1237 -11.25 -2.25 38.86
N ASN A 1238 -10.06 -2.82 38.95
CA ASN A 1238 -8.79 -2.14 38.70
C ASN A 1238 -8.43 -2.03 37.21
N THR A 1239 -9.06 -2.83 36.36
CA THR A 1239 -8.84 -2.82 34.92
C THR A 1239 -10.11 -3.21 34.17
N LEU A 1240 -10.13 -2.90 32.87
CA LEU A 1240 -11.25 -3.22 32.00
C LEU A 1240 -11.21 -4.69 31.59
N TYR A 1241 -12.16 -5.47 32.10
CA TYR A 1241 -12.33 -6.90 31.83
C TYR A 1241 -13.20 -7.17 30.60
N ILE A 1242 -12.97 -8.30 29.91
CA ILE A 1242 -13.81 -8.70 28.76
C ILE A 1242 -15.21 -9.09 29.23
N SER A 1243 -15.32 -9.59 30.45
CA SER A 1243 -16.60 -9.92 31.11
C SER A 1243 -17.57 -8.73 31.17
N ALA A 1244 -17.10 -7.48 31.13
CA ALA A 1244 -17.94 -6.28 31.09
C ALA A 1244 -18.74 -6.14 29.78
N PHE A 1245 -18.31 -6.81 28.70
CA PHE A 1245 -18.89 -6.73 27.37
C PHE A 1245 -19.68 -7.99 26.99
N TYR A 1246 -19.93 -8.86 27.96
CA TYR A 1246 -20.76 -10.04 27.79
C TYR A 1246 -22.25 -9.65 27.83
N LYS A 1247 -23.12 -10.40 27.13
CA LYS A 1247 -24.57 -10.12 27.03
C LYS A 1247 -25.32 -9.97 28.36
N GLU A 1248 -24.78 -10.53 29.44
CA GLU A 1248 -25.39 -10.45 30.78
C GLU A 1248 -25.10 -9.09 31.41
N LYS A 1249 -26.14 -8.31 31.69
CA LYS A 1249 -26.03 -6.91 32.10
C LYS A 1249 -25.74 -6.79 33.60
N VAL A 1250 -24.50 -6.43 33.94
CA VAL A 1250 -24.06 -5.98 35.27
C VAL A 1250 -23.01 -4.88 35.10
N ASP A 1251 -23.03 -3.85 35.95
CA ASP A 1251 -22.09 -2.74 35.83
C ASP A 1251 -20.67 -3.18 36.22
N PHE A 1252 -19.68 -2.88 35.38
CA PHE A 1252 -18.26 -2.92 35.69
C PHE A 1252 -17.74 -1.49 35.71
N VAL A 1253 -17.22 -1.05 36.85
CA VAL A 1253 -16.81 0.34 37.06
C VAL A 1253 -15.34 0.37 37.41
N LEU A 1254 -14.53 1.05 36.60
CA LEU A 1254 -13.13 1.29 36.92
C LEU A 1254 -13.02 2.13 38.18
N ILE A 1255 -12.03 1.84 39.02
CA ILE A 1255 -11.82 2.60 40.27
C ILE A 1255 -11.74 4.12 40.04
N ASP A 1256 -11.09 4.54 38.95
CA ASP A 1256 -10.93 5.96 38.58
C ASP A 1256 -12.25 6.62 38.13
N ASP A 1257 -13.23 5.82 37.69
CA ASP A 1257 -14.55 6.28 37.24
C ASP A 1257 -15.64 6.15 38.31
N LEU A 1258 -15.33 5.51 39.45
CA LEU A 1258 -16.30 5.20 40.50
C LEU A 1258 -17.01 6.46 41.01
N GLY A 1259 -16.27 7.54 41.26
CA GLY A 1259 -16.85 8.78 41.78
C GLY A 1259 -17.90 9.39 40.83
N LYS A 1260 -17.61 9.41 39.53
CA LYS A 1260 -18.54 9.88 38.49
C LYS A 1260 -19.76 8.96 38.39
N PHE A 1261 -19.53 7.65 38.37
CA PHE A 1261 -20.61 6.66 38.28
C PHE A 1261 -21.61 6.77 39.45
N LEU A 1262 -21.12 7.01 40.67
CA LEU A 1262 -21.95 7.17 41.86
C LEU A 1262 -22.80 8.45 41.84
N GLN A 1263 -22.43 9.44 41.01
CA GLN A 1263 -23.09 10.76 40.92
C GLN A 1263 -23.98 10.93 39.68
N GLN A 1264 -23.92 10.02 38.69
CA GLN A 1264 -24.73 10.10 37.46
C GLN A 1264 -26.23 9.90 37.72
N ASP A 1265 -27.05 10.72 37.04
CA ASP A 1265 -28.52 10.69 37.09
C ASP A 1265 -29.07 10.04 35.81
N GLU A 1266 -30.06 9.13 35.91
CA GLU A 1266 -30.53 8.30 34.77
C GLU A 1266 -31.33 9.08 33.68
N ASN A 1267 -31.44 10.41 33.77
CA ASN A 1267 -32.22 11.25 32.86
C ASN A 1267 -31.39 12.11 31.88
N LEU A 1268 -30.11 11.77 31.65
CA LEU A 1268 -29.23 12.44 30.68
C LEU A 1268 -28.72 11.49 29.60
#